data_AF-A0AAV6KB67-F1
#
_entry.id   AF-A0AAV6KB67-F1
#
_cell.length_a   1.000
_cell.length_b   1.000
_cell.length_c   1.000
_cell.angle_alpha   90.00
_cell.angle_beta   90.00
_cell.angle_gamma   90.00
#
_symmetry.space_group_name_H-M   'P 1'
#
loop_
_entity.id
_entity.type
_entity.pdbx_description
1 polymer ?
#
loop_
_entity_poly.entity_id
_entity_poly.type
_entity_poly.pdbx_seq_one_letter_code
_entity_poly.pdbx_strand_id
1 'polypeptide(L)'
;MSAMKFQEAFSKASPCSYHVFLSFRGEDTRKTFTDHLYTALDQAGFRTFRDDDGLEKGEDIKSELEKAIRESRISIIVFSKNYALSTWCLEELVMILVRRTLGHVVLPVFYDVDPSEVRKQIGSFEEPFTRHEEKLKSETGELAKEKLKDKLGTWRAALREVADLAGMNLQNQVDGHEARFIKKIIKVVGDKLSCTSLNIAPNLVGMHLRVKNIQIWLEDGLSNVGIVAICGMGGIGKTTTATFLYNLNCSRFQGSSFIADVREISQQQDGLLHLQTQFLTDICKTRNVKPKSIAEGTAMIKYAICGKKVFVVLDDVDKLDQLDALLGRRDWLFPGSKIIITTRREQLLGAYEFYKVHRLEKLSDEESLELFSWHAFGKSCPNNGYGEVSKSVVSYCGGLPLAIKILGSSISGKCLNVWKSRLEKLKAIPDSDILEKLRISYDSLQDDHDKHLFLNLACFFVGSDKDSTVTILDGCEFYTVVGIQNLVDRCLISIDESNTLVMHHLLQQMGREIVRQESPKEPGKRSILWNHNDAFNVLRENTGTSKIEGLKLDMCLLKDEAYACTVLDDTRKRRYEEFLGKRLLSNLGGSLKRYGFSIFSNLEPTYPENSNLVALEGVAFARMHKLKLLQLNRVHINGPYKKFLKGLRWLCWRGFPLKSIPGDFPLESLVALDMQYSFLKNLWEGTKFLWLLKILNLSHSYNLVKTPDFSELPNLERLVLKRCTSLVEVHESIGRLERLVLLNLEDCKNLRNVPRSIYMLKHLETLVISGCSNLNGLQTNMGNMESLTVLKVDGIALNQSLPTNGQVNAVQSFIWSWRLKPRESPEISWLSLPRSLVKLSLSKCNLSNDDFPRELCNLCSLEELDLSSNQFRSLPDFIRGLTMLESLYILSCPRLRKLDGVSQLGHIYFGGNRLLEELTFQISHRPTTTCHGDACNHPQCNHPETLSLLKLESIENVEAEINNNLGLSNLQSMGNLTVKLTSWGGMQRRRFPLQACIHPQCNHPRTLSLFKLESIENAEAEIVNNLGLSDLQSMGNLTVKLTSWGGMQQRRFPVQVCYETHLICAYIPGSKVPPGFKFKNLGSSIAFIVPSYLNSRIRGLNLCSVYEHSCHPKLCKPHTVISNRTKGLVWSHGPYFFGTAEDGEGMMWLSYWKFGNHLEGGDEVNISVYGGEFVQVKEVGVRLLYKEEQEEMSSQSIYEDKIPYQLYQFGNIVPGNVSAHQLRTKLYQLGCHLDDCEYCEHLYPPPWIPTIPDYDRSVACLASRLWMWRSFYVSQDLGC
;
A
#
# COMPACT_ATOMS: atom_id res chain seq x y z
N MET A 1 5.50 -3.92 21.46
CA MET A 1 6.41 -3.36 22.50
C MET A 1 7.89 -3.68 22.25
N SER A 2 8.23 -4.75 21.51
CA SER A 2 9.62 -5.02 21.08
C SER A 2 10.15 -4.00 20.06
N ALA A 3 9.30 -3.44 19.19
CA ALA A 3 9.68 -2.42 18.20
C ALA A 3 10.03 -1.04 18.81
N MET A 4 9.39 -0.63 19.92
CA MET A 4 9.71 0.65 20.59
C MET A 4 11.05 0.58 21.34
N LYS A 5 11.43 -0.59 21.88
CA LYS A 5 12.78 -0.80 22.46
C LYS A 5 13.89 -0.84 21.41
N PHE A 6 13.56 -1.09 20.14
CA PHE A 6 14.49 -1.07 19.02
C PHE A 6 14.81 0.36 18.53
N GLN A 7 13.80 1.24 18.54
CA GLN A 7 13.93 2.62 18.06
C GLN A 7 14.59 3.55 19.11
N GLU A 8 14.37 3.31 20.41
CA GLU A 8 15.14 3.97 21.49
C GLU A 8 16.60 3.50 21.57
N ALA A 9 16.91 2.29 21.08
CA ALA A 9 18.28 1.77 21.05
C ALA A 9 19.13 2.30 19.87
N PHE A 10 18.51 2.77 18.78
CA PHE A 10 19.21 3.33 17.61
C PHE A 10 19.20 4.86 17.52
N SER A 11 18.25 5.54 18.17
CA SER A 11 18.24 7.02 18.25
C SER A 11 19.40 7.59 19.08
N LYS A 12 20.07 6.73 19.85
CA LYS A 12 21.43 6.93 20.36
C LYS A 12 22.33 5.84 19.78
N ALA A 13 22.74 5.97 18.52
CA ALA A 13 24.02 5.42 18.12
C ALA A 13 25.10 6.22 18.86
N SER A 14 25.26 5.93 20.16
CA SER A 14 26.46 6.34 20.87
C SER A 14 27.63 5.68 20.12
N PRO A 15 28.74 6.41 19.89
CA PRO A 15 29.95 5.78 19.36
C PRO A 15 30.26 4.55 20.22
N CYS A 16 30.56 3.40 19.61
CA CYS A 16 30.97 2.21 20.37
C CYS A 16 32.10 2.60 21.34
N SER A 17 31.77 2.73 22.62
CA SER A 17 32.72 3.11 23.67
C SER A 17 33.74 1.99 23.87
N TYR A 18 33.32 0.74 23.62
CA TYR A 18 34.10 -0.46 23.84
C TYR A 18 34.06 -1.39 22.62
N HIS A 19 35.17 -2.04 22.33
CA HIS A 19 35.24 -3.13 21.36
C HIS A 19 34.75 -4.43 21.98
N VAL A 20 35.18 -4.73 23.21
CA VAL A 20 34.95 -6.01 23.90
C VAL A 20 34.27 -5.77 25.25
N PHE A 21 33.29 -6.58 25.60
CA PHE A 21 32.72 -6.69 26.96
C PHE A 21 33.13 -8.04 27.57
N LEU A 22 33.67 -8.03 28.79
CA LEU A 22 34.02 -9.25 29.53
C LEU A 22 32.92 -9.58 30.56
N SER A 23 32.27 -10.74 30.43
CA SER A 23 31.41 -11.32 31.47
C SER A 23 32.14 -12.48 32.13
N PHE A 24 32.29 -12.43 33.45
CA PHE A 24 33.05 -13.43 34.21
C PHE A 24 32.62 -13.45 35.68
N ARG A 25 32.96 -14.52 36.39
CA ARG A 25 32.82 -14.57 37.85
C ARG A 25 34.03 -13.94 38.51
N GLY A 26 33.83 -12.79 39.15
CA GLY A 26 34.89 -12.04 39.81
C GLY A 26 35.69 -12.84 40.85
N GLU A 27 35.02 -13.62 41.70
CA GLU A 27 35.69 -14.45 42.73
C GLU A 27 36.62 -15.52 42.15
N ASP A 28 36.35 -16.02 40.93
CA ASP A 28 37.09 -17.14 40.36
C ASP A 28 38.31 -16.68 39.54
N THR A 29 38.12 -15.66 38.69
CA THR A 29 39.07 -15.37 37.59
C THR A 29 39.55 -13.92 37.54
N ARG A 30 39.03 -13.02 38.40
CA ARG A 30 39.29 -11.57 38.32
C ARG A 30 40.77 -11.21 38.36
N LYS A 31 41.54 -11.80 39.27
CA LYS A 31 42.97 -11.50 39.49
C LYS A 31 43.92 -12.47 38.79
N THR A 32 43.39 -13.37 37.97
CA THR A 32 44.14 -14.44 37.32
C THR A 32 43.89 -14.41 35.82
N PHE A 33 43.20 -15.40 35.27
CA PHE A 33 42.96 -15.56 33.84
C PHE A 33 42.31 -14.32 33.19
N THR A 34 41.28 -13.74 33.83
CA THR A 34 40.55 -12.61 33.24
C THR A 34 41.38 -11.32 33.26
N ASP A 35 42.25 -11.12 34.25
CA ASP A 35 43.19 -9.99 34.28
C ASP A 35 44.23 -10.07 33.16
N HIS A 36 44.79 -11.27 32.96
CA HIS A 36 45.74 -11.51 31.87
C HIS A 36 45.07 -11.38 30.49
N LEU A 37 43.83 -11.84 30.35
CA LEU A 37 43.05 -11.69 29.13
C LEU A 37 42.73 -10.21 28.85
N TYR A 38 42.27 -9.47 29.86
CA TYR A 38 42.00 -8.03 29.76
C TYR A 38 43.24 -7.26 29.33
N THR A 39 44.35 -7.46 30.05
CA THR A 39 45.64 -6.81 29.75
C THR A 39 46.10 -7.10 28.32
N ALA A 40 45.97 -8.35 27.86
CA ALA A 40 46.42 -8.73 26.54
C ALA A 40 45.48 -8.24 25.42
N LEU A 41 44.18 -8.06 25.68
CA LEU A 41 43.24 -7.39 24.78
C LEU A 41 43.57 -5.90 24.65
N ASP A 42 43.88 -5.22 25.75
CA ASP A 42 44.26 -3.80 25.76
C ASP A 42 45.59 -3.57 25.04
N GLN A 43 46.60 -4.41 25.30
CA GLN A 43 47.88 -4.40 24.57
C GLN A 43 47.73 -4.67 23.07
N ALA A 44 46.70 -5.43 22.66
CA ALA A 44 46.36 -5.64 21.26
C ALA A 44 45.56 -4.48 20.62
N GLY A 45 45.25 -3.43 21.39
CA GLY A 45 44.56 -2.23 20.94
C GLY A 45 43.03 -2.29 21.05
N PHE A 46 42.47 -3.30 21.72
CA PHE A 46 41.02 -3.41 21.91
C PHE A 46 40.58 -2.72 23.20
N ARG A 47 39.90 -1.56 23.07
CA ARG A 47 39.12 -0.98 24.20
C ARG A 47 38.17 -2.03 24.77
N THR A 48 38.42 -2.47 26.00
CA THR A 48 37.68 -3.55 26.63
C THR A 48 37.00 -3.03 27.89
N PHE A 49 35.71 -3.32 28.06
CA PHE A 49 34.98 -3.02 29.29
C PHE A 49 35.19 -4.16 30.31
N ARG A 50 35.59 -3.76 31.51
CA ARG A 50 35.70 -4.61 32.72
C ARG A 50 35.02 -3.86 33.87
N ASP A 51 34.23 -4.59 34.66
CA ASP A 51 33.41 -4.11 35.77
C ASP A 51 34.18 -3.26 36.81
N ASP A 52 35.46 -3.55 37.06
CA ASP A 52 36.28 -2.81 38.05
C ASP A 52 36.77 -1.43 37.57
N ASP A 53 36.96 -1.22 36.26
CA ASP A 53 37.62 -0.01 35.70
C ASP A 53 36.65 0.94 34.99
N GLY A 54 35.46 0.46 34.63
CA GLY A 54 34.50 1.17 33.77
C GLY A 54 33.25 1.71 34.45
N LEU A 55 33.05 1.49 35.76
CA LEU A 55 31.88 1.97 36.50
C LEU A 55 32.15 3.35 37.13
N GLU A 56 31.37 4.37 36.76
CA GLU A 56 31.42 5.67 37.43
C GLU A 56 30.89 5.55 38.87
N LYS A 57 31.67 6.03 39.85
CA LYS A 57 31.29 5.94 41.27
C LYS A 57 30.05 6.78 41.55
N GLY A 58 28.93 6.12 41.88
CA GLY A 58 27.69 6.77 42.30
C GLY A 58 26.46 6.48 41.43
N GLU A 59 26.63 5.79 40.29
CA GLU A 59 25.52 5.41 39.40
C GLU A 59 25.00 3.98 39.64
N ASP A 60 23.81 3.67 39.10
CA ASP A 60 23.20 2.34 39.19
C ASP A 60 23.99 1.31 38.35
N ILE A 61 24.62 0.34 39.04
CA ILE A 61 25.50 -0.68 38.45
C ILE A 61 24.81 -1.44 37.31
N LYS A 62 23.50 -1.71 37.45
CA LYS A 62 22.74 -2.44 36.43
C LYS A 62 22.58 -1.64 35.14
N SER A 63 22.26 -0.36 35.25
CA SER A 63 22.13 0.56 34.11
C SER A 63 23.45 0.69 33.32
N GLU A 64 24.58 0.81 34.01
CA GLU A 64 25.89 0.94 33.35
C GLU A 64 26.35 -0.37 32.68
N LEU A 65 26.08 -1.52 33.29
CA LEU A 65 26.32 -2.82 32.64
C LEU A 65 25.46 -3.00 31.39
N GLU A 66 24.16 -2.68 31.45
CA GLU A 66 23.26 -2.72 30.29
C GLU A 66 23.76 -1.80 29.15
N LYS A 67 24.25 -0.61 29.49
CA LYS A 67 24.85 0.34 28.56
C LYS A 67 26.16 -0.19 27.98
N ALA A 68 27.06 -0.75 28.79
CA ALA A 68 28.33 -1.31 28.32
C ALA A 68 28.15 -2.50 27.37
N ILE A 69 27.20 -3.40 27.67
CA ILE A 69 26.84 -4.51 26.76
C ILE A 69 26.25 -3.95 25.45
N ARG A 70 25.44 -2.88 25.53
CA ARG A 70 24.86 -2.21 24.35
C ARG A 70 25.91 -1.48 23.51
N GLU A 71 26.97 -0.97 24.12
CA GLU A 71 28.01 -0.19 23.44
C GLU A 71 29.21 -1.03 22.98
N SER A 72 29.24 -2.32 23.32
CA SER A 72 30.29 -3.26 22.90
C SER A 72 29.95 -3.97 21.58
N ARG A 73 30.98 -4.37 20.81
CA ARG A 73 30.82 -5.12 19.54
C ARG A 73 30.88 -6.64 19.72
N ILE A 74 31.64 -7.10 20.70
CA ILE A 74 31.74 -8.51 21.08
C ILE A 74 31.64 -8.67 22.59
N SER A 75 30.96 -9.71 23.05
CA SER A 75 31.00 -10.15 24.45
C SER A 75 31.75 -11.47 24.56
N ILE A 76 32.76 -11.50 25.43
CA ILE A 76 33.49 -12.71 25.79
C ILE A 76 32.95 -13.16 27.15
N ILE A 77 32.50 -14.42 27.22
CA ILE A 77 31.88 -14.99 28.41
C ILE A 77 32.84 -16.04 28.96
N VAL A 78 33.44 -15.77 30.12
CA VAL A 78 34.38 -16.69 30.77
C VAL A 78 33.61 -17.56 31.77
N PHE A 79 33.26 -18.77 31.35
CA PHE A 79 32.65 -19.76 32.22
C PHE A 79 33.70 -20.39 33.12
N SER A 80 33.55 -20.18 34.42
CA SER A 80 34.30 -20.82 35.50
C SER A 80 33.37 -21.67 36.38
N LYS A 81 33.94 -22.48 37.26
CA LYS A 81 33.18 -23.45 38.07
C LYS A 81 32.03 -22.83 38.86
N ASN A 82 32.22 -21.62 39.40
CA ASN A 82 31.21 -20.94 40.23
C ASN A 82 30.42 -19.86 39.48
N TYR A 83 30.47 -19.82 38.15
CA TYR A 83 29.82 -18.77 37.35
C TYR A 83 28.31 -18.67 37.64
N ALA A 84 27.62 -19.81 37.74
CA ALA A 84 26.18 -19.87 37.99
C ALA A 84 25.76 -19.57 39.45
N LEU A 85 26.69 -19.47 40.40
CA LEU A 85 26.34 -19.02 41.77
C LEU A 85 25.95 -17.54 41.79
N SER A 86 26.47 -16.75 40.85
CA SER A 86 26.18 -15.31 40.75
C SER A 86 24.94 -15.07 39.91
N THR A 87 23.88 -14.54 40.54
CA THR A 87 22.69 -14.09 39.82
C THR A 87 23.00 -12.95 38.86
N TRP A 88 24.01 -12.13 39.15
CA TRP A 88 24.47 -11.05 38.26
C TRP A 88 25.06 -11.59 36.96
N CYS A 89 25.94 -12.59 37.03
CA CYS A 89 26.52 -13.21 35.84
C CYS A 89 25.44 -13.86 34.96
N LEU A 90 24.43 -14.48 35.58
CA LEU A 90 23.28 -15.06 34.85
C LEU A 90 22.37 -13.99 34.24
N GLU A 91 22.17 -12.85 34.91
CA GLU A 91 21.42 -11.72 34.33
C GLU A 91 22.18 -11.07 33.16
N GLU A 92 23.49 -10.85 33.28
CA GLU A 92 24.34 -10.36 32.19
C GLU A 92 24.29 -11.30 30.97
N LEU A 93 24.40 -12.61 31.20
CA LEU A 93 24.33 -13.63 30.15
C LEU A 93 23.04 -13.51 29.32
N VAL A 94 21.90 -13.31 30.00
CA VAL A 94 20.61 -13.10 29.33
C VAL A 94 20.62 -11.81 28.51
N MET A 95 21.15 -10.71 29.04
CA MET A 95 21.26 -9.44 28.31
C MET A 95 22.14 -9.57 27.05
N ILE A 96 23.26 -10.29 27.15
CA ILE A 96 24.17 -10.56 26.03
C ILE A 96 23.46 -11.37 24.94
N LEU A 97 22.68 -12.38 25.31
CA LEU A 97 21.91 -13.18 24.35
C LEU A 97 20.78 -12.39 23.68
N VAL A 98 20.10 -11.53 24.41
CA VAL A 98 19.13 -10.60 23.80
C VAL A 98 19.83 -9.74 22.73
N ARG A 99 21.02 -9.22 23.03
CA ARG A 99 21.82 -8.45 22.07
C ARG A 99 22.31 -9.30 20.89
N ARG A 100 22.57 -10.59 21.10
CA ARG A 100 22.97 -11.51 20.03
C ARG A 100 21.90 -11.62 18.94
N THR A 101 20.62 -11.59 19.30
CA THR A 101 19.51 -11.56 18.31
C THR A 101 19.56 -10.30 17.41
N LEU A 102 20.30 -9.27 17.83
CA LEU A 102 20.52 -8.02 17.11
C LEU A 102 21.87 -7.99 16.35
N GLY A 103 22.54 -9.13 16.21
CA GLY A 103 23.83 -9.25 15.51
C GLY A 103 25.06 -9.06 16.39
N HIS A 104 24.91 -8.97 17.72
CA HIS A 104 26.04 -8.90 18.66
C HIS A 104 26.85 -10.20 18.68
N VAL A 105 28.18 -10.10 18.61
CA VAL A 105 29.05 -11.28 18.56
C VAL A 105 29.27 -11.82 19.97
N VAL A 106 29.05 -13.12 20.17
CA VAL A 106 29.27 -13.80 21.46
C VAL A 106 30.38 -14.83 21.31
N LEU A 107 31.33 -14.83 22.25
CA LEU A 107 32.43 -15.80 22.32
C LEU A 107 32.46 -16.46 23.71
N PRO A 108 31.96 -17.70 23.85
CA PRO A 108 32.12 -18.44 25.08
C PRO A 108 33.54 -18.98 25.23
N VAL A 109 34.12 -18.77 26.41
CA VAL A 109 35.42 -19.27 26.84
C VAL A 109 35.18 -20.15 28.06
N PHE A 110 35.48 -21.44 27.94
CA PHE A 110 35.30 -22.43 28.99
C PHE A 110 36.64 -22.62 29.72
N TYR A 111 36.73 -22.03 30.90
CA TYR A 111 37.93 -22.01 31.75
C TYR A 111 37.76 -23.03 32.88
N ASP A 112 38.45 -24.17 32.76
CA ASP A 112 38.36 -25.31 33.68
C ASP A 112 36.93 -25.82 33.94
N VAL A 113 36.09 -25.73 32.91
CA VAL A 113 34.71 -26.22 32.87
C VAL A 113 34.46 -26.89 31.52
N ASP A 114 33.77 -28.03 31.50
CA ASP A 114 33.37 -28.66 30.24
C ASP A 114 32.09 -27.98 29.67
N PRO A 115 32.01 -27.68 28.36
CA PRO A 115 30.82 -27.10 27.75
C PRO A 115 29.53 -27.90 28.00
N SER A 116 29.62 -29.23 28.14
CA SER A 116 28.48 -30.09 28.44
C SER A 116 27.95 -29.91 29.86
N GLU A 117 28.81 -29.58 30.83
CA GLU A 117 28.42 -29.22 32.20
C GLU A 117 27.58 -27.93 32.19
N VAL A 118 28.01 -26.92 31.42
CA VAL A 118 27.25 -25.66 31.24
C VAL A 118 25.92 -25.91 30.52
N ARG A 119 25.93 -26.74 29.46
CA ARG A 119 24.75 -27.00 28.62
C ARG A 119 23.65 -27.78 29.33
N LYS A 120 24.04 -28.79 30.12
CA LYS A 120 23.12 -29.66 30.85
C LYS A 120 22.88 -29.20 32.29
N GLN A 121 23.63 -28.19 32.76
CA GLN A 121 23.64 -27.71 34.15
C GLN A 121 23.92 -28.85 35.14
N ILE A 122 24.96 -29.65 34.83
CA ILE A 122 25.44 -30.77 35.65
C ILE A 122 26.84 -30.46 36.18
N GLY A 123 27.36 -31.25 37.12
CA GLY A 123 28.71 -31.05 37.64
C GLY A 123 28.81 -29.74 38.43
N SER A 124 29.74 -28.85 38.08
CA SER A 124 29.94 -27.60 38.84
C SER A 124 28.75 -26.62 38.74
N PHE A 125 27.82 -26.84 37.80
CA PHE A 125 26.62 -26.02 37.59
C PHE A 125 25.37 -26.60 38.25
N GLU A 126 25.45 -27.79 38.86
CA GLU A 126 24.30 -28.45 39.50
C GLU A 126 23.95 -27.79 40.85
N GLU A 127 24.91 -27.76 41.79
CA GLU A 127 24.73 -27.17 43.12
C GLU A 127 24.22 -25.72 43.09
N PRO A 128 24.72 -24.81 42.21
CA PRO A 128 24.17 -23.47 42.09
C PRO A 128 22.69 -23.42 41.76
N PHE A 129 22.23 -24.27 40.83
CA PHE A 129 20.81 -24.30 40.46
C PHE A 129 19.95 -24.97 41.53
N THR A 130 20.47 -25.97 42.25
CA THR A 130 19.80 -26.52 43.44
C THR A 130 19.57 -25.43 44.49
N ARG A 131 20.56 -24.59 44.77
CA ARG A 131 20.42 -23.46 45.73
C ARG A 131 19.39 -22.42 45.28
N HIS A 132 19.36 -22.07 43.99
CA HIS A 132 18.35 -21.13 43.47
C HIS A 132 16.93 -21.73 43.50
N GLU A 133 16.80 -23.05 43.29
CA GLU A 133 15.54 -23.78 43.41
C GLU A 133 15.09 -23.96 44.88
N GLU A 134 16.01 -24.08 45.83
CA GLU A 134 15.69 -24.07 47.26
C GLU A 134 15.16 -22.71 47.70
N LYS A 135 15.75 -21.61 47.20
CA LYS A 135 15.19 -20.25 47.42
C LYS A 135 13.76 -20.11 46.89
N LEU A 136 13.44 -20.78 45.78
CA LEU A 136 12.08 -20.84 45.25
C LEU A 136 11.11 -21.59 46.18
N LYS A 137 11.59 -22.61 46.90
CA LYS A 137 10.78 -23.36 47.87
C LYS A 137 10.54 -22.57 49.15
N SER A 138 11.49 -21.73 49.57
CA SER A 138 11.38 -20.89 50.78
C SER A 138 10.62 -19.57 50.60
N GLU A 139 10.32 -19.16 49.36
CA GLU A 139 9.62 -17.91 49.07
C GLU A 139 8.11 -18.01 49.37
N THR A 140 7.60 -17.12 50.22
CA THR A 140 6.22 -17.17 50.73
C THR A 140 5.22 -16.35 49.91
N GLY A 141 5.70 -15.40 49.08
CA GLY A 141 4.84 -14.61 48.19
C GLY A 141 4.60 -15.29 46.83
N GLU A 142 3.34 -15.59 46.49
CA GLU A 142 2.99 -16.26 45.21
C GLU A 142 3.54 -15.52 43.98
N LEU A 143 3.45 -14.18 43.96
CA LEU A 143 3.97 -13.36 42.85
C LEU A 143 5.51 -13.35 42.77
N ALA A 144 6.21 -13.41 43.92
CA ALA A 144 7.67 -13.46 43.95
C ALA A 144 8.18 -14.84 43.51
N LYS A 145 7.47 -15.89 43.91
CA LYS A 145 7.72 -17.27 43.51
C LYS A 145 7.53 -17.49 42.01
N GLU A 146 6.47 -16.94 41.42
CA GLU A 146 6.25 -17.00 39.97
C GLU A 146 7.36 -16.28 39.19
N LYS A 147 7.74 -15.06 39.60
CA LYS A 147 8.85 -14.31 38.98
C LYS A 147 10.19 -15.04 39.07
N LEU A 148 10.49 -15.68 40.20
CA LEU A 148 11.75 -16.42 40.37
C LEU A 148 11.77 -17.70 39.52
N LYS A 149 10.62 -18.37 39.37
CA LYS A 149 10.46 -19.53 38.47
C LYS A 149 10.71 -19.15 37.02
N ASP A 150 10.18 -18.02 36.56
CA ASP A 150 10.42 -17.51 35.21
C ASP A 150 11.89 -17.14 34.96
N LYS A 151 12.55 -16.52 35.95
CA LYS A 151 13.99 -16.23 35.88
C LYS A 151 14.83 -17.50 35.76
N LEU A 152 14.55 -18.52 36.57
CA LEU A 152 15.23 -19.81 36.51
C LEU A 152 15.10 -20.47 35.13
N GLY A 153 13.89 -20.46 34.55
CA GLY A 153 13.66 -20.94 33.19
C GLY A 153 14.49 -20.19 32.15
N THR A 154 14.55 -18.85 32.28
CA THR A 154 15.32 -17.98 31.38
C THR A 154 16.83 -18.25 31.48
N TRP A 155 17.37 -18.41 32.69
CA TRP A 155 18.79 -18.70 32.91
C TRP A 155 19.20 -20.07 32.36
N ARG A 156 18.36 -21.10 32.57
CA ARG A 156 18.62 -22.45 32.00
C ARG A 156 18.63 -22.41 30.47
N ALA A 157 17.69 -21.69 29.85
CA ALA A 157 17.66 -21.53 28.40
C ALA A 157 18.91 -20.80 27.89
N ALA A 158 19.32 -19.72 28.56
CA ALA A 158 20.48 -18.93 28.19
C ALA A 158 21.80 -19.72 28.24
N LEU A 159 22.03 -20.47 29.33
CA LEU A 159 23.22 -21.32 29.45
C LEU A 159 23.27 -22.42 28.39
N ARG A 160 22.11 -23.03 28.09
CA ARG A 160 22.01 -24.02 27.01
C ARG A 160 22.38 -23.41 25.66
N GLU A 161 21.78 -22.27 25.32
CA GLU A 161 22.01 -21.59 24.04
C GLU A 161 23.49 -21.18 23.86
N VAL A 162 24.13 -20.61 24.88
CA VAL A 162 25.53 -20.20 24.79
C VAL A 162 26.47 -21.41 24.75
N ALA A 163 26.16 -22.48 25.48
CA ALA A 163 26.97 -23.70 25.46
C ALA A 163 26.83 -24.51 24.15
N ASP A 164 25.80 -24.26 23.34
CA ASP A 164 25.67 -24.78 21.98
C ASP A 164 26.52 -24.01 20.95
N LEU A 165 27.14 -22.89 21.34
CA LEU A 165 28.04 -22.14 20.47
C LEU A 165 29.42 -22.77 20.40
N ALA A 166 30.05 -22.61 19.24
CA ALA A 166 31.47 -22.90 19.04
C ALA A 166 32.33 -21.94 19.90
N GLY A 167 32.58 -22.35 21.14
CA GLY A 167 33.44 -21.66 22.09
C GLY A 167 34.87 -22.18 22.12
N MET A 168 35.68 -21.61 23.00
CA MET A 168 37.07 -22.00 23.21
C MET A 168 37.19 -22.71 24.56
N ASN A 169 37.73 -23.92 24.58
CA ASN A 169 38.00 -24.69 25.80
C ASN A 169 39.51 -24.73 26.04
N LEU A 170 39.93 -24.37 27.26
CA LEU A 170 41.34 -24.31 27.66
C LEU A 170 42.05 -25.68 27.51
N GLN A 171 41.41 -26.76 27.96
CA GLN A 171 42.03 -28.10 27.97
C GLN A 171 42.16 -28.68 26.56
N ASN A 172 41.15 -28.51 25.70
CA ASN A 172 41.14 -29.14 24.37
C ASN A 172 42.01 -28.43 23.33
N GLN A 173 42.43 -27.18 23.55
CA GLN A 173 43.02 -26.35 22.49
C GLN A 173 44.52 -26.09 22.60
N VAL A 174 45.12 -26.17 23.79
CA VAL A 174 46.54 -25.84 24.01
C VAL A 174 47.17 -26.59 25.21
N ASP A 175 46.66 -27.79 25.53
CA ASP A 175 47.15 -28.63 26.65
C ASP A 175 47.16 -27.91 28.01
N GLY A 176 46.21 -26.99 28.24
CA GLY A 176 46.09 -26.26 29.51
C GLY A 176 46.98 -25.02 29.67
N HIS A 177 47.79 -24.64 28.68
CA HIS A 177 48.64 -23.45 28.79
C HIS A 177 47.90 -22.12 28.57
N GLU A 178 47.57 -21.41 29.65
CA GLU A 178 46.81 -20.15 29.62
C GLU A 178 47.39 -19.08 28.69
N ALA A 179 48.70 -18.83 28.70
CA ALA A 179 49.31 -17.78 27.89
C ALA A 179 49.15 -18.02 26.37
N ARG A 180 49.22 -19.29 25.92
CA ARG A 180 48.97 -19.67 24.52
C ARG A 180 47.49 -19.56 24.19
N PHE A 181 46.63 -19.92 25.13
CA PHE A 181 45.18 -19.81 25.00
C PHE A 181 44.75 -18.35 24.81
N ILE A 182 45.24 -17.44 25.64
CA ILE A 182 44.96 -16.00 25.56
C ILE A 182 45.41 -15.44 24.20
N LYS A 183 46.61 -15.77 23.71
CA LYS A 183 47.05 -15.37 22.36
C LYS A 183 46.10 -15.83 21.27
N LYS A 184 45.56 -17.06 21.38
CA LYS A 184 44.57 -17.60 20.45
C LYS A 184 43.23 -16.86 20.54
N ILE A 185 42.78 -16.53 21.75
CA ILE A 185 41.57 -15.72 21.98
C ILE A 185 41.73 -14.35 21.31
N ILE A 186 42.85 -13.66 21.51
CA ILE A 186 43.12 -12.35 20.90
C ILE A 186 43.09 -12.44 19.37
N LYS A 187 43.67 -13.49 18.79
CA LYS A 187 43.60 -13.72 17.34
C LYS A 187 42.16 -13.90 16.86
N VAL A 188 41.36 -14.73 17.54
CA VAL A 188 39.95 -14.96 17.20
C VAL A 188 39.12 -13.69 17.35
N VAL A 189 39.36 -12.91 18.40
CA VAL A 189 38.72 -11.62 18.63
C VAL A 189 39.11 -10.63 17.53
N GLY A 190 40.39 -10.56 17.19
CA GLY A 190 40.90 -9.75 16.08
C GLY A 190 40.29 -10.15 14.74
N ASP A 191 40.19 -11.45 14.43
CA ASP A 191 39.55 -11.93 13.21
C ASP A 191 38.05 -11.59 13.17
N LYS A 192 37.33 -11.73 14.29
CA LYS A 192 35.91 -11.38 14.39
C LYS A 192 35.68 -9.86 14.34
N LEU A 193 36.62 -9.05 14.81
CA LEU A 193 36.59 -7.59 14.75
C LEU A 193 37.17 -7.02 13.45
N SER A 194 37.92 -7.83 12.67
CA SER A 194 38.62 -7.42 11.43
C SER A 194 37.69 -7.04 10.28
N CYS A 195 36.39 -7.30 10.38
CA CYS A 195 35.45 -6.65 9.48
C CYS A 195 35.34 -5.16 9.87
N THR A 196 36.03 -4.33 9.08
CA THR A 196 35.89 -2.88 9.11
C THR A 196 34.44 -2.54 8.81
N SER A 197 33.67 -2.24 9.85
CA SER A 197 32.31 -1.74 9.69
C SER A 197 32.39 -0.46 8.87
N LEU A 198 31.81 -0.47 7.67
CA LEU A 198 31.73 0.73 6.85
C LEU A 198 30.79 1.71 7.55
N ASN A 199 31.16 2.99 7.53
CA ASN A 199 30.36 4.03 8.17
C ASN A 199 29.04 4.19 7.40
N ILE A 200 27.91 3.90 8.05
CA ILE A 200 26.58 4.12 7.48
C ILE A 200 25.96 5.32 8.19
N ALA A 201 25.25 6.16 7.43
CA ALA A 201 24.54 7.31 7.99
C ALA A 201 23.67 6.89 9.19
N PRO A 202 23.75 7.59 10.33
CA PRO A 202 22.81 7.37 11.42
C PRO A 202 21.41 7.72 10.89
N ASN A 203 20.41 6.88 11.20
CA ASN A 203 19.01 7.02 10.76
C ASN A 203 18.68 6.44 9.37
N LEU A 204 18.96 5.14 9.18
CA LEU A 204 18.42 4.37 8.06
C LEU A 204 16.91 4.16 8.22
N VAL A 205 16.14 4.40 7.15
CA VAL A 205 14.69 4.21 7.12
C VAL A 205 14.34 3.11 6.11
N GLY A 206 13.45 2.20 6.48
CA GLY A 206 12.85 1.23 5.55
C GLY A 206 13.79 0.14 5.00
N MET A 207 15.02 0.01 5.51
CA MET A 207 16.00 -0.94 4.97
C MET A 207 15.57 -2.40 5.15
N HIS A 208 14.87 -2.75 6.24
CA HIS A 208 14.49 -4.12 6.56
C HIS A 208 13.65 -4.80 5.46
N LEU A 209 12.70 -4.07 4.85
CA LEU A 209 11.86 -4.60 3.78
C LEU A 209 12.68 -4.81 2.49
N ARG A 210 13.52 -3.83 2.14
CA ARG A 210 14.33 -3.83 0.91
C ARG A 210 15.40 -4.92 0.91
N VAL A 211 15.97 -5.25 2.07
CA VAL A 211 17.02 -6.26 2.18
C VAL A 211 16.51 -7.67 2.46
N LYS A 212 15.24 -7.84 2.89
CA LYS A 212 14.68 -9.13 3.32
C LYS A 212 14.98 -10.27 2.34
N ASN A 213 14.69 -10.06 1.06
CA ASN A 213 14.87 -11.08 0.02
C ASN A 213 16.34 -11.40 -0.25
N ILE A 214 17.23 -10.41 -0.17
CA ILE A 214 18.68 -10.62 -0.35
C ILE A 214 19.28 -11.28 0.89
N GLN A 215 18.80 -10.92 2.08
CA GLN A 215 19.24 -11.49 3.35
C GLN A 215 18.91 -12.99 3.43
N ILE A 216 17.69 -13.39 3.06
CA ILE A 216 17.31 -14.81 2.94
C ILE A 216 18.23 -15.54 1.95
N TRP A 217 18.57 -14.92 0.82
CA TRP A 217 19.48 -15.49 -0.18
C TRP A 217 20.95 -15.59 0.28
N LEU A 218 21.41 -14.67 1.14
CA LEU A 218 22.72 -14.74 1.79
C LEU A 218 22.76 -15.82 2.87
N GLU A 219 21.62 -16.08 3.51
CA GLU A 219 21.43 -17.12 4.53
C GLU A 219 21.20 -18.51 3.96
N ASP A 220 20.83 -18.58 2.68
CA ASP A 220 20.58 -19.83 1.99
C ASP A 220 21.81 -20.75 2.05
N GLY A 221 21.63 -21.90 2.71
CA GLY A 221 22.68 -22.88 2.99
C GLY A 221 23.14 -23.67 1.76
N LEU A 222 22.59 -23.36 0.58
CA LEU A 222 23.01 -23.94 -0.69
C LEU A 222 24.50 -23.68 -0.95
N SER A 223 25.21 -24.73 -1.35
CA SER A 223 26.64 -24.71 -1.70
C SER A 223 26.95 -24.00 -3.03
N ASN A 224 25.96 -23.43 -3.72
CA ASN A 224 26.18 -22.80 -5.02
C ASN A 224 26.70 -21.36 -4.91
N VAL A 225 27.54 -20.98 -5.88
CA VAL A 225 27.98 -19.60 -6.09
C VAL A 225 26.78 -18.76 -6.51
N GLY A 226 26.56 -17.63 -5.84
CA GLY A 226 25.46 -16.73 -6.14
C GLY A 226 25.94 -15.31 -6.46
N ILE A 227 25.37 -14.72 -7.53
CA ILE A 227 25.57 -13.32 -7.92
C ILE A 227 24.22 -12.60 -7.95
N VAL A 228 24.13 -11.48 -7.24
CA VAL A 228 22.96 -10.59 -7.23
C VAL A 228 23.36 -9.20 -7.73
N ALA A 229 22.62 -8.68 -8.70
CA ALA A 229 22.74 -7.29 -9.13
C ALA A 229 21.64 -6.44 -8.50
N ILE A 230 22.03 -5.42 -7.73
CA ILE A 230 21.12 -4.41 -7.20
C ILE A 230 21.06 -3.26 -8.21
N CYS A 231 19.90 -3.10 -8.85
CA CYS A 231 19.68 -2.16 -9.95
C CYS A 231 18.67 -1.07 -9.56
N GLY A 232 18.82 0.11 -10.19
CA GLY A 232 17.88 1.21 -10.04
C GLY A 232 18.46 2.57 -10.40
N MET A 233 17.59 3.58 -10.45
CA MET A 233 17.92 4.97 -10.75
C MET A 233 19.01 5.55 -9.83
N GLY A 234 19.73 6.57 -10.29
CA GLY A 234 20.66 7.35 -9.47
C GLY A 234 19.99 7.89 -8.19
N GLY A 235 20.64 7.75 -7.04
CA GLY A 235 20.13 8.28 -5.77
C GLY A 235 19.05 7.46 -5.06
N ILE A 236 18.68 6.28 -5.58
CA ILE A 236 17.65 5.41 -4.97
C ILE A 236 18.13 4.68 -3.68
N GLY A 237 19.43 4.69 -3.39
CA GLY A 237 19.99 4.07 -2.18
C GLY A 237 20.73 2.74 -2.39
N LYS A 238 21.09 2.37 -3.64
CA LYS A 238 21.83 1.13 -3.95
C LYS A 238 23.08 0.91 -3.09
N THR A 239 23.98 1.89 -3.08
CA THR A 239 25.21 1.87 -2.26
C THR A 239 24.87 1.67 -0.79
N THR A 240 23.90 2.43 -0.25
CA THR A 240 23.45 2.30 1.14
C THR A 240 22.94 0.90 1.47
N THR A 241 22.13 0.30 0.59
CA THR A 241 21.62 -1.06 0.74
C THR A 241 22.76 -2.09 0.71
N ALA A 242 23.71 -1.94 -0.20
CA ALA A 242 24.85 -2.83 -0.32
C ALA A 242 25.81 -2.72 0.88
N THR A 243 26.07 -1.50 1.37
CA THR A 243 26.85 -1.26 2.59
C THR A 243 26.17 -1.89 3.81
N PHE A 244 24.85 -1.76 3.93
CA PHE A 244 24.09 -2.40 5.00
C PHE A 244 24.23 -3.92 4.96
N LEU A 245 23.99 -4.54 3.79
CA LEU A 245 24.15 -5.99 3.60
C LEU A 245 25.58 -6.46 3.87
N TYR A 246 26.58 -5.67 3.49
CA TYR A 246 27.99 -5.94 3.75
C TYR A 246 28.28 -6.03 5.25
N ASN A 247 27.93 -4.96 5.99
CA ASN A 247 28.17 -4.88 7.42
C ASN A 247 27.48 -6.00 8.21
N LEU A 248 26.29 -6.44 7.78
CA LEU A 248 25.57 -7.54 8.43
C LEU A 248 26.21 -8.92 8.21
N ASN A 249 26.88 -9.13 7.08
CA ASN A 249 27.24 -10.48 6.63
C ASN A 249 28.75 -10.72 6.44
N CYS A 250 29.59 -9.69 6.40
CA CYS A 250 31.04 -9.80 6.14
C CYS A 250 31.77 -10.81 7.04
N SER A 251 31.33 -10.97 8.29
CA SER A 251 31.94 -11.87 9.28
C SER A 251 31.58 -13.35 9.08
N ARG A 252 30.60 -13.66 8.23
CA ARG A 252 30.13 -15.04 7.97
C ARG A 252 30.96 -15.76 6.90
N PHE A 253 31.85 -15.05 6.23
CA PHE A 253 32.64 -15.54 5.10
C PHE A 253 34.14 -15.56 5.45
N GLN A 254 34.90 -16.42 4.78
CA GLN A 254 36.34 -16.59 5.04
C GLN A 254 37.16 -15.39 4.54
N GLY A 255 36.66 -14.72 3.50
CA GLY A 255 37.17 -13.44 3.03
C GLY A 255 36.00 -12.55 2.63
N SER A 256 36.11 -11.25 2.92
CA SER A 256 35.12 -10.27 2.49
C SER A 256 35.81 -9.00 2.02
N SER A 257 35.25 -8.37 0.98
CA SER A 257 35.75 -7.11 0.43
C SER A 257 34.61 -6.25 -0.07
N PHE A 258 34.70 -4.95 0.18
CA PHE A 258 33.79 -3.93 -0.34
C PHE A 258 34.59 -2.96 -1.20
N ILE A 259 34.34 -2.99 -2.50
CA ILE A 259 34.99 -2.12 -3.47
C ILE A 259 34.01 -1.01 -3.84
N ALA A 260 34.25 0.19 -3.30
CA ALA A 260 33.40 1.36 -3.51
C ALA A 260 33.67 2.04 -4.87
N ASP A 261 32.67 2.72 -5.41
CA ASP A 261 32.81 3.68 -6.52
C ASP A 261 33.60 3.18 -7.74
N VAL A 262 33.37 1.92 -8.16
CA VAL A 262 34.14 1.24 -9.21
C VAL A 262 34.16 2.05 -10.51
N ARG A 263 33.02 2.63 -10.92
CA ARG A 263 32.97 3.49 -12.12
C ARG A 263 33.92 4.68 -12.04
N GLU A 264 33.95 5.39 -10.90
CA GLU A 264 34.73 6.63 -10.77
C GLU A 264 36.22 6.33 -10.64
N ILE A 265 36.59 5.36 -9.78
CA ILE A 265 37.99 5.03 -9.52
C ILE A 265 38.63 4.40 -10.77
N SER A 266 37.93 3.53 -11.48
CA SER A 266 38.49 2.86 -12.68
C SER A 266 38.80 3.83 -13.84
N GLN A 267 38.24 5.03 -13.84
CA GLN A 267 38.53 6.06 -14.86
C GLN A 267 39.81 6.87 -14.55
N GLN A 268 40.33 6.77 -13.32
CA GLN A 268 41.56 7.41 -12.91
C GLN A 268 42.79 6.65 -13.45
N GLN A 269 43.93 7.33 -13.51
CA GLN A 269 45.19 6.70 -13.91
C GLN A 269 45.56 5.59 -12.91
N ASP A 270 45.84 4.38 -13.41
CA ASP A 270 46.08 3.16 -12.64
C ASP A 270 44.94 2.75 -11.66
N GLY A 271 43.75 3.31 -11.83
CA GLY A 271 42.62 3.11 -10.92
C GLY A 271 42.17 1.65 -10.82
N LEU A 272 42.15 0.91 -11.93
CA LEU A 272 41.77 -0.51 -11.91
C LEU A 272 42.77 -1.37 -11.13
N LEU A 273 44.07 -1.04 -11.23
CA LEU A 273 45.14 -1.72 -10.50
C LEU A 273 45.07 -1.40 -8.99
N HIS A 274 44.65 -0.19 -8.64
CA HIS A 274 44.32 0.20 -7.28
C HIS A 274 43.17 -0.66 -6.71
N LEU A 275 42.06 -0.80 -7.46
CA LEU A 275 40.92 -1.63 -7.04
C LEU A 275 41.32 -3.11 -6.86
N GLN A 276 42.13 -3.67 -7.76
CA GLN A 276 42.65 -5.04 -7.62
C GLN A 276 43.55 -5.21 -6.39
N THR A 277 44.39 -4.21 -6.11
CA THR A 277 45.25 -4.19 -4.91
C THR A 277 44.42 -4.18 -3.63
N GLN A 278 43.38 -3.35 -3.58
CA GLN A 278 42.44 -3.29 -2.46
C GLN A 278 41.75 -4.64 -2.26
N PHE A 279 41.17 -5.20 -3.33
CA PHE A 279 40.50 -6.50 -3.30
C PHE A 279 41.41 -7.61 -2.74
N LEU A 280 42.65 -7.70 -3.25
CA LEU A 280 43.62 -8.69 -2.79
C LEU A 280 43.99 -8.49 -1.33
N THR A 281 44.17 -7.25 -0.89
CA THR A 281 44.52 -6.92 0.50
C THR A 281 43.40 -7.35 1.45
N ASP A 282 42.14 -7.09 1.09
CA ASP A 282 40.97 -7.44 1.89
C ASP A 282 40.78 -8.95 2.02
N ILE A 283 40.87 -9.69 0.90
CA ILE A 283 40.64 -11.15 0.88
C ILE A 283 41.82 -11.94 1.47
N CYS A 284 43.06 -11.49 1.22
CA CYS A 284 44.26 -12.19 1.69
C CYS A 284 44.73 -11.71 3.07
N LYS A 285 44.17 -10.62 3.62
CA LYS A 285 44.53 -10.00 4.91
C LYS A 285 46.05 -9.76 5.09
N THR A 286 46.78 -9.53 4.01
CA THR A 286 48.24 -9.38 3.98
C THR A 286 48.61 -8.02 3.38
N ARG A 287 49.46 -7.25 4.07
CA ARG A 287 49.77 -5.85 3.72
C ARG A 287 50.68 -5.62 2.50
N ASN A 288 51.17 -6.68 1.84
CA ASN A 288 52.25 -6.59 0.85
C ASN A 288 51.91 -7.13 -0.56
N VAL A 289 50.64 -7.28 -0.91
CA VAL A 289 50.26 -7.79 -2.24
C VAL A 289 49.98 -6.61 -3.18
N LYS A 290 50.91 -6.31 -4.09
CA LYS A 290 50.73 -5.31 -5.16
C LYS A 290 51.00 -5.95 -6.52
N PRO A 291 50.00 -6.08 -7.40
CA PRO A 291 50.21 -6.55 -8.77
C PRO A 291 50.97 -5.48 -9.59
N LYS A 292 51.81 -5.91 -10.55
CA LYS A 292 52.56 -5.01 -11.44
C LYS A 292 51.80 -4.69 -12.73
N SER A 293 50.77 -5.46 -13.05
CA SER A 293 49.89 -5.26 -14.20
C SER A 293 48.47 -5.75 -13.89
N ILE A 294 47.48 -5.29 -14.67
CA ILE A 294 46.07 -5.69 -14.51
C ILE A 294 45.91 -7.20 -14.70
N ALA A 295 46.58 -7.79 -15.69
CA ALA A 295 46.51 -9.22 -15.97
C ALA A 295 47.12 -10.05 -14.82
N GLU A 296 48.24 -9.61 -14.25
CA GLU A 296 48.83 -10.22 -13.07
C GLU A 296 47.89 -10.12 -11.86
N GLY A 297 47.27 -8.94 -11.64
CA GLY A 297 46.29 -8.74 -10.59
C GLY A 297 45.08 -9.65 -10.72
N THR A 298 44.53 -9.80 -11.92
CA THR A 298 43.42 -10.72 -12.21
C THR A 298 43.81 -12.17 -11.92
N ALA A 299 45.01 -12.60 -12.30
CA ALA A 299 45.50 -13.96 -12.01
C ALA A 299 45.71 -14.19 -10.49
N MET A 300 46.21 -13.19 -9.77
CA MET A 300 46.34 -13.24 -8.31
C MET A 300 44.97 -13.32 -7.63
N ILE A 301 43.98 -12.55 -8.11
CA ILE A 301 42.60 -12.59 -7.57
C ILE A 301 42.01 -13.98 -7.75
N LYS A 302 42.13 -14.57 -8.95
CA LYS A 302 41.70 -15.94 -9.22
C LYS A 302 42.26 -16.91 -8.18
N TYR A 303 43.57 -16.89 -7.95
CA TYR A 303 44.19 -17.78 -6.97
C TYR A 303 43.69 -17.53 -5.53
N ALA A 304 43.42 -16.27 -5.17
CA ALA A 304 42.93 -15.91 -3.84
C ALA A 304 41.49 -16.40 -3.55
N ILE A 305 40.62 -16.43 -4.56
CA ILE A 305 39.19 -16.75 -4.41
C ILE A 305 38.84 -18.23 -4.69
N CYS A 306 39.63 -18.96 -5.50
CA CYS A 306 39.33 -20.34 -5.91
C CYS A 306 39.26 -21.37 -4.78
N GLY A 307 39.75 -21.06 -3.58
CA GLY A 307 39.77 -21.98 -2.42
C GLY A 307 39.10 -21.45 -1.17
N LYS A 308 38.39 -20.32 -1.24
CA LYS A 308 37.82 -19.64 -0.08
C LYS A 308 36.39 -19.22 -0.33
N LYS A 309 35.52 -19.44 0.67
CA LYS A 309 34.15 -18.91 0.65
C LYS A 309 34.20 -17.39 0.87
N VAL A 310 34.01 -16.62 -0.19
CA VAL A 310 34.13 -15.15 -0.15
C VAL A 310 32.79 -14.42 -0.24
N PHE A 311 32.73 -13.22 0.34
CA PHE A 311 31.62 -12.28 0.16
C PHE A 311 32.12 -10.94 -0.35
N VAL A 312 31.74 -10.62 -1.58
CA VAL A 312 32.26 -9.44 -2.29
C VAL A 312 31.12 -8.51 -2.65
N VAL A 313 31.31 -7.22 -2.40
CA VAL A 313 30.43 -6.16 -2.88
C VAL A 313 31.19 -5.25 -3.83
N LEU A 314 30.70 -5.13 -5.07
CA LEU A 314 31.21 -4.19 -6.06
C LEU A 314 30.18 -3.07 -6.24
N ASP A 315 30.52 -1.87 -5.79
CA ASP A 315 29.62 -0.72 -5.83
C ASP A 315 29.84 0.14 -7.09
N ASP A 316 28.73 0.55 -7.70
CA ASP A 316 28.64 1.47 -8.83
C ASP A 316 29.42 1.01 -10.07
N VAL A 317 29.20 -0.24 -10.49
CA VAL A 317 29.79 -0.82 -11.71
C VAL A 317 29.00 -0.37 -12.96
N ASP A 318 29.70 0.05 -14.02
CA ASP A 318 29.10 0.61 -15.23
C ASP A 318 29.53 -0.08 -16.54
N LYS A 319 30.68 -0.78 -16.54
CA LYS A 319 31.25 -1.47 -17.71
C LYS A 319 31.64 -2.91 -17.40
N LEU A 320 31.56 -3.78 -18.40
CA LEU A 320 31.95 -5.19 -18.29
C LEU A 320 33.44 -5.36 -17.99
N ASP A 321 34.32 -4.57 -18.63
CA ASP A 321 35.78 -4.65 -18.39
C ASP A 321 36.17 -4.43 -16.92
N GLN A 322 35.41 -3.61 -16.18
CA GLN A 322 35.61 -3.40 -14.74
C GLN A 322 35.33 -4.68 -13.95
N LEU A 323 34.27 -5.39 -14.33
CA LEU A 323 33.86 -6.63 -13.70
C LEU A 323 34.82 -7.77 -14.03
N ASP A 324 35.22 -7.90 -15.30
CA ASP A 324 36.13 -8.94 -15.76
C ASP A 324 37.51 -8.81 -15.10
N ALA A 325 37.97 -7.59 -14.83
CA ALA A 325 39.23 -7.34 -14.13
C ALA A 325 39.18 -7.72 -12.64
N LEU A 326 38.01 -7.64 -11.98
CA LEU A 326 37.84 -7.82 -10.53
C LEU A 326 37.29 -9.20 -10.13
N LEU A 327 36.44 -9.81 -10.94
CA LEU A 327 35.80 -11.11 -10.66
C LEU A 327 36.14 -12.17 -11.72
N GLY A 328 36.38 -11.75 -12.96
CA GLY A 328 36.58 -12.67 -14.09
C GLY A 328 35.42 -13.65 -14.25
N ARG A 329 35.72 -14.93 -14.53
CA ARG A 329 34.68 -15.94 -14.76
C ARG A 329 34.10 -16.50 -13.46
N ARG A 330 32.81 -16.84 -13.48
CA ARG A 330 32.10 -17.45 -12.35
C ARG A 330 32.78 -18.71 -11.82
N ASP A 331 33.40 -19.51 -12.68
CA ASP A 331 34.09 -20.77 -12.33
C ASP A 331 35.27 -20.56 -11.37
N TRP A 332 35.72 -19.32 -11.18
CA TRP A 332 36.78 -19.00 -10.23
C TRP A 332 36.28 -19.01 -8.79
N LEU A 333 34.97 -18.92 -8.56
CA LEU A 333 34.39 -18.72 -7.24
C LEU A 333 34.19 -20.05 -6.53
N PHE A 334 34.69 -20.14 -5.30
CA PHE A 334 34.49 -21.32 -4.47
C PHE A 334 33.01 -21.50 -4.10
N PRO A 335 32.48 -22.75 -4.09
CA PRO A 335 31.12 -23.07 -3.64
C PRO A 335 30.71 -22.34 -2.34
N GLY A 336 29.54 -21.72 -2.37
CA GLY A 336 28.98 -20.91 -1.27
C GLY A 336 29.43 -19.45 -1.25
N SER A 337 30.28 -19.01 -2.17
CA SER A 337 30.64 -17.59 -2.32
C SER A 337 29.45 -16.77 -2.82
N LYS A 338 29.32 -15.54 -2.31
CA LYS A 338 28.22 -14.63 -2.62
C LYS A 338 28.76 -13.30 -3.11
N ILE A 339 28.20 -12.77 -4.19
CA ILE A 339 28.62 -11.50 -4.78
C ILE A 339 27.41 -10.59 -4.93
N ILE A 340 27.56 -9.34 -4.52
CA ILE A 340 26.60 -8.27 -4.77
C ILE A 340 27.26 -7.24 -5.68
N ILE A 341 26.56 -6.88 -6.75
CA ILE A 341 27.00 -5.82 -7.67
C ILE A 341 25.93 -4.74 -7.64
N THR A 342 26.29 -3.49 -7.37
CA THR A 342 25.36 -2.37 -7.57
C THR A 342 25.63 -1.73 -8.91
N THR A 343 24.56 -1.44 -9.66
CA THR A 343 24.69 -0.82 -10.97
C THR A 343 23.46 0.02 -11.31
N ARG A 344 23.65 0.95 -12.26
CA ARG A 344 22.56 1.70 -12.89
C ARG A 344 22.13 1.05 -14.21
N ARG A 345 22.78 -0.04 -14.61
CA ARG A 345 22.57 -0.74 -15.89
C ARG A 345 22.00 -2.13 -15.66
N GLU A 346 20.73 -2.31 -15.98
CA GLU A 346 20.03 -3.56 -15.69
C GLU A 346 20.60 -4.76 -16.47
N GLN A 347 20.91 -4.56 -17.76
CA GLN A 347 21.44 -5.61 -18.64
C GLN A 347 22.97 -5.70 -18.63
N LEU A 348 23.66 -5.02 -17.69
CA LEU A 348 25.13 -5.04 -17.65
C LEU A 348 25.67 -6.47 -17.57
N LEU A 349 24.99 -7.34 -16.84
CA LEU A 349 25.39 -8.74 -16.61
C LEU A 349 24.77 -9.72 -17.60
N GLY A 350 24.15 -9.27 -18.70
CA GLY A 350 23.48 -10.16 -19.65
C GLY A 350 24.38 -11.27 -20.24
N ALA A 351 25.70 -11.07 -20.22
CA ALA A 351 26.71 -12.06 -20.62
C ALA A 351 27.08 -13.09 -19.53
N TYR A 352 26.72 -12.85 -18.26
CA TYR A 352 26.94 -13.78 -17.15
C TYR A 352 25.70 -14.66 -16.99
N GLU A 353 25.82 -15.98 -17.20
CA GLU A 353 24.69 -16.90 -16.99
C GLU A 353 24.34 -17.03 -15.49
N PHE A 354 23.04 -17.03 -15.16
CA PHE A 354 22.46 -17.27 -13.82
C PHE A 354 22.76 -16.23 -12.72
N TYR A 355 22.57 -14.93 -12.99
CA TYR A 355 22.49 -13.90 -11.94
C TYR A 355 21.04 -13.51 -11.61
N LYS A 356 20.80 -12.99 -10.41
CA LYS A 356 19.50 -12.46 -10.00
C LYS A 356 19.53 -10.93 -9.97
N VAL A 357 18.61 -10.29 -10.69
CA VAL A 357 18.42 -8.83 -10.60
C VAL A 357 17.45 -8.52 -9.45
N HIS A 358 17.83 -7.56 -8.61
CA HIS A 358 16.99 -6.99 -7.58
C HIS A 358 16.83 -5.49 -7.83
N ARG A 359 15.66 -5.09 -8.34
CA ARG A 359 15.32 -3.68 -8.58
C ARG A 359 14.88 -3.04 -7.26
N LEU A 360 15.49 -1.92 -6.88
CA LEU A 360 15.10 -1.20 -5.67
C LEU A 360 13.85 -0.34 -5.88
N GLU A 361 12.94 -0.45 -4.93
CA GLU A 361 11.75 0.37 -4.84
C GLU A 361 12.01 1.71 -4.14
N LYS A 362 11.19 2.70 -4.48
CA LYS A 362 11.20 4.03 -3.87
C LYS A 362 10.75 3.96 -2.41
N LEU A 363 11.01 5.01 -1.63
CA LEU A 363 10.46 5.14 -0.28
C LEU A 363 8.96 5.40 -0.34
N SER A 364 8.22 4.80 0.60
CA SER A 364 6.81 5.17 0.84
C SER A 364 6.73 6.62 1.31
N ASP A 365 5.54 7.22 1.33
CA ASP A 365 5.39 8.60 1.80
C ASP A 365 5.73 8.73 3.29
N GLU A 366 5.41 7.72 4.07
CA GLU A 366 5.71 7.65 5.50
C GLU A 366 7.22 7.53 5.72
N GLU A 367 7.88 6.58 5.03
CA GLU A 367 9.34 6.41 5.09
C GLU A 367 10.07 7.67 4.61
N SER A 368 9.55 8.29 3.56
CA SER A 368 10.11 9.52 3.00
C SER A 368 9.98 10.70 3.96
N LEU A 369 8.85 10.81 4.67
CA LEU A 369 8.62 11.85 5.66
C LEU A 369 9.49 11.66 6.90
N GLU A 370 9.71 10.42 7.32
CA GLU A 370 10.64 10.09 8.40
C GLU A 370 12.08 10.47 8.02
N LEU A 371 12.56 10.02 6.86
CA LEU A 371 13.92 10.34 6.37
C LEU A 371 14.10 11.85 6.21
N PHE A 372 13.11 12.53 5.64
CA PHE A 372 13.11 13.98 5.51
C PHE A 372 13.22 14.67 6.86
N SER A 373 12.48 14.19 7.85
CA SER A 373 12.41 14.79 9.17
C SER A 373 13.73 14.63 9.94
N TRP A 374 14.41 13.48 9.77
CA TRP A 374 15.77 13.31 10.30
C TRP A 374 16.74 14.35 9.73
N HIS A 375 16.68 14.63 8.44
CA HIS A 375 17.59 15.59 7.78
C HIS A 375 17.20 17.06 8.00
N ALA A 376 15.91 17.36 8.18
CA ALA A 376 15.43 18.73 8.35
C ALA A 376 15.40 19.16 9.83
N PHE A 377 15.00 18.27 10.74
CA PHE A 377 14.72 18.58 12.15
C PHE A 377 15.57 17.78 13.14
N GLY A 378 16.31 16.77 12.69
CA GLY A 378 17.12 15.90 13.58
C GLY A 378 16.29 14.89 14.38
N LYS A 379 15.03 14.63 13.99
CA LYS A 379 14.12 13.65 14.63
C LYS A 379 13.21 12.98 13.59
N SER A 380 12.55 11.88 13.94
CA SER A 380 11.72 11.10 13.00
C SER A 380 10.43 11.78 12.54
N CYS A 381 10.04 12.92 13.11
CA CYS A 381 8.79 13.61 12.79
C CYS A 381 8.97 15.13 12.60
N PRO A 382 8.10 15.80 11.83
CA PRO A 382 8.21 17.24 11.63
C PRO A 382 7.89 18.04 12.91
N ASN A 383 8.42 19.26 13.01
CA ASN A 383 8.02 20.21 14.05
C ASN A 383 6.57 20.69 13.84
N ASN A 384 5.89 21.09 14.92
CA ASN A 384 4.52 21.61 14.87
C ASN A 384 4.43 22.78 13.88
N GLY A 385 3.41 22.76 13.02
CA GLY A 385 3.22 23.75 11.94
C GLY A 385 3.99 23.47 10.63
N TYR A 386 4.98 22.57 10.63
CA TYR A 386 5.74 22.21 9.41
C TYR A 386 5.19 20.99 8.66
N GLY A 387 4.21 20.27 9.22
CA GLY A 387 3.71 18.99 8.69
C GLY A 387 3.25 19.04 7.22
N GLU A 388 2.37 19.99 6.88
CA GLU A 388 1.83 20.11 5.50
C GLU A 388 2.89 20.49 4.47
N VAL A 389 3.80 21.40 4.83
CA VAL A 389 4.91 21.80 3.94
C VAL A 389 5.91 20.64 3.81
N SER A 390 6.17 19.89 4.87
CA SER A 390 7.03 18.69 4.85
C SER A 390 6.48 17.61 3.91
N LYS A 391 5.18 17.31 4.01
CA LYS A 391 4.50 16.40 3.07
C LYS A 391 4.60 16.89 1.62
N SER A 392 4.50 18.21 1.42
CA SER A 392 4.63 18.79 0.08
C SER A 392 6.05 18.68 -0.50
N VAL A 393 7.10 18.85 0.33
CA VAL A 393 8.49 18.64 -0.09
C VAL A 393 8.76 17.16 -0.38
N VAL A 394 8.27 16.25 0.47
CA VAL A 394 8.40 14.80 0.29
C VAL A 394 7.69 14.34 -0.99
N SER A 395 6.47 14.85 -1.23
CA SER A 395 5.72 14.61 -2.47
C SER A 395 6.49 15.11 -3.69
N TYR A 396 7.15 16.27 -3.58
CA TYR A 396 8.07 16.76 -4.62
C TYR A 396 9.31 15.87 -4.81
N CYS A 397 9.79 15.13 -3.81
CA CYS A 397 10.89 14.19 -4.00
C CYS A 397 10.44 12.87 -4.63
N GLY A 398 9.17 12.49 -4.48
CA GLY A 398 8.58 11.26 -5.02
C GLY A 398 9.26 9.99 -4.55
N GLY A 399 9.68 9.94 -3.28
CA GLY A 399 10.28 8.74 -2.67
C GLY A 399 11.75 8.50 -3.00
N LEU A 400 12.44 9.46 -3.64
CA LEU A 400 13.88 9.35 -3.93
C LEU A 400 14.73 9.77 -2.71
N PRO A 401 15.46 8.85 -2.04
CA PRO A 401 16.20 9.16 -0.80
C PRO A 401 17.21 10.30 -0.94
N LEU A 402 17.95 10.35 -2.06
CA LEU A 402 18.93 11.41 -2.30
C LEU A 402 18.30 12.80 -2.35
N ALA A 403 17.19 12.95 -3.07
CA ALA A 403 16.47 14.22 -3.15
C ALA A 403 15.92 14.64 -1.78
N ILE A 404 15.39 13.69 -1.02
CA ILE A 404 14.89 13.91 0.33
C ILE A 404 15.99 14.43 1.25
N LYS A 405 17.17 13.79 1.23
CA LYS A 405 18.34 14.19 2.03
C LYS A 405 18.82 15.59 1.67
N ILE A 406 19.01 15.87 0.37
CA ILE A 406 19.50 17.18 -0.10
C ILE A 406 18.53 18.28 0.31
N LEU A 407 17.23 18.12 0.02
CA LEU A 407 16.24 19.15 0.35
C LEU A 407 16.07 19.31 1.85
N GLY A 408 16.00 18.22 2.62
CA GLY A 408 15.90 18.25 4.08
C GLY A 408 17.06 19.01 4.73
N SER A 409 18.30 18.69 4.34
CA SER A 409 19.48 19.41 4.84
C SER A 409 19.52 20.86 4.39
N SER A 410 19.09 21.18 3.16
CA SER A 410 19.17 22.55 2.62
C SER A 410 18.15 23.53 3.22
N ILE A 411 17.13 23.03 3.91
CA ILE A 411 16.11 23.84 4.61
C ILE A 411 16.14 23.68 6.13
N SER A 412 17.03 22.84 6.65
CA SER A 412 17.24 22.68 8.08
C SER A 412 17.57 24.02 8.75
N GLY A 413 16.97 24.27 9.91
CA GLY A 413 17.12 25.51 10.68
C GLY A 413 16.44 26.76 10.09
N LYS A 414 15.76 26.66 8.93
CA LYS A 414 15.07 27.81 8.29
C LYS A 414 13.61 27.92 8.72
N CYS A 415 13.06 29.13 8.66
CA CYS A 415 11.67 29.39 9.01
C CYS A 415 10.67 28.93 7.92
N LEU A 416 9.42 28.72 8.31
CA LEU A 416 8.34 28.21 7.44
C LEU A 416 8.13 29.02 6.15
N ASN A 417 8.30 30.35 6.19
CA ASN A 417 8.14 31.22 5.01
C ASN A 417 9.22 30.93 3.96
N VAL A 418 10.45 30.69 4.39
CA VAL A 418 11.56 30.32 3.49
C VAL A 418 11.32 28.93 2.88
N TRP A 419 10.71 28.00 3.62
CA TRP A 419 10.34 26.69 3.08
C TRP A 419 9.29 26.80 1.97
N LYS A 420 8.22 27.58 2.21
CA LYS A 420 7.16 27.82 1.21
C LYS A 420 7.73 28.46 -0.06
N SER A 421 8.50 29.54 0.10
CA SER A 421 9.15 30.23 -1.01
C SER A 421 10.14 29.33 -1.77
N ARG A 422 10.92 28.49 -1.05
CA ARG A 422 11.81 27.53 -1.70
C ARG A 422 11.04 26.47 -2.48
N LEU A 423 9.94 25.95 -1.93
CA LEU A 423 9.11 24.97 -2.62
C LEU A 423 8.45 25.56 -3.88
N GLU A 424 8.06 26.83 -3.85
CA GLU A 424 7.60 27.56 -5.04
C GLU A 424 8.72 27.69 -6.08
N LYS A 425 9.93 28.07 -5.66
CA LYS A 425 11.10 28.11 -6.54
C LYS A 425 11.41 26.74 -7.15
N LEU A 426 11.37 25.66 -6.38
CA LEU A 426 11.65 24.28 -6.85
C LEU A 426 10.67 23.80 -7.93
N LYS A 427 9.41 24.23 -7.87
CA LYS A 427 8.42 23.91 -8.91
C LYS A 427 8.75 24.59 -10.24
N ALA A 428 9.42 25.73 -10.21
CA ALA A 428 9.82 26.48 -11.40
C ALA A 428 11.22 26.09 -11.90
N ILE A 429 12.17 25.95 -10.98
CA ILE A 429 13.58 25.68 -11.24
C ILE A 429 14.04 24.56 -10.30
N PRO A 430 14.30 23.35 -10.82
CA PRO A 430 14.73 22.23 -9.99
C PRO A 430 16.10 22.49 -9.34
N ASP A 431 16.37 21.78 -8.25
CA ASP A 431 17.62 21.90 -7.49
C ASP A 431 18.81 21.30 -8.28
N SER A 432 19.87 22.08 -8.50
CA SER A 432 21.02 21.69 -9.33
C SER A 432 21.72 20.45 -8.81
N ASP A 433 21.89 20.33 -7.49
CA ASP A 433 22.67 19.26 -6.87
C ASP A 433 21.98 17.90 -7.07
N ILE A 434 20.63 17.91 -7.04
CA ILE A 434 19.82 16.73 -7.35
C ILE A 434 19.99 16.37 -8.83
N LEU A 435 19.85 17.36 -9.72
CA LEU A 435 19.93 17.14 -11.15
C LEU A 435 21.30 16.59 -11.57
N GLU A 436 22.41 17.14 -11.08
CA GLU A 436 23.76 16.68 -11.41
C GLU A 436 23.96 15.20 -11.09
N LYS A 437 23.47 14.72 -9.95
CA LYS A 437 23.59 13.30 -9.57
C LYS A 437 22.73 12.38 -10.43
N LEU A 438 21.58 12.84 -10.90
CA LEU A 438 20.71 12.11 -11.83
C LEU A 438 21.25 12.14 -13.26
N ARG A 439 21.88 13.24 -13.65
CA ARG A 439 22.38 13.51 -15.00
C ARG A 439 23.49 12.55 -15.41
N ILE A 440 24.25 11.98 -14.48
CA ILE A 440 25.27 10.96 -14.75
C ILE A 440 24.75 9.82 -15.65
N SER A 441 23.52 9.35 -15.43
CA SER A 441 22.92 8.28 -16.26
C SER A 441 22.55 8.76 -17.68
N TYR A 442 22.22 10.04 -17.83
CA TYR A 442 21.91 10.66 -19.12
C TYR A 442 23.18 10.99 -19.91
N ASP A 443 24.17 11.60 -19.26
CA ASP A 443 25.44 11.99 -19.92
C ASP A 443 26.23 10.76 -20.40
N SER A 444 26.00 9.60 -19.80
CA SER A 444 26.64 8.34 -20.18
C SER A 444 25.98 7.63 -21.37
N LEU A 445 24.83 8.10 -21.88
CA LEU A 445 24.20 7.59 -23.10
C LEU A 445 25.17 7.66 -24.30
N GLN A 446 25.12 6.63 -25.16
CA GLN A 446 26.17 6.39 -26.15
C GLN A 446 26.18 7.41 -27.29
N ASP A 447 25.00 7.87 -27.70
CA ASP A 447 24.85 8.80 -28.81
C ASP A 447 23.85 9.91 -28.49
N ASP A 448 23.84 10.91 -29.37
CA ASP A 448 22.94 12.05 -29.23
C ASP A 448 21.49 11.72 -29.63
N HIS A 449 21.24 10.64 -30.37
CA HIS A 449 19.87 10.21 -30.71
C HIS A 449 19.12 9.77 -29.45
N ASP A 450 19.74 8.94 -28.60
CA ASP A 450 19.16 8.50 -27.33
C ASP A 450 18.94 9.66 -26.35
N LYS A 451 19.86 10.64 -26.35
CA LYS A 451 19.71 11.87 -25.57
C LYS A 451 18.52 12.68 -26.04
N HIS A 452 18.41 12.94 -27.34
CA HIS A 452 17.27 13.65 -27.91
C HIS A 452 15.95 12.88 -27.74
N LEU A 453 15.98 11.55 -27.82
CA LEU A 453 14.83 10.69 -27.53
C LEU A 453 14.37 10.89 -26.07
N PHE A 454 15.29 10.83 -25.10
CA PHE A 454 14.98 11.08 -23.69
C PHE A 454 14.30 12.45 -23.47
N LEU A 455 14.80 13.51 -24.12
CA LEU A 455 14.21 14.85 -24.03
C LEU A 455 12.79 14.91 -24.62
N ASN A 456 12.56 14.28 -25.77
CA ASN A 456 11.24 14.18 -26.39
C ASN A 456 10.25 13.42 -25.49
N LEU A 457 10.68 12.28 -24.93
CA LEU A 457 9.86 11.50 -23.99
C LEU A 457 9.50 12.34 -22.75
N ALA A 458 10.47 13.00 -22.13
CA ALA A 458 10.26 13.83 -20.93
C ALA A 458 9.28 14.99 -21.17
N CYS A 459 9.31 15.60 -22.36
CA CYS A 459 8.47 16.75 -22.70
C CYS A 459 7.05 16.37 -23.17
N PHE A 460 6.91 15.30 -23.94
CA PHE A 460 5.66 14.97 -24.65
C PHE A 460 5.01 13.65 -24.23
N PHE A 461 5.79 12.58 -24.03
CA PHE A 461 5.26 11.20 -24.08
C PHE A 461 5.24 10.45 -22.73
N VAL A 462 5.61 11.08 -21.61
CA VAL A 462 5.39 10.46 -20.29
C VAL A 462 3.90 10.18 -20.07
N GLY A 463 3.56 8.94 -19.75
CA GLY A 463 2.19 8.46 -19.60
C GLY A 463 1.50 8.09 -20.93
N SER A 464 2.25 8.02 -22.04
CA SER A 464 1.74 7.58 -23.34
C SER A 464 2.07 6.11 -23.60
N ASP A 465 1.25 5.46 -24.43
CA ASP A 465 1.47 4.11 -24.93
C ASP A 465 2.80 4.02 -25.70
N LYS A 466 3.60 2.99 -25.40
CA LYS A 466 4.94 2.78 -25.96
C LYS A 466 4.88 2.64 -27.48
N ASP A 467 3.98 1.82 -28.01
CA ASP A 467 3.96 1.51 -29.44
C ASP A 467 3.52 2.73 -30.27
N SER A 468 2.55 3.50 -29.78
CA SER A 468 2.18 4.78 -30.40
C SER A 468 3.36 5.74 -30.46
N THR A 469 4.12 5.81 -29.36
CA THR A 469 5.28 6.69 -29.24
C THR A 469 6.40 6.28 -30.18
N VAL A 470 6.66 4.98 -30.31
CA VAL A 470 7.62 4.41 -31.27
C VAL A 470 7.23 4.81 -32.70
N THR A 471 5.99 4.56 -33.11
CA THR A 471 5.52 4.92 -34.46
C THR A 471 5.68 6.41 -34.77
N ILE A 472 5.37 7.28 -33.79
CA ILE A 472 5.49 8.74 -33.94
C ILE A 472 6.94 9.18 -34.10
N LEU A 473 7.82 8.70 -33.20
CA LEU A 473 9.21 9.15 -33.16
C LEU A 473 10.06 8.51 -34.26
N ASP A 474 9.79 7.27 -34.67
CA ASP A 474 10.42 6.68 -35.85
C ASP A 474 10.03 7.45 -37.13
N GLY A 475 8.81 7.98 -37.19
CA GLY A 475 8.38 8.94 -38.21
C GLY A 475 9.19 10.25 -38.23
N CYS A 476 9.82 10.59 -37.10
CA CYS A 476 10.74 11.71 -36.95
C CYS A 476 12.21 11.32 -37.21
N GLU A 477 12.48 10.11 -37.70
CA GLU A 477 13.82 9.51 -37.96
C GLU A 477 14.60 9.15 -36.69
N PHE A 478 13.90 8.80 -35.60
CA PHE A 478 14.52 8.16 -34.43
C PHE A 478 14.58 6.64 -34.59
N TYR A 479 15.49 6.00 -33.86
CA TYR A 479 15.55 4.53 -33.72
C TYR A 479 14.90 4.14 -32.40
N THR A 480 13.61 4.40 -32.25
CA THR A 480 12.94 4.54 -30.96
C THR A 480 12.87 3.24 -30.17
N VAL A 481 12.73 2.09 -30.83
CA VAL A 481 12.70 0.78 -30.15
C VAL A 481 14.01 0.51 -29.40
N VAL A 482 15.14 0.67 -30.09
CA VAL A 482 16.48 0.49 -29.50
C VAL A 482 16.74 1.56 -28.45
N GLY A 483 16.41 2.82 -28.75
CA GLY A 483 16.61 3.92 -27.81
C GLY A 483 15.79 3.79 -26.53
N ILE A 484 14.52 3.35 -26.60
CA ILE A 484 13.71 3.06 -25.40
C ILE A 484 14.37 1.95 -24.58
N GLN A 485 14.87 0.89 -25.23
CA GLN A 485 15.58 -0.18 -24.52
C GLN A 485 16.84 0.35 -23.82
N ASN A 486 17.65 1.16 -24.50
CA ASN A 486 18.84 1.80 -23.92
C ASN A 486 18.49 2.68 -22.71
N LEU A 487 17.36 3.39 -22.74
CA LEU A 487 16.89 4.22 -21.63
C LEU A 487 16.35 3.38 -20.45
N VAL A 488 15.63 2.28 -20.73
CA VAL A 488 15.18 1.31 -19.71
C VAL A 488 16.38 0.67 -19.03
N ASP A 489 17.37 0.24 -19.82
CA ASP A 489 18.58 -0.40 -19.31
C ASP A 489 19.32 0.52 -18.34
N ARG A 490 19.30 1.84 -18.56
CA ARG A 490 19.90 2.84 -17.65
C ARG A 490 19.01 3.30 -16.50
N CYS A 491 17.85 2.66 -16.32
CA CYS A 491 16.84 3.03 -15.33
C CYS A 491 16.38 4.51 -15.45
N LEU A 492 16.39 5.08 -16.67
CA LEU A 492 15.91 6.44 -16.94
C LEU A 492 14.41 6.47 -17.19
N ILE A 493 13.86 5.39 -17.72
CA ILE A 493 12.42 5.15 -17.91
C ILE A 493 12.08 3.71 -17.51
N SER A 494 10.79 3.45 -17.30
CA SER A 494 10.24 2.11 -17.14
C SER A 494 8.97 1.98 -17.97
N ILE A 495 8.62 0.77 -18.36
CA ILE A 495 7.34 0.46 -19.00
C ILE A 495 6.50 -0.28 -17.97
N ASP A 496 5.26 0.17 -17.76
CA ASP A 496 4.33 -0.50 -16.85
C ASP A 496 3.59 -1.67 -17.53
N GLU A 497 2.77 -2.40 -16.76
CA GLU A 497 1.99 -3.53 -17.25
C GLU A 497 0.99 -3.16 -18.35
N SER A 498 0.63 -1.88 -18.46
CA SER A 498 -0.29 -1.36 -19.49
C SER A 498 0.42 -0.92 -20.77
N ASN A 499 1.71 -1.24 -20.91
CA ASN A 499 2.57 -0.78 -22.01
C ASN A 499 2.75 0.75 -22.07
N THR A 500 2.61 1.43 -20.92
CA THR A 500 2.74 2.89 -20.82
C THR A 500 4.14 3.29 -20.38
N LEU A 501 4.66 4.36 -20.99
CA LEU A 501 5.97 4.92 -20.66
C LEU A 501 5.92 5.73 -19.36
N VAL A 502 6.61 5.23 -18.33
CA VAL A 502 6.70 5.86 -17.01
C VAL A 502 8.11 6.43 -16.81
N MET A 503 8.16 7.68 -16.36
CA MET A 503 9.41 8.38 -16.01
C MET A 503 9.26 8.98 -14.63
N HIS A 504 10.29 8.84 -13.79
CA HIS A 504 10.32 9.53 -12.49
C HIS A 504 10.22 11.04 -12.71
N HIS A 505 9.35 11.74 -11.97
CA HIS A 505 9.09 13.16 -12.23
C HIS A 505 10.35 14.04 -12.07
N LEU A 506 11.28 13.73 -11.15
CA LEU A 506 12.59 14.39 -11.09
C LEU A 506 13.46 14.17 -12.35
N LEU A 507 13.42 12.98 -12.99
CA LEU A 507 14.08 12.77 -14.29
C LEU A 507 13.38 13.54 -15.39
N GLN A 508 12.05 13.61 -15.35
CA GLN A 508 11.28 14.41 -16.28
C GLN A 508 11.64 15.90 -16.17
N GLN A 509 11.76 16.41 -14.93
CA GLN A 509 12.22 17.76 -14.66
C GLN A 509 13.66 17.99 -15.13
N MET A 510 14.54 17.01 -14.94
CA MET A 510 15.91 17.06 -15.47
C MET A 510 15.91 17.25 -16.99
N GLY A 511 15.16 16.43 -17.74
CA GLY A 511 15.06 16.57 -19.20
C GLY A 511 14.50 17.94 -19.63
N ARG A 512 13.45 18.39 -18.95
CA ARG A 512 12.85 19.72 -19.18
C ARG A 512 13.80 20.88 -18.88
N GLU A 513 14.63 20.73 -17.86
CA GLU A 513 15.65 21.71 -17.47
C GLU A 513 16.81 21.74 -18.47
N ILE A 514 17.25 20.59 -18.98
CA ILE A 514 18.27 20.52 -20.05
C ILE A 514 17.81 21.33 -21.27
N VAL A 515 16.57 21.15 -21.71
CA VAL A 515 15.97 21.94 -22.82
C VAL A 515 15.90 23.42 -22.47
N ARG A 516 15.53 23.79 -21.23
CA ARG A 516 15.47 25.19 -20.80
C ARG A 516 16.85 25.85 -20.86
N GLN A 517 17.91 25.12 -20.54
CA GLN A 517 19.30 25.60 -20.50
C GLN A 517 19.92 25.83 -21.89
N GLU A 518 19.35 25.28 -22.97
CA GLU A 518 19.78 25.60 -24.33
C GLU A 518 19.66 27.11 -24.65
N SER A 519 18.62 27.75 -24.09
CA SER A 519 18.42 29.20 -24.16
C SER A 519 17.55 29.67 -22.99
N PRO A 520 18.16 30.03 -21.85
CA PRO A 520 17.42 30.36 -20.64
C PRO A 520 16.52 31.59 -20.79
N LYS A 521 16.99 32.63 -21.50
CA LYS A 521 16.31 33.94 -21.63
C LYS A 521 15.41 34.06 -22.85
N GLU A 522 15.67 33.29 -23.90
CA GLU A 522 14.95 33.41 -25.18
C GLU A 522 14.33 32.05 -25.55
N PRO A 523 13.08 31.78 -25.12
CA PRO A 523 12.45 30.48 -25.37
C PRO A 523 12.37 30.11 -26.85
N GLY A 524 12.18 31.10 -27.74
CA GLY A 524 12.10 30.89 -29.20
C GLY A 524 13.35 30.28 -29.85
N LYS A 525 14.50 30.23 -29.14
CA LYS A 525 15.76 29.63 -29.60
C LYS A 525 16.02 28.21 -29.05
N ARG A 526 15.10 27.64 -28.27
CA ARG A 526 15.19 26.27 -27.75
C ARG A 526 14.73 25.24 -28.79
N SER A 527 15.18 24.00 -28.66
CA SER A 527 14.75 22.86 -29.46
C SER A 527 13.30 22.46 -29.20
N ILE A 528 12.88 22.48 -27.93
CA ILE A 528 11.54 22.08 -27.50
C ILE A 528 10.91 23.15 -26.61
N LEU A 529 9.66 23.52 -26.92
CA LEU A 529 8.83 24.40 -26.10
C LEU A 529 7.76 23.57 -25.36
N TRP A 530 8.10 23.13 -24.15
CA TRP A 530 7.20 22.32 -23.32
C TRP A 530 6.39 23.14 -22.29
N ASN A 531 6.90 24.30 -21.88
CA ASN A 531 6.24 25.19 -20.93
C ASN A 531 5.17 26.02 -21.66
N HIS A 532 3.93 25.98 -21.17
CA HIS A 532 2.79 26.60 -21.84
C HIS A 532 2.88 28.12 -21.92
N ASN A 533 3.41 28.80 -20.89
CA ASN A 533 3.58 30.24 -20.88
C ASN A 533 4.63 30.67 -21.91
N ASP A 534 5.76 29.97 -21.95
CA ASP A 534 6.81 30.21 -22.95
C ASP A 534 6.30 29.97 -24.37
N ALA A 535 5.60 28.85 -24.60
CA ALA A 535 5.01 28.53 -25.90
C ALA A 535 3.99 29.59 -26.35
N PHE A 536 3.12 30.03 -25.43
CA PHE A 536 2.14 31.09 -25.71
C PHE A 536 2.81 32.42 -26.06
N ASN A 537 3.79 32.86 -25.28
CA ASN A 537 4.50 34.12 -25.55
C ASN A 537 5.27 34.07 -26.87
N VAL A 538 5.94 32.95 -27.18
CA VAL A 538 6.65 32.77 -28.45
C VAL A 538 5.70 32.84 -29.65
N LEU A 539 4.53 32.22 -29.54
CA LEU A 539 3.52 32.24 -30.61
C LEU A 539 2.84 33.62 -30.73
N ARG A 540 2.54 34.28 -29.61
CA ARG A 540 1.92 35.61 -29.60
C ARG A 540 2.85 36.69 -30.18
N GLU A 541 4.13 36.62 -29.86
CA GLU A 541 5.14 37.63 -30.25
C GLU A 541 5.88 37.26 -31.54
N ASN A 542 5.55 36.13 -32.18
CA ASN A 542 6.18 35.64 -33.40
C ASN A 542 7.72 35.52 -33.31
N THR A 543 8.23 35.19 -32.12
CA THR A 543 9.68 35.08 -31.83
C THR A 543 10.25 33.67 -32.10
N GLY A 544 9.41 32.75 -32.60
CA GLY A 544 9.80 31.40 -32.96
C GLY A 544 10.91 31.36 -34.02
N THR A 545 11.84 30.42 -33.86
CA THR A 545 12.95 30.22 -34.79
C THR A 545 12.96 28.82 -35.40
N SER A 546 13.80 28.61 -36.41
CA SER A 546 14.01 27.30 -37.04
C SER A 546 14.69 26.26 -36.15
N LYS A 547 15.05 26.61 -34.90
CA LYS A 547 15.56 25.67 -33.90
C LYS A 547 14.46 24.83 -33.26
N ILE A 548 13.21 25.31 -33.24
CA ILE A 548 12.10 24.62 -32.58
C ILE A 548 11.71 23.39 -33.41
N GLU A 549 11.85 22.22 -32.79
CA GLU A 549 11.49 20.91 -33.33
C GLU A 549 10.21 20.36 -32.68
N GLY A 550 9.90 20.78 -31.44
CA GLY A 550 8.70 20.39 -30.73
C GLY A 550 8.03 21.56 -29.99
N LEU A 551 6.70 21.64 -30.03
CA LEU A 551 5.92 22.66 -29.31
C LEU A 551 4.69 22.07 -28.63
N LYS A 552 4.48 22.44 -27.36
CA LYS A 552 3.32 22.07 -26.55
C LYS A 552 2.64 23.30 -25.94
N LEU A 553 1.40 23.53 -26.29
CA LEU A 553 0.57 24.59 -25.73
C LEU A 553 -0.76 24.04 -25.21
N ASP A 554 -1.09 24.37 -23.97
CA ASP A 554 -2.38 24.09 -23.37
C ASP A 554 -2.96 25.39 -22.79
N MET A 555 -4.03 25.89 -23.40
CA MET A 555 -4.64 27.15 -23.00
C MET A 555 -5.28 27.07 -21.60
N CYS A 556 -5.61 25.88 -21.09
CA CYS A 556 -6.16 25.72 -19.75
C CYS A 556 -5.10 25.79 -18.64
N LEU A 557 -3.82 25.64 -18.98
CA LEU A 557 -2.71 25.66 -18.04
C LEU A 557 -2.01 27.02 -17.96
N LEU A 558 -2.46 28.01 -18.74
CA LEU A 558 -2.11 29.42 -18.60
C LEU A 558 -2.89 30.02 -17.42
N LYS A 559 -2.55 29.65 -16.19
CA LYS A 559 -3.07 30.31 -14.99
C LYS A 559 -2.01 31.30 -14.49
N ASP A 560 -2.15 32.57 -14.89
CA ASP A 560 -2.27 33.68 -13.95
C ASP A 560 -2.39 35.05 -14.65
N GLU A 561 -3.25 35.86 -14.04
CA GLU A 561 -3.32 37.33 -14.01
C GLU A 561 -3.73 38.11 -15.28
N ALA A 562 -4.84 38.85 -15.14
CA ALA A 562 -5.41 39.89 -16.01
C ALA A 562 -6.39 39.52 -17.16
N TYR A 563 -6.44 38.29 -17.69
CA TYR A 563 -7.31 38.01 -18.86
C TYR A 563 -8.62 37.26 -18.58
N ALA A 564 -8.80 36.73 -17.37
CA ALA A 564 -10.03 35.98 -17.01
C ALA A 564 -11.16 36.86 -16.43
N CYS A 565 -10.92 38.15 -16.14
CA CYS A 565 -11.88 39.00 -15.44
C CYS A 565 -12.59 40.06 -16.29
N THR A 566 -12.34 40.15 -17.60
CA THR A 566 -13.03 41.15 -18.47
C THR A 566 -14.13 40.57 -19.35
N VAL A 567 -14.41 39.27 -19.31
CA VAL A 567 -15.36 38.64 -20.26
C VAL A 567 -16.28 37.61 -19.60
N LEU A 568 -16.81 37.90 -18.42
CA LEU A 568 -17.97 37.18 -17.90
C LEU A 568 -19.02 38.20 -17.45
N ASP A 569 -20.02 38.38 -18.31
CA ASP A 569 -21.24 39.09 -18.01
C ASP A 569 -21.90 38.49 -16.74
N ASP A 570 -22.25 39.37 -15.80
CA ASP A 570 -22.59 39.07 -14.40
C ASP A 570 -23.81 38.13 -14.27
N THR A 571 -24.62 38.05 -15.33
CA THR A 571 -25.79 37.17 -15.43
C THR A 571 -25.44 35.70 -15.74
N ARG A 572 -24.29 35.43 -16.35
CA ARG A 572 -23.82 34.06 -16.67
C ARG A 572 -22.92 33.49 -15.59
N LYS A 573 -22.23 34.35 -14.84
CA LYS A 573 -21.52 33.98 -13.60
C LYS A 573 -22.50 33.39 -12.59
N ARG A 574 -23.68 33.99 -12.41
CA ARG A 574 -24.76 33.39 -11.62
C ARG A 574 -25.20 32.02 -12.11
N ARG A 575 -25.38 31.79 -13.41
CA ARG A 575 -25.81 30.46 -13.91
C ARG A 575 -24.73 29.39 -13.81
N TYR A 576 -23.45 29.75 -13.92
CA TYR A 576 -22.32 28.83 -13.75
C TYR A 576 -22.02 28.56 -12.27
N GLU A 577 -22.16 29.57 -11.40
CA GLU A 577 -22.08 29.44 -9.93
C GLU A 577 -23.33 28.77 -9.34
N GLU A 578 -24.50 28.86 -9.97
CA GLU A 578 -25.72 28.16 -9.56
C GLU A 578 -25.73 26.69 -10.03
N PHE A 579 -25.01 26.37 -11.12
CA PHE A 579 -24.79 24.99 -11.59
C PHE A 579 -23.61 24.29 -10.87
N LEU A 580 -22.53 25.02 -10.54
CA LEU A 580 -21.46 24.53 -9.65
C LEU A 580 -21.88 24.55 -8.17
N GLY A 581 -22.78 25.45 -7.79
CA GLY A 581 -23.24 25.72 -6.43
C GLY A 581 -24.40 24.88 -5.92
N LYS A 582 -24.73 23.74 -6.56
CA LYS A 582 -25.66 22.77 -5.98
C LYS A 582 -25.14 21.36 -5.79
N ARG A 583 -23.84 21.09 -5.98
CA ARG A 583 -23.31 19.77 -5.58
C ARG A 583 -21.82 19.62 -5.25
N LEU A 584 -20.97 20.66 -5.34
CA LEU A 584 -19.51 20.45 -5.18
C LEU A 584 -18.74 21.50 -4.35
N LEU A 585 -19.40 22.43 -3.65
CA LEU A 585 -18.69 23.40 -2.80
C LEU A 585 -19.31 23.53 -1.40
N SER A 586 -19.30 22.43 -0.66
CA SER A 586 -19.27 22.52 0.81
C SER A 586 -18.26 21.60 1.47
N ASN A 587 -17.79 20.52 0.83
CA ASN A 587 -16.78 19.64 1.41
C ASN A 587 -15.77 19.21 0.34
N LEU A 588 -14.52 19.72 0.41
CA LEU A 588 -13.27 19.08 -0.07
C LEU A 588 -12.10 20.09 -0.04
N GLY A 589 -11.54 20.29 1.15
CA GLY A 589 -10.18 20.79 1.29
C GLY A 589 -9.19 19.62 1.17
N GLY A 590 -8.38 19.61 0.12
CA GLY A 590 -7.08 18.93 0.13
C GLY A 590 -7.04 17.43 -0.15
N SER A 591 -7.51 16.95 -1.30
CA SER A 591 -6.97 15.70 -1.90
C SER A 591 -7.30 15.58 -3.39
N LEU A 592 -6.73 16.45 -4.22
CA LEU A 592 -6.80 16.34 -5.68
C LEU A 592 -5.46 16.79 -6.29
N LYS A 593 -4.39 16.06 -5.99
CA LYS A 593 -3.12 16.14 -6.73
C LYS A 593 -2.43 14.80 -7.00
N ARG A 594 -3.07 13.66 -6.69
CA ARG A 594 -2.40 12.35 -6.80
C ARG A 594 -3.01 11.30 -7.72
N TYR A 595 -4.18 11.55 -8.28
CA TYR A 595 -4.73 10.70 -9.34
C TYR A 595 -4.89 11.56 -10.59
N GLY A 596 -3.99 11.35 -11.55
CA GLY A 596 -4.09 11.92 -12.88
C GLY A 596 -5.34 11.38 -13.57
N PHE A 597 -6.20 12.30 -14.03
CA PHE A 597 -7.14 12.13 -15.13
C PHE A 597 -7.90 10.79 -15.23
N SER A 598 -8.86 10.53 -14.33
CA SER A 598 -9.91 9.52 -14.60
C SER A 598 -11.32 9.87 -14.10
N ILE A 599 -11.55 10.99 -13.40
CA ILE A 599 -12.89 11.35 -12.85
C ILE A 599 -13.73 12.27 -13.78
N PHE A 600 -13.23 12.70 -14.94
CA PHE A 600 -14.01 13.49 -15.90
C PHE A 600 -14.44 12.67 -17.12
N SER A 601 -15.28 11.66 -16.94
CA SER A 601 -15.90 10.92 -18.05
C SER A 601 -17.40 11.17 -18.24
N ASN A 602 -18.09 11.78 -17.28
CA ASN A 602 -19.57 11.87 -17.28
C ASN A 602 -20.13 13.30 -17.18
N LEU A 603 -19.35 14.33 -17.51
CA LEU A 603 -19.85 15.70 -17.62
C LEU A 603 -19.80 16.11 -19.10
N GLU A 604 -20.96 16.31 -19.70
CA GLU A 604 -21.08 17.00 -20.99
C GLU A 604 -20.42 18.38 -20.87
N PRO A 605 -19.36 18.69 -21.65
CA PRO A 605 -18.90 20.05 -21.76
C PRO A 605 -19.82 20.75 -22.75
N THR A 606 -20.82 21.47 -22.24
CA THR A 606 -21.47 22.51 -23.04
C THR A 606 -20.44 23.60 -23.29
N TYR A 607 -19.91 23.60 -24.51
CA TYR A 607 -18.97 24.62 -24.95
C TYR A 607 -19.71 25.97 -25.08
N PRO A 608 -19.22 27.06 -24.48
CA PRO A 608 -19.76 28.38 -24.76
C PRO A 608 -19.43 28.74 -26.21
N GLU A 609 -20.45 28.86 -27.06
CA GLU A 609 -20.33 29.26 -28.47
C GLU A 609 -19.79 30.69 -28.67
N ASN A 610 -19.34 31.39 -27.62
CA ASN A 610 -18.74 32.72 -27.72
C ASN A 610 -17.92 33.05 -26.46
N SER A 611 -16.65 32.64 -26.41
CA SER A 611 -15.68 33.23 -25.49
C SER A 611 -14.53 33.82 -26.31
N ASN A 612 -14.19 35.08 -26.00
CA ASN A 612 -13.06 35.82 -26.56
C ASN A 612 -11.73 35.16 -26.17
N LEU A 613 -11.40 34.00 -26.76
CA LEU A 613 -10.08 33.41 -26.67
C LEU A 613 -9.11 34.25 -27.49
N VAL A 614 -7.95 34.58 -26.94
CA VAL A 614 -6.85 35.20 -27.69
C VAL A 614 -6.48 34.26 -28.83
N ALA A 615 -6.89 34.62 -30.04
CA ALA A 615 -6.63 33.80 -31.21
C ALA A 615 -5.19 34.03 -31.66
N LEU A 616 -4.44 32.94 -31.81
CA LEU A 616 -3.06 32.99 -32.31
C LEU A 616 -3.09 33.02 -33.83
N GLU A 617 -2.17 33.75 -34.46
CA GLU A 617 -2.10 33.77 -35.92
C GLU A 617 -1.28 32.60 -36.46
N GLY A 618 -1.77 31.95 -37.52
CA GLY A 618 -1.03 30.86 -38.19
C GLY A 618 0.35 31.26 -38.71
N VAL A 619 0.62 32.56 -38.88
CA VAL A 619 1.93 33.11 -39.28
C VAL A 619 3.02 32.83 -38.24
N ALA A 620 2.68 32.64 -36.96
CA ALA A 620 3.64 32.36 -35.91
C ALA A 620 4.49 31.10 -36.17
N PHE A 621 3.90 30.11 -36.86
CA PHE A 621 4.56 28.86 -37.21
C PHE A 621 5.45 28.98 -38.45
N ALA A 622 5.32 30.06 -39.23
CA ALA A 622 5.98 30.18 -40.53
C ALA A 622 7.51 30.16 -40.43
N ARG A 623 8.11 30.57 -39.29
CA ARG A 623 9.58 30.58 -39.08
C ARG A 623 10.12 29.29 -38.47
N MET A 624 9.26 28.39 -38.01
CA MET A 624 9.63 27.19 -37.24
C MET A 624 9.85 25.97 -38.15
N HIS A 625 10.56 26.10 -39.28
CA HIS A 625 10.58 25.09 -40.34
C HIS A 625 11.02 23.67 -39.96
N LYS A 626 11.68 23.48 -38.80
CA LYS A 626 12.07 22.17 -38.26
C LYS A 626 11.04 21.52 -37.32
N LEU A 627 9.89 22.16 -37.09
CA LEU A 627 8.86 21.65 -36.19
C LEU A 627 8.30 20.32 -36.71
N LYS A 628 8.56 19.24 -35.96
CA LYS A 628 8.09 17.86 -36.23
C LYS A 628 6.96 17.44 -35.30
N LEU A 629 6.97 17.92 -34.04
CA LEU A 629 6.02 17.54 -32.98
C LEU A 629 5.20 18.75 -32.52
N LEU A 630 3.88 18.71 -32.68
CA LEU A 630 3.00 19.80 -32.28
C LEU A 630 1.83 19.30 -31.44
N GLN A 631 1.75 19.77 -30.20
CA GLN A 631 0.62 19.54 -29.29
C GLN A 631 -0.08 20.85 -28.95
N LEU A 632 -1.36 20.94 -29.27
CA LEU A 632 -2.25 22.09 -29.04
C LEU A 632 -3.51 21.62 -28.31
N ASN A 633 -3.74 22.09 -27.09
CA ASN A 633 -4.95 21.78 -26.34
C ASN A 633 -5.80 23.05 -26.20
N ARG A 634 -7.01 23.01 -26.77
CA ARG A 634 -8.01 24.09 -26.74
C ARG A 634 -7.48 25.43 -27.28
N VAL A 635 -6.64 25.35 -28.32
CA VAL A 635 -6.05 26.51 -29.00
C VAL A 635 -6.89 26.87 -30.22
N HIS A 636 -7.22 28.15 -30.36
CA HIS A 636 -7.83 28.71 -31.57
C HIS A 636 -6.76 29.43 -32.41
N ILE A 637 -6.66 29.06 -33.68
CA ILE A 637 -5.70 29.65 -34.62
C ILE A 637 -6.47 30.36 -35.73
N ASN A 638 -6.21 31.65 -35.90
CA ASN A 638 -6.77 32.50 -36.95
C ASN A 638 -5.86 32.55 -38.18
N GLY A 639 -6.48 32.72 -39.35
CA GLY A 639 -5.79 32.87 -40.63
C GLY A 639 -5.68 31.56 -41.43
N PRO A 640 -5.04 31.61 -42.62
CA PRO A 640 -5.00 30.48 -43.54
C PRO A 640 -4.09 29.34 -43.04
N TYR A 641 -4.63 28.12 -43.01
CA TYR A 641 -3.91 26.92 -42.57
C TYR A 641 -2.81 26.48 -43.56
N LYS A 642 -2.85 26.97 -44.80
CA LYS A 642 -1.77 26.79 -45.81
C LYS A 642 -0.37 27.17 -45.32
N LYS A 643 -0.25 28.07 -44.33
CA LYS A 643 1.05 28.49 -43.77
C LYS A 643 1.63 27.51 -42.73
N PHE A 644 0.89 26.45 -42.38
CA PHE A 644 1.44 25.38 -41.55
C PHE A 644 2.55 24.62 -42.28
N LEU A 645 3.43 24.01 -41.50
CA LEU A 645 4.69 23.45 -41.97
C LEU A 645 4.50 22.06 -42.55
N LYS A 646 4.94 21.87 -43.80
CA LYS A 646 4.94 20.57 -44.51
C LYS A 646 5.89 19.52 -43.92
N GLY A 647 6.63 19.85 -42.86
CA GLY A 647 7.57 18.94 -42.19
C GLY A 647 6.98 18.25 -40.95
N LEU A 648 5.75 18.59 -40.56
CA LEU A 648 5.14 18.10 -39.33
C LEU A 648 4.89 16.58 -39.41
N ARG A 649 5.29 15.84 -38.37
CA ARG A 649 5.15 14.37 -38.27
C ARG A 649 4.04 13.96 -37.30
N TRP A 650 3.86 14.72 -36.23
CA TRP A 650 2.79 14.49 -35.25
C TRP A 650 2.05 15.77 -34.93
N LEU A 651 0.72 15.69 -35.04
CA LEU A 651 -0.19 16.73 -34.63
C LEU A 651 -1.18 16.18 -33.61
N CYS A 652 -1.08 16.66 -32.37
CA CYS A 652 -2.08 16.45 -31.34
C CYS A 652 -2.84 17.77 -31.12
N TRP A 653 -4.06 17.89 -31.62
CA TRP A 653 -4.88 19.09 -31.46
C TRP A 653 -6.19 18.76 -30.74
N ARG A 654 -6.15 18.78 -29.41
CA ARG A 654 -7.31 18.46 -28.59
C ARG A 654 -8.29 19.63 -28.56
N GLY A 655 -9.55 19.35 -28.84
CA GLY A 655 -10.60 20.37 -28.92
C GLY A 655 -10.48 21.24 -30.17
N PHE A 656 -10.16 20.64 -31.33
CA PHE A 656 -10.09 21.37 -32.60
C PHE A 656 -11.44 22.04 -32.91
N PRO A 657 -11.47 23.37 -33.17
CA PRO A 657 -12.70 24.17 -33.12
C PRO A 657 -13.58 24.07 -34.37
N LEU A 658 -13.04 23.65 -35.52
CA LEU A 658 -13.80 23.63 -36.77
C LEU A 658 -14.62 22.34 -36.94
N LYS A 659 -15.69 22.44 -37.73
CA LYS A 659 -16.59 21.32 -38.07
C LYS A 659 -15.96 20.32 -39.05
N SER A 660 -14.94 20.74 -39.78
CA SER A 660 -14.17 19.97 -40.77
C SER A 660 -12.75 20.52 -40.83
N ILE A 661 -11.77 19.67 -41.14
CA ILE A 661 -10.41 20.14 -41.42
C ILE A 661 -10.38 20.78 -42.82
N PRO A 662 -9.87 22.03 -42.95
CA PRO A 662 -9.75 22.71 -44.24
C PRO A 662 -8.89 21.94 -45.27
N GLY A 663 -9.30 22.01 -46.53
CA GLY A 663 -8.59 21.36 -47.64
C GLY A 663 -7.15 21.84 -47.82
N ASP A 664 -6.87 23.11 -47.53
CA ASP A 664 -5.55 23.75 -47.69
C ASP A 664 -4.55 23.44 -46.56
N PHE A 665 -4.94 22.71 -45.52
CA PHE A 665 -4.07 22.34 -44.41
C PHE A 665 -3.09 21.22 -44.84
N PRO A 666 -1.75 21.45 -44.84
CA PRO A 666 -0.78 20.42 -45.27
C PRO A 666 -0.65 19.32 -44.23
N LEU A 667 -1.19 18.13 -44.55
CA LEU A 667 -1.19 16.95 -43.69
C LEU A 667 -0.36 15.80 -44.29
N GLU A 668 0.17 15.95 -45.50
CA GLU A 668 0.76 14.87 -46.31
C GLU A 668 2.00 14.26 -45.65
N SER A 669 2.65 15.01 -44.76
CA SER A 669 3.84 14.61 -44.03
C SER A 669 3.57 13.93 -42.69
N LEU A 670 2.32 13.91 -42.23
CA LEU A 670 1.95 13.41 -40.90
C LEU A 670 2.00 11.90 -40.83
N VAL A 671 2.54 11.43 -39.72
CA VAL A 671 2.56 10.02 -39.30
C VAL A 671 1.46 9.75 -38.28
N ALA A 672 1.14 10.73 -37.44
CA ALA A 672 0.08 10.61 -36.44
C ALA A 672 -0.75 11.89 -36.31
N LEU A 673 -2.07 11.72 -36.31
CA LEU A 673 -3.06 12.77 -36.12
C LEU A 673 -3.96 12.42 -34.93
N ASP A 674 -3.87 13.19 -33.86
CA ASP A 674 -4.70 13.10 -32.67
C ASP A 674 -5.56 14.36 -32.54
N MET A 675 -6.87 14.23 -32.74
CA MET A 675 -7.85 15.31 -32.70
C MET A 675 -8.93 15.01 -31.65
N GLN A 676 -8.55 14.52 -30.48
CA GLN A 676 -9.51 14.19 -29.43
C GLN A 676 -10.38 15.39 -28.99
N TYR A 677 -11.61 15.11 -28.56
CA TYR A 677 -12.58 16.12 -28.08
C TYR A 677 -12.94 17.21 -29.09
N SER A 678 -12.70 16.97 -30.39
CA SER A 678 -12.92 17.98 -31.44
C SER A 678 -14.38 18.13 -31.84
N PHE A 679 -14.72 19.28 -32.41
CA PHE A 679 -16.07 19.62 -32.88
C PHE A 679 -16.38 19.10 -34.29
N LEU A 680 -15.52 18.24 -34.82
CA LEU A 680 -15.61 17.69 -36.17
C LEU A 680 -16.94 16.98 -36.37
N LYS A 681 -17.65 17.35 -37.43
CA LYS A 681 -18.80 16.61 -37.97
C LYS A 681 -18.36 15.62 -39.04
N ASN A 682 -17.43 16.07 -39.89
CA ASN A 682 -16.70 15.28 -40.90
C ASN A 682 -15.21 15.55 -40.69
N LEU A 683 -14.33 14.61 -41.06
CA LEU A 683 -12.89 14.77 -40.81
C LEU A 683 -12.27 15.86 -41.70
N TRP A 684 -12.49 15.83 -43.01
CA TRP A 684 -12.04 16.85 -43.97
C TRP A 684 -13.07 17.06 -45.07
N GLU A 685 -12.96 18.20 -45.77
CA GLU A 685 -13.73 18.46 -46.98
C GLU A 685 -13.01 17.89 -48.21
N GLY A 686 -13.71 17.07 -49.01
CA GLY A 686 -13.16 16.40 -50.19
C GLY A 686 -12.36 15.13 -49.89
N THR A 687 -11.46 14.73 -50.80
CA THR A 687 -10.55 13.58 -50.67
C THR A 687 -9.14 14.06 -50.33
N LYS A 688 -8.48 13.42 -49.35
CA LYS A 688 -7.08 13.69 -49.00
C LYS A 688 -6.29 12.39 -48.95
N PHE A 689 -5.22 12.33 -49.75
CA PHE A 689 -4.28 11.22 -49.77
C PHE A 689 -3.17 11.45 -48.75
N LEU A 690 -3.17 10.66 -47.66
CA LEU A 690 -2.18 10.77 -46.58
C LEU A 690 -1.39 9.47 -46.48
N TRP A 691 -0.41 9.32 -47.36
CA TRP A 691 0.42 8.12 -47.46
C TRP A 691 1.17 7.80 -46.17
N LEU A 692 1.69 8.79 -45.45
CA LEU A 692 2.53 8.54 -44.27
C LEU A 692 1.72 8.30 -42.99
N LEU A 693 0.40 8.52 -43.00
CA LEU A 693 -0.41 8.48 -41.79
C LEU A 693 -0.59 7.05 -41.29
N LYS A 694 -0.09 6.78 -40.09
CA LYS A 694 -0.17 5.50 -39.39
C LYS A 694 -1.14 5.51 -38.22
N ILE A 695 -1.30 6.64 -37.54
CA ILE A 695 -2.17 6.76 -36.36
C ILE A 695 -3.22 7.85 -36.58
N LEU A 696 -4.50 7.50 -36.41
CA LEU A 696 -5.61 8.44 -36.41
C LEU A 696 -6.45 8.26 -35.13
N ASN A 697 -6.47 9.29 -34.29
CA ASN A 697 -7.26 9.30 -33.06
C ASN A 697 -8.25 10.47 -33.06
N LEU A 698 -9.55 10.16 -33.11
CA LEU A 698 -10.66 11.12 -33.04
C LEU A 698 -11.53 10.90 -31.81
N SER A 699 -10.97 10.30 -30.75
CA SER A 699 -11.76 9.91 -29.58
C SER A 699 -12.46 11.12 -28.96
N HIS A 700 -13.66 10.90 -28.43
CA HIS A 700 -14.51 11.93 -27.84
C HIS A 700 -14.95 13.05 -28.80
N SER A 701 -14.85 12.83 -30.12
CA SER A 701 -15.51 13.70 -31.10
C SER A 701 -17.01 13.43 -31.12
N TYR A 702 -17.75 14.04 -30.20
CA TYR A 702 -19.18 13.81 -29.99
C TYR A 702 -20.06 14.19 -31.19
N ASN A 703 -19.56 15.05 -32.09
CA ASN A 703 -20.30 15.52 -33.27
C ASN A 703 -20.00 14.71 -34.55
N LEU A 704 -19.04 13.78 -34.50
CA LEU A 704 -18.61 13.02 -35.67
C LEU A 704 -19.72 12.05 -36.07
N VAL A 705 -20.31 12.25 -37.25
CA VAL A 705 -21.46 11.44 -37.71
C VAL A 705 -21.01 10.24 -38.55
N LYS A 706 -19.97 10.43 -39.36
CA LYS A 706 -19.43 9.45 -40.32
C LYS A 706 -17.91 9.52 -40.35
N THR A 707 -17.25 8.39 -40.64
CA THR A 707 -15.81 8.36 -40.91
C THR A 707 -15.49 8.80 -42.35
N PRO A 708 -14.26 9.24 -42.65
CA PRO A 708 -13.84 9.50 -44.04
C PRO A 708 -13.71 8.21 -44.86
N ASP A 709 -13.51 8.37 -46.17
CA ASP A 709 -12.97 7.30 -47.01
C ASP A 709 -11.52 7.01 -46.60
N PHE A 710 -11.25 5.75 -46.25
CA PHE A 710 -9.96 5.22 -45.83
C PHE A 710 -9.10 4.71 -46.99
N SER A 711 -9.63 4.64 -48.22
CA SER A 711 -8.87 4.20 -49.41
C SER A 711 -7.64 5.07 -49.65
N GLU A 712 -7.71 6.32 -49.21
CA GLU A 712 -6.66 7.33 -49.33
C GLU A 712 -5.66 7.32 -48.15
N LEU A 713 -5.79 6.38 -47.21
CA LEU A 713 -4.94 6.20 -46.00
C LEU A 713 -4.30 4.80 -45.95
N PRO A 714 -3.55 4.36 -46.98
CA PRO A 714 -3.16 2.96 -47.16
C PRO A 714 -2.24 2.40 -46.07
N ASN A 715 -1.52 3.26 -45.33
CA ASN A 715 -0.57 2.86 -44.30
C ASN A 715 -1.09 3.03 -42.87
N LEU A 716 -2.41 3.19 -42.69
CA LEU A 716 -3.00 3.36 -41.37
C LEU A 716 -2.87 2.07 -40.54
N GLU A 717 -2.19 2.17 -39.40
CA GLU A 717 -1.92 1.07 -38.46
C GLU A 717 -2.87 1.11 -37.25
N ARG A 718 -3.29 2.30 -36.81
CA ARG A 718 -4.14 2.47 -35.61
C ARG A 718 -5.25 3.49 -35.84
N LEU A 719 -6.48 3.07 -35.60
CA LEU A 719 -7.68 3.92 -35.67
C LEU A 719 -8.43 3.90 -34.33
N VAL A 720 -8.55 5.06 -33.69
CA VAL A 720 -9.20 5.21 -32.38
C VAL A 720 -10.35 6.22 -32.48
N LEU A 721 -11.58 5.75 -32.32
CA LEU A 721 -12.84 6.51 -32.37
C LEU A 721 -13.64 6.37 -31.06
N LYS A 722 -12.96 6.08 -29.95
CA LYS A 722 -13.58 5.87 -28.63
C LYS A 722 -14.50 7.03 -28.26
N ARG A 723 -15.73 6.75 -27.81
CA ARG A 723 -16.74 7.71 -27.35
C ARG A 723 -17.15 8.74 -28.41
N CYS A 724 -17.05 8.42 -29.69
CA CYS A 724 -17.73 9.14 -30.76
C CYS A 724 -19.23 8.79 -30.74
N THR A 725 -19.98 9.39 -29.82
CA THR A 725 -21.37 9.00 -29.51
C THR A 725 -22.35 9.26 -30.65
N SER A 726 -22.11 10.24 -31.53
CA SER A 726 -22.95 10.51 -32.72
C SER A 726 -22.56 9.72 -33.96
N LEU A 727 -21.51 8.88 -33.89
CA LEU A 727 -21.05 8.09 -35.03
C LEU A 727 -22.12 7.05 -35.37
N VAL A 728 -22.67 7.13 -36.58
CA VAL A 728 -23.76 6.24 -37.04
C VAL A 728 -23.24 5.09 -37.90
N GLU A 729 -22.25 5.38 -38.76
CA GLU A 729 -21.65 4.44 -39.71
C GLU A 729 -20.14 4.63 -39.84
N VAL A 730 -19.44 3.53 -40.05
CA VAL A 730 -18.03 3.48 -40.46
C VAL A 730 -17.99 3.13 -41.95
N HIS A 731 -17.15 3.83 -42.70
CA HIS A 731 -17.05 3.68 -44.16
C HIS A 731 -16.50 2.29 -44.57
N GLU A 732 -17.09 1.68 -45.61
CA GLU A 732 -16.75 0.33 -46.09
C GLU A 732 -15.30 0.18 -46.60
N SER A 733 -14.62 1.27 -46.93
CA SER A 733 -13.21 1.23 -47.33
C SER A 733 -12.27 0.77 -46.21
N ILE A 734 -12.72 0.71 -44.95
CA ILE A 734 -11.88 0.30 -43.82
C ILE A 734 -11.28 -1.09 -44.02
N GLY A 735 -11.98 -2.02 -44.69
CA GLY A 735 -11.43 -3.34 -44.99
C GLY A 735 -10.32 -3.36 -46.04
N ARG A 736 -10.02 -2.24 -46.69
CA ARG A 736 -8.85 -2.08 -47.58
C ARG A 736 -7.56 -1.72 -46.83
N LEU A 737 -7.64 -1.47 -45.52
CA LEU A 737 -6.49 -1.09 -44.71
C LEU A 737 -5.65 -2.31 -44.33
N GLU A 738 -4.80 -2.76 -45.24
CA GLU A 738 -3.97 -3.96 -45.05
C GLU A 738 -3.00 -3.87 -43.87
N ARG A 739 -2.67 -2.67 -43.38
CA ARG A 739 -1.74 -2.48 -42.25
C ARG A 739 -2.42 -2.20 -40.91
N LEU A 740 -3.75 -2.18 -40.84
CA LEU A 740 -4.46 -1.83 -39.61
C LEU A 740 -4.28 -2.91 -38.55
N VAL A 741 -3.62 -2.56 -37.45
CA VAL A 741 -3.33 -3.42 -36.28
C VAL A 741 -4.34 -3.19 -35.16
N LEU A 742 -4.79 -1.94 -34.94
CA LEU A 742 -5.72 -1.59 -33.86
C LEU A 742 -6.92 -0.79 -34.38
N LEU A 743 -8.12 -1.26 -34.03
CA LEU A 743 -9.38 -0.55 -34.21
C LEU A 743 -10.14 -0.45 -32.88
N ASN A 744 -10.38 0.78 -32.43
CA ASN A 744 -11.14 1.04 -31.20
C ASN A 744 -12.37 1.93 -31.48
N LEU A 745 -13.55 1.37 -31.27
CA LEU A 745 -14.88 1.99 -31.39
C LEU A 745 -15.63 1.99 -30.04
N GLU A 746 -14.91 1.90 -28.92
CA GLU A 746 -15.49 1.79 -27.57
C GLU A 746 -16.49 2.93 -27.31
N ASP A 747 -17.65 2.64 -26.72
CA ASP A 747 -18.72 3.59 -26.36
C ASP A 747 -19.27 4.42 -27.56
N CYS A 748 -19.15 3.93 -28.80
CA CYS A 748 -19.85 4.50 -29.96
C CYS A 748 -21.35 4.13 -29.95
N LYS A 749 -22.12 4.76 -29.06
CA LYS A 749 -23.49 4.36 -28.72
C LYS A 749 -24.49 4.38 -29.87
N ASN A 750 -24.37 5.28 -30.85
CA ASN A 750 -25.27 5.36 -32.00
C ASN A 750 -24.83 4.55 -33.23
N LEU A 751 -23.70 3.84 -33.13
CA LEU A 751 -23.19 3.01 -34.22
C LEU A 751 -24.17 1.85 -34.45
N ARG A 752 -24.78 1.80 -35.64
CA ARG A 752 -25.84 0.83 -35.93
C ARG A 752 -25.29 -0.47 -36.48
N ASN A 753 -24.32 -0.39 -37.38
CA ASN A 753 -23.69 -1.53 -38.03
C ASN A 753 -22.18 -1.26 -38.18
N VAL A 754 -21.40 -2.33 -38.09
CA VAL A 754 -19.97 -2.35 -38.42
C VAL A 754 -19.84 -2.91 -39.85
N PRO A 755 -19.09 -2.26 -40.77
CA PRO A 755 -18.99 -2.71 -42.16
C PRO A 755 -18.40 -4.13 -42.28
N ARG A 756 -18.94 -4.93 -43.20
CA ARG A 756 -18.54 -6.35 -43.36
C ARG A 756 -17.08 -6.51 -43.74
N SER A 757 -16.55 -5.50 -44.41
CA SER A 757 -15.16 -5.41 -44.84
C SER A 757 -14.15 -5.42 -43.67
N ILE A 758 -14.54 -5.06 -42.43
CA ILE A 758 -13.65 -5.16 -41.24
C ILE A 758 -13.20 -6.59 -40.99
N TYR A 759 -14.07 -7.57 -41.24
CA TYR A 759 -13.76 -8.98 -41.05
C TYR A 759 -12.81 -9.55 -42.12
N MET A 760 -12.44 -8.75 -43.13
CA MET A 760 -11.45 -9.10 -44.15
C MET A 760 -10.03 -8.62 -43.81
N LEU A 761 -9.86 -7.92 -42.69
CA LEU A 761 -8.57 -7.40 -42.23
C LEU A 761 -7.68 -8.51 -41.68
N LYS A 762 -6.63 -8.86 -42.42
CA LYS A 762 -5.72 -9.97 -42.07
C LYS A 762 -4.73 -9.64 -40.94
N HIS A 763 -4.38 -8.37 -40.76
CA HIS A 763 -3.35 -7.91 -39.83
C HIS A 763 -3.90 -7.23 -38.56
N LEU A 764 -5.23 -7.20 -38.38
CA LEU A 764 -5.83 -6.58 -37.20
C LEU A 764 -5.62 -7.45 -35.99
N GLU A 765 -4.86 -6.96 -35.01
CA GLU A 765 -4.56 -7.66 -33.75
C GLU A 765 -5.54 -7.30 -32.64
N THR A 766 -5.96 -6.03 -32.57
CA THR A 766 -6.85 -5.53 -31.51
C THR A 766 -8.12 -4.91 -32.07
N LEU A 767 -9.28 -5.47 -31.70
CA LEU A 767 -10.60 -4.94 -31.98
C LEU A 767 -11.37 -4.65 -30.68
N VAL A 768 -11.70 -3.38 -30.45
CA VAL A 768 -12.51 -2.94 -29.31
C VAL A 768 -13.79 -2.30 -29.82
N ILE A 769 -14.94 -2.88 -29.48
CA ILE A 769 -16.28 -2.37 -29.81
C ILE A 769 -17.20 -2.35 -28.58
N SER A 770 -16.64 -2.48 -27.39
CA SER A 770 -17.35 -2.43 -26.11
C SER A 770 -18.22 -1.17 -25.99
N GLY A 771 -19.45 -1.27 -25.45
CA GLY A 771 -20.33 -0.14 -25.18
C GLY A 771 -21.13 0.38 -26.39
N CYS A 772 -21.04 -0.27 -27.56
CA CYS A 772 -21.85 0.03 -28.73
C CYS A 772 -23.31 -0.47 -28.60
N SER A 773 -24.10 0.22 -27.78
CA SER A 773 -25.44 -0.23 -27.36
C SER A 773 -26.49 -0.38 -28.48
N ASN A 774 -26.36 0.34 -29.60
CA ASN A 774 -27.31 0.28 -30.73
C ASN A 774 -26.84 -0.61 -31.89
N LEU A 775 -25.76 -1.37 -31.70
CA LEU A 775 -25.22 -2.24 -32.73
C LEU A 775 -26.18 -3.41 -32.98
N ASN A 776 -26.62 -3.63 -34.23
CA ASN A 776 -27.59 -4.68 -34.59
C ASN A 776 -26.97 -6.10 -34.65
N GLY A 777 -26.03 -6.42 -33.75
CA GLY A 777 -25.30 -7.68 -33.70
C GLY A 777 -24.04 -7.74 -34.60
N LEU A 778 -23.20 -8.74 -34.36
CA LEU A 778 -21.99 -9.04 -35.15
C LEU A 778 -22.31 -10.12 -36.19
N GLN A 779 -21.89 -9.94 -37.43
CA GLN A 779 -22.25 -10.84 -38.55
C GLN A 779 -21.35 -12.09 -38.61
N THR A 780 -21.81 -13.13 -39.30
CA THR A 780 -21.07 -14.36 -39.61
C THR A 780 -19.84 -14.03 -40.48
N ASN A 781 -18.65 -14.57 -40.16
CA ASN A 781 -17.34 -14.46 -40.86
C ASN A 781 -16.17 -13.79 -40.08
N MET A 782 -16.26 -13.63 -38.76
CA MET A 782 -15.10 -13.17 -37.95
C MET A 782 -13.88 -14.10 -38.02
N GLY A 783 -14.07 -15.35 -38.46
CA GLY A 783 -13.04 -16.40 -38.43
C GLY A 783 -11.92 -16.18 -39.45
N ASN A 784 -12.11 -15.24 -40.38
CA ASN A 784 -11.13 -14.86 -41.40
C ASN A 784 -10.05 -13.89 -40.86
N MET A 785 -10.19 -13.42 -39.62
CA MET A 785 -9.25 -12.47 -38.99
C MET A 785 -8.09 -13.23 -38.34
N GLU A 786 -7.15 -13.71 -39.16
CA GLU A 786 -6.06 -14.62 -38.76
C GLU A 786 -5.10 -14.06 -37.69
N SER A 787 -4.94 -12.73 -37.60
CA SER A 787 -4.03 -12.09 -36.64
C SER A 787 -4.72 -11.54 -35.39
N LEU A 788 -6.04 -11.69 -35.23
CA LEU A 788 -6.77 -11.07 -34.12
C LEU A 788 -6.42 -11.75 -32.79
N THR A 789 -5.76 -11.01 -31.89
CA THR A 789 -5.32 -11.49 -30.57
C THR A 789 -6.20 -10.95 -29.45
N VAL A 790 -6.70 -9.71 -29.57
CA VAL A 790 -7.51 -9.04 -28.53
C VAL A 790 -8.86 -8.64 -29.09
N LEU A 791 -9.93 -9.18 -28.51
CA LEU A 791 -11.31 -8.83 -28.84
C LEU A 791 -12.07 -8.39 -27.57
N LYS A 792 -12.58 -7.15 -27.57
CA LYS A 792 -13.42 -6.61 -26.50
C LYS A 792 -14.77 -6.15 -27.03
N VAL A 793 -15.85 -6.78 -26.55
CA VAL A 793 -17.23 -6.55 -27.04
C VAL A 793 -18.22 -6.30 -25.88
N ASP A 794 -17.71 -5.74 -24.78
CA ASP A 794 -18.45 -5.61 -23.53
C ASP A 794 -19.71 -4.76 -23.68
N GLY A 795 -20.80 -5.09 -23.00
CA GLY A 795 -22.00 -4.24 -22.96
C GLY A 795 -22.82 -4.20 -24.25
N ILE A 796 -22.53 -5.08 -25.22
CA ILE A 796 -23.38 -5.29 -26.39
C ILE A 796 -24.42 -6.38 -26.05
N ALA A 797 -25.70 -6.11 -26.32
CA ALA A 797 -26.78 -7.08 -26.10
C ALA A 797 -26.79 -8.11 -27.24
N LEU A 798 -26.12 -9.24 -27.02
CA LEU A 798 -25.94 -10.29 -28.04
C LEU A 798 -27.19 -11.17 -28.24
N ASN A 799 -28.18 -11.08 -27.35
CA ASN A 799 -29.41 -11.87 -27.38
C ASN A 799 -30.69 -11.02 -27.31
N GLN A 800 -31.46 -11.00 -28.41
CA GLN A 800 -32.88 -10.65 -28.39
C GLN A 800 -33.68 -11.77 -29.07
N SER A 801 -33.95 -12.87 -28.36
CA SER A 801 -34.98 -13.84 -28.75
C SER A 801 -36.36 -13.34 -28.31
N LEU A 802 -37.32 -13.25 -29.23
CA LEU A 802 -38.74 -13.04 -28.91
C LEU A 802 -39.27 -14.20 -28.03
N PRO A 803 -40.19 -13.95 -27.08
CA PRO A 803 -40.81 -15.03 -26.31
C PRO A 803 -41.74 -15.84 -27.22
N THR A 804 -41.36 -17.08 -27.51
CA THR A 804 -42.22 -18.07 -28.16
C THR A 804 -43.22 -18.65 -27.16
N ASN A 805 -44.48 -18.68 -27.60
CA ASN A 805 -45.64 -19.46 -27.10
C ASN A 805 -46.61 -18.77 -26.14
N GLY A 806 -47.77 -18.40 -26.70
CA GLY A 806 -49.01 -18.10 -26.01
C GLY A 806 -50.02 -17.39 -26.92
N GLN A 807 -50.80 -18.16 -27.69
CA GLN A 807 -52.01 -17.78 -28.46
C GLN A 807 -52.21 -16.29 -28.81
N VAL A 808 -51.94 -15.93 -30.06
CA VAL A 808 -52.20 -14.59 -30.59
C VAL A 808 -53.61 -14.55 -31.20
N ASN A 809 -54.54 -13.82 -30.58
CA ASN A 809 -55.84 -13.51 -31.17
C ASN A 809 -55.67 -12.57 -32.39
N ALA A 810 -56.53 -12.75 -33.41
CA ALA A 810 -56.45 -12.07 -34.72
C ALA A 810 -56.40 -10.53 -34.69
N VAL A 811 -56.74 -9.89 -33.57
CA VAL A 811 -56.62 -8.43 -33.39
C VAL A 811 -55.17 -7.97 -33.15
N GLN A 812 -54.30 -8.82 -32.58
CA GLN A 812 -52.87 -8.51 -32.44
C GLN A 812 -52.10 -8.64 -33.77
N SER A 813 -52.57 -9.45 -34.72
CA SER A 813 -52.01 -9.53 -36.07
C SER A 813 -52.18 -8.21 -36.85
N PHE A 814 -53.25 -7.44 -36.57
CA PHE A 814 -53.45 -6.13 -37.19
C PHE A 814 -52.58 -5.04 -36.54
N ILE A 815 -52.35 -5.09 -35.22
CA ILE A 815 -51.49 -4.12 -34.52
C ILE A 815 -50.01 -4.32 -34.87
N TRP A 816 -49.56 -5.55 -35.13
CA TRP A 816 -48.19 -5.84 -35.57
C TRP A 816 -47.89 -5.48 -37.03
N SER A 817 -48.91 -5.19 -37.83
CA SER A 817 -48.72 -4.77 -39.24
C SER A 817 -48.36 -3.29 -39.43
N TRP A 818 -48.53 -2.45 -38.39
CA TRP A 818 -48.35 -0.99 -38.46
C TRP A 818 -47.20 -0.42 -37.60
N ARG A 819 -46.46 -1.25 -36.87
CA ARG A 819 -45.20 -0.84 -36.22
C ARG A 819 -44.11 -1.87 -36.43
N LEU A 820 -43.19 -1.50 -37.33
CA LEU A 820 -41.89 -2.12 -37.64
C LEU A 820 -41.99 -3.49 -38.32
N LYS A 821 -41.42 -3.58 -39.53
CA LYS A 821 -40.99 -4.86 -40.12
C LYS A 821 -40.25 -5.67 -39.04
N PRO A 822 -40.48 -6.99 -38.92
CA PRO A 822 -39.71 -7.83 -38.01
C PRO A 822 -38.22 -7.62 -38.28
N ARG A 823 -37.47 -7.17 -37.27
CA ARG A 823 -36.02 -7.25 -37.31
C ARG A 823 -35.68 -8.74 -37.27
N GLU A 824 -35.07 -9.25 -38.33
CA GLU A 824 -34.36 -10.53 -38.28
C GLU A 824 -33.42 -10.47 -37.07
N SER A 825 -33.59 -11.41 -36.13
CA SER A 825 -32.78 -11.50 -34.93
C SER A 825 -31.34 -11.82 -35.31
N PRO A 826 -30.33 -11.07 -34.82
CA PRO A 826 -28.94 -11.42 -35.06
C PRO A 826 -28.59 -12.64 -34.21
N GLU A 827 -28.55 -13.82 -34.81
CA GLU A 827 -27.84 -14.96 -34.24
C GLU A 827 -26.33 -14.74 -34.41
N ILE A 828 -25.60 -14.64 -33.31
CA ILE A 828 -24.14 -14.73 -33.36
C ILE A 828 -23.80 -16.19 -33.62
N SER A 829 -23.28 -16.49 -34.80
CA SER A 829 -22.58 -17.75 -35.00
C SER A 829 -21.21 -17.65 -34.34
N TRP A 830 -21.17 -17.87 -33.02
CA TRP A 830 -19.95 -18.03 -32.20
C TRP A 830 -18.94 -19.03 -32.80
N LEU A 831 -19.42 -19.91 -33.70
CA LEU A 831 -18.69 -20.79 -34.60
C LEU A 831 -17.64 -20.09 -35.48
N SER A 832 -17.57 -18.76 -35.48
CA SER A 832 -16.68 -17.98 -36.33
C SER A 832 -15.73 -17.04 -35.58
N LEU A 833 -15.41 -17.28 -34.30
CA LEU A 833 -14.31 -16.54 -33.65
C LEU A 833 -12.93 -17.07 -34.11
N PRO A 834 -11.91 -16.20 -34.29
CA PRO A 834 -10.59 -16.61 -34.76
C PRO A 834 -9.80 -17.34 -33.66
N ARG A 835 -9.10 -18.42 -34.04
CA ARG A 835 -8.30 -19.27 -33.12
C ARG A 835 -7.03 -18.60 -32.59
N SER A 836 -6.65 -17.47 -33.18
CA SER A 836 -5.52 -16.61 -32.78
C SER A 836 -5.79 -15.78 -31.52
N LEU A 837 -7.03 -15.77 -31.01
CA LEU A 837 -7.40 -14.96 -29.84
C LEU A 837 -6.62 -15.37 -28.60
N VAL A 838 -5.98 -14.38 -27.98
CA VAL A 838 -5.24 -14.45 -26.71
C VAL A 838 -6.08 -13.84 -25.59
N LYS A 839 -6.77 -12.72 -25.85
CA LYS A 839 -7.61 -12.01 -24.88
C LYS A 839 -9.02 -11.79 -25.40
N LEU A 840 -10.01 -12.25 -24.65
CA LEU A 840 -11.43 -12.10 -24.98
C LEU A 840 -12.20 -11.49 -23.81
N SER A 841 -12.88 -10.37 -24.06
CA SER A 841 -13.74 -9.71 -23.07
C SER A 841 -15.18 -9.65 -23.57
N LEU A 842 -16.07 -10.32 -22.83
CA LEU A 842 -17.52 -10.42 -23.05
C LEU A 842 -18.30 -9.87 -21.85
N SER A 843 -17.75 -8.87 -21.15
CA SER A 843 -18.33 -8.36 -19.91
C SER A 843 -19.65 -7.64 -20.17
N LYS A 844 -20.66 -7.76 -19.30
CA LYS A 844 -21.96 -7.07 -19.44
C LYS A 844 -22.73 -7.37 -20.74
N CYS A 845 -22.49 -8.50 -21.40
CA CYS A 845 -23.15 -8.89 -22.66
C CYS A 845 -24.53 -9.56 -22.49
N ASN A 846 -25.02 -9.68 -21.25
CA ASN A 846 -26.29 -10.33 -20.90
C ASN A 846 -26.33 -11.84 -21.28
N LEU A 847 -25.18 -12.51 -21.29
CA LEU A 847 -25.04 -13.92 -21.66
C LEU A 847 -25.58 -14.86 -20.59
N SER A 848 -26.24 -15.93 -21.01
CA SER A 848 -26.80 -17.03 -20.24
C SER A 848 -26.14 -18.36 -20.64
N ASN A 849 -26.46 -19.46 -19.95
CA ASN A 849 -25.83 -20.76 -20.22
C ASN A 849 -26.07 -21.29 -21.64
N ASP A 850 -27.24 -21.01 -22.21
CA ASP A 850 -27.64 -21.52 -23.54
C ASP A 850 -26.95 -20.79 -24.69
N ASP A 851 -26.17 -19.74 -24.38
CA ASP A 851 -25.55 -18.84 -25.36
C ASP A 851 -24.12 -19.23 -25.73
N PHE A 852 -23.57 -20.24 -25.05
CA PHE A 852 -22.20 -20.68 -25.24
C PHE A 852 -22.16 -22.03 -25.99
N PRO A 853 -21.79 -22.04 -27.29
CA PRO A 853 -21.61 -23.28 -28.03
C PRO A 853 -20.40 -24.07 -27.54
N ARG A 854 -20.44 -25.39 -27.74
CA ARG A 854 -19.33 -26.29 -27.37
C ARG A 854 -18.06 -25.97 -28.16
N GLU A 855 -18.20 -25.44 -29.37
CA GLU A 855 -17.12 -25.15 -30.32
C GLU A 855 -16.19 -24.01 -29.87
N LEU A 856 -16.55 -23.21 -28.85
CA LEU A 856 -15.68 -22.21 -28.24
C LEU A 856 -14.44 -22.81 -27.53
N CYS A 857 -14.45 -24.12 -27.27
CA CYS A 857 -13.28 -24.82 -26.72
C CYS A 857 -12.07 -24.84 -27.67
N ASN A 858 -12.29 -24.53 -28.96
CA ASN A 858 -11.24 -24.54 -29.98
C ASN A 858 -10.35 -23.27 -29.98
N LEU A 859 -10.56 -22.34 -29.04
CA LEU A 859 -9.72 -21.15 -28.86
C LEU A 859 -8.43 -21.51 -28.10
N CYS A 860 -7.58 -22.33 -28.71
CA CYS A 860 -6.41 -22.93 -28.05
C CYS A 860 -5.33 -21.92 -27.62
N SER A 861 -5.35 -20.69 -28.14
CA SER A 861 -4.38 -19.63 -27.84
C SER A 861 -4.85 -18.67 -26.72
N LEU A 862 -6.06 -18.87 -26.17
CA LEU A 862 -6.67 -17.93 -25.24
C LEU A 862 -6.02 -17.99 -23.86
N GLU A 863 -5.41 -16.90 -23.43
CA GLU A 863 -4.73 -16.72 -22.13
C GLU A 863 -5.57 -15.91 -21.13
N GLU A 864 -6.38 -14.97 -21.61
CA GLU A 864 -7.19 -14.08 -20.77
C GLU A 864 -8.66 -14.05 -21.21
N LEU A 865 -9.58 -14.33 -20.28
CA LEU A 865 -11.02 -14.33 -20.54
C LEU A 865 -11.76 -13.51 -19.48
N ASP A 866 -12.52 -12.50 -19.90
CA ASP A 866 -13.43 -11.74 -19.03
C ASP A 866 -14.90 -12.01 -19.36
N LEU A 867 -15.59 -12.64 -18.40
CA LEU A 867 -17.02 -12.95 -18.45
C LEU A 867 -17.82 -12.19 -17.38
N SER A 868 -17.25 -11.14 -16.80
CA SER A 868 -17.84 -10.36 -15.72
C SER A 868 -19.22 -9.80 -16.07
N SER A 869 -20.08 -9.62 -15.06
CA SER A 869 -21.39 -8.96 -15.18
C SER A 869 -22.36 -9.59 -16.19
N ASN A 870 -22.33 -10.92 -16.35
CA ASN A 870 -23.26 -11.70 -17.18
C ASN A 870 -24.29 -12.51 -16.36
N GLN A 871 -25.24 -13.15 -17.04
CA GLN A 871 -26.44 -13.79 -16.46
C GLN A 871 -26.40 -15.33 -16.41
N PHE A 872 -25.27 -15.97 -16.67
CA PHE A 872 -25.13 -17.43 -16.60
C PHE A 872 -25.18 -17.96 -15.16
N ARG A 873 -25.71 -19.18 -14.99
CA ARG A 873 -25.93 -19.90 -13.74
C ARG A 873 -24.76 -20.81 -13.34
N SER A 874 -23.97 -21.25 -14.30
CA SER A 874 -22.73 -22.01 -14.10
C SER A 874 -21.71 -21.59 -15.15
N LEU A 875 -20.42 -21.79 -14.88
CA LEU A 875 -19.41 -21.61 -15.92
C LEU A 875 -19.75 -22.46 -17.16
N PRO A 876 -19.58 -21.93 -18.37
CA PRO A 876 -19.76 -22.70 -19.60
C PRO A 876 -18.78 -23.87 -19.72
N ASP A 877 -19.25 -25.00 -20.22
CA ASP A 877 -18.45 -26.24 -20.34
C ASP A 877 -17.21 -26.09 -21.25
N PHE A 878 -17.23 -25.17 -22.22
CA PHE A 878 -16.11 -24.98 -23.15
C PHE A 878 -14.82 -24.50 -22.47
N ILE A 879 -14.91 -23.88 -21.30
CA ILE A 879 -13.74 -23.39 -20.54
C ILE A 879 -12.81 -24.55 -20.15
N ARG A 880 -13.38 -25.76 -19.94
CA ARG A 880 -12.60 -27.00 -19.70
C ARG A 880 -11.64 -27.33 -20.84
N GLY A 881 -11.94 -26.88 -22.06
CA GLY A 881 -11.13 -27.14 -23.24
C GLY A 881 -10.06 -26.09 -23.55
N LEU A 882 -9.99 -24.99 -22.79
CA LEU A 882 -9.03 -23.90 -23.00
C LEU A 882 -7.72 -24.18 -22.27
N THR A 883 -6.79 -24.87 -22.94
CA THR A 883 -5.55 -25.38 -22.31
C THR A 883 -4.50 -24.32 -21.98
N MET A 884 -4.57 -23.13 -22.57
CA MET A 884 -3.60 -22.03 -22.36
C MET A 884 -4.14 -20.91 -21.47
N LEU A 885 -5.34 -21.06 -20.91
CA LEU A 885 -5.99 -19.99 -20.15
C LEU A 885 -5.24 -19.74 -18.83
N GLU A 886 -4.68 -18.55 -18.66
CA GLU A 886 -3.96 -18.16 -17.45
C GLU A 886 -4.84 -17.33 -16.52
N SER A 887 -5.62 -16.39 -17.06
CA SER A 887 -6.37 -15.39 -16.30
C SER A 887 -7.87 -15.40 -16.63
N LEU A 888 -8.72 -15.57 -15.62
CA LEU A 888 -10.19 -15.59 -15.77
C LEU A 888 -10.86 -14.53 -14.88
N TYR A 889 -11.61 -13.60 -15.48
CA TYR A 889 -12.37 -12.56 -14.77
C TYR A 889 -13.87 -12.88 -14.74
N ILE A 890 -14.43 -12.94 -13.53
CA ILE A 890 -15.84 -13.24 -13.24
C ILE A 890 -16.32 -12.34 -12.11
N LEU A 891 -16.33 -11.04 -12.35
CA LEU A 891 -16.77 -10.04 -11.38
C LEU A 891 -18.26 -9.71 -11.59
N SER A 892 -19.04 -9.64 -10.52
CA SER A 892 -20.42 -9.14 -10.52
C SER A 892 -21.42 -9.89 -11.40
N CYS A 893 -21.30 -11.21 -11.56
CA CYS A 893 -22.27 -12.08 -12.24
C CYS A 893 -23.42 -12.48 -11.27
N PRO A 894 -24.62 -11.86 -11.37
CA PRO A 894 -25.66 -12.00 -10.35
C PRO A 894 -26.33 -13.37 -10.28
N ARG A 895 -26.25 -14.20 -11.34
CA ARG A 895 -26.94 -15.49 -11.45
C ARG A 895 -26.06 -16.72 -11.27
N LEU A 896 -24.74 -16.53 -11.22
CA LEU A 896 -23.77 -17.61 -11.12
C LEU A 896 -23.92 -18.34 -9.79
N ARG A 897 -24.17 -19.66 -9.82
CA ARG A 897 -24.34 -20.55 -8.66
C ARG A 897 -23.22 -21.56 -8.48
N LYS A 898 -22.61 -22.04 -9.56
CA LYS A 898 -21.56 -23.07 -9.48
C LYS A 898 -20.37 -22.73 -10.38
N LEU A 899 -19.18 -22.95 -9.85
CA LEU A 899 -17.88 -22.83 -10.53
C LEU A 899 -17.23 -24.22 -10.51
N ASP A 900 -17.42 -25.00 -11.57
CA ASP A 900 -16.88 -26.36 -11.71
C ASP A 900 -16.19 -26.54 -13.06
N GLY A 901 -15.08 -27.28 -13.09
CA GLY A 901 -14.39 -27.63 -14.33
C GLY A 901 -13.29 -26.69 -14.80
N VAL A 902 -12.55 -26.06 -13.90
CA VAL A 902 -11.37 -25.28 -14.29
C VAL A 902 -10.15 -25.89 -13.61
N SER A 903 -9.46 -26.73 -14.36
CA SER A 903 -8.15 -27.28 -14.01
C SER A 903 -7.12 -26.54 -14.86
N GLN A 904 -6.09 -25.95 -14.25
CA GLN A 904 -4.93 -25.28 -14.90
C GLN A 904 -4.95 -23.74 -15.09
N LEU A 905 -5.60 -22.94 -14.22
CA LEU A 905 -5.48 -21.47 -14.28
C LEU A 905 -4.34 -20.91 -13.40
N GLY A 906 -3.67 -19.85 -13.86
CA GLY A 906 -2.72 -19.06 -13.07
C GLY A 906 -3.42 -18.08 -12.13
N HIS A 907 -4.40 -17.31 -12.60
CA HIS A 907 -5.08 -16.25 -11.86
C HIS A 907 -6.60 -16.27 -12.11
N ILE A 908 -7.40 -16.04 -11.06
CA ILE A 908 -8.85 -15.90 -11.15
C ILE A 908 -9.27 -14.66 -10.38
N TYR A 909 -9.95 -13.76 -11.07
CA TYR A 909 -10.47 -12.52 -10.52
C TYR A 909 -11.99 -12.64 -10.39
N PHE A 910 -12.48 -12.83 -9.17
CA PHE A 910 -13.91 -12.96 -8.88
C PHE A 910 -14.33 -12.08 -7.71
N GLY A 911 -15.58 -11.60 -7.71
CA GLY A 911 -16.08 -10.68 -6.69
C GLY A 911 -17.41 -10.05 -7.07
N GLY A 912 -18.40 -10.03 -6.16
CA GLY A 912 -19.74 -9.49 -6.43
C GLY A 912 -20.77 -10.48 -7.00
N ASN A 913 -20.50 -11.80 -6.94
CA ASN A 913 -21.30 -12.86 -7.59
C ASN A 913 -22.45 -13.39 -6.70
N ARG A 914 -23.56 -12.66 -6.66
CA ARG A 914 -24.71 -12.78 -5.71
C ARG A 914 -25.34 -14.14 -5.42
N LEU A 915 -25.07 -15.19 -6.17
CA LEU A 915 -25.77 -16.47 -5.99
C LEU A 915 -24.82 -17.67 -5.96
N LEU A 916 -23.50 -17.43 -5.87
CA LEU A 916 -22.50 -18.50 -5.94
C LEU A 916 -22.56 -19.37 -4.68
N GLU A 917 -22.78 -20.67 -4.89
CA GLU A 917 -23.06 -21.71 -3.89
C GLU A 917 -21.98 -22.80 -3.85
N GLU A 918 -21.26 -23.07 -4.94
CA GLU A 918 -20.29 -24.18 -5.06
C GLU A 918 -19.05 -23.80 -5.90
N LEU A 919 -17.86 -24.22 -5.45
CA LEU A 919 -16.54 -23.87 -6.01
C LEU A 919 -15.56 -25.06 -5.97
N THR A 920 -15.13 -25.55 -7.13
CA THR A 920 -14.20 -26.69 -7.28
C THR A 920 -13.00 -26.31 -8.16
N PHE A 921 -11.76 -26.42 -7.64
CA PHE A 921 -10.50 -26.17 -8.37
C PHE A 921 -9.41 -27.19 -8.04
N GLN A 922 -8.61 -27.58 -9.04
CA GLN A 922 -7.37 -28.35 -8.88
C GLN A 922 -6.15 -27.43 -9.09
N ILE A 923 -5.21 -27.40 -8.14
CA ILE A 923 -4.04 -26.51 -8.15
C ILE A 923 -2.82 -27.25 -8.74
N SER A 924 -2.27 -26.72 -9.83
CA SER A 924 -0.92 -27.05 -10.32
C SER A 924 -0.13 -25.74 -10.49
N HIS A 925 0.68 -25.40 -9.49
CA HIS A 925 1.59 -24.23 -9.36
C HIS A 925 1.04 -22.90 -8.81
N ARG A 926 1.91 -22.18 -8.06
CA ARG A 926 1.61 -21.04 -7.16
C ARG A 926 1.35 -19.73 -7.93
N PRO A 927 0.28 -18.97 -7.64
CA PRO A 927 0.15 -17.57 -8.07
C PRO A 927 0.51 -16.55 -6.99
N THR A 928 1.08 -15.42 -7.41
CA THR A 928 1.12 -14.14 -6.69
C THR A 928 -0.21 -13.41 -6.87
N THR A 929 -0.93 -13.14 -5.78
CA THR A 929 -2.16 -12.34 -5.79
C THR A 929 -1.83 -10.86 -5.56
N THR A 930 -2.00 -10.01 -6.57
CA THR A 930 -1.97 -8.54 -6.45
C THR A 930 -3.39 -7.99 -6.50
N CYS A 931 -3.83 -7.35 -5.41
CA CYS A 931 -5.05 -6.53 -5.40
C CYS A 931 -4.67 -5.07 -5.69
N HIS A 932 -4.91 -4.60 -6.91
CA HIS A 932 -4.81 -3.18 -7.23
C HIS A 932 -6.11 -2.44 -6.86
N GLY A 933 -5.95 -1.34 -6.12
CA GLY A 933 -7.03 -0.41 -5.83
C GLY A 933 -7.34 0.50 -7.02
N ASP A 934 -8.62 0.75 -7.27
CA ASP A 934 -9.16 2.10 -7.49
C ASP A 934 -10.70 2.08 -7.47
N ALA A 935 -11.26 3.23 -7.15
CA ALA A 935 -12.63 3.46 -6.70
C ALA A 935 -13.76 3.01 -7.66
N CYS A 936 -14.84 2.47 -7.08
CA CYS A 936 -16.17 2.49 -7.67
C CYS A 936 -17.25 2.83 -6.62
N ASN A 937 -17.81 4.05 -6.73
CA ASN A 937 -18.97 4.54 -6.02
C ASN A 937 -20.27 4.15 -6.78
N HIS A 938 -20.97 3.05 -6.41
CA HIS A 938 -22.45 2.91 -6.49
C HIS A 938 -22.88 1.56 -5.86
N PRO A 939 -24.07 1.46 -5.23
CA PRO A 939 -24.46 0.36 -4.37
C PRO A 939 -24.96 -0.83 -5.20
N GLN A 940 -24.85 -2.02 -4.62
CA GLN A 940 -25.41 -3.30 -5.08
C GLN A 940 -24.45 -4.28 -5.78
N CYS A 941 -23.46 -4.83 -5.07
CA CYS A 941 -22.90 -6.16 -5.35
C CYS A 941 -22.45 -6.83 -4.04
N ASN A 942 -22.64 -8.14 -3.99
CA ASN A 942 -22.82 -8.98 -2.80
C ASN A 942 -22.42 -10.42 -3.24
N HIS A 943 -21.73 -11.23 -2.41
CA HIS A 943 -21.26 -12.65 -2.60
C HIS A 943 -19.89 -12.91 -3.29
N PRO A 944 -19.30 -14.13 -3.18
CA PRO A 944 -18.76 -14.80 -1.99
C PRO A 944 -17.36 -15.41 -2.31
N GLU A 945 -16.69 -15.95 -1.29
CA GLU A 945 -15.31 -16.45 -1.36
C GLU A 945 -15.19 -17.87 -1.94
N THR A 946 -14.13 -18.09 -2.73
CA THR A 946 -13.65 -19.39 -3.24
C THR A 946 -12.56 -19.94 -2.33
N LEU A 947 -12.78 -21.11 -1.72
CA LEU A 947 -11.75 -21.98 -1.16
C LEU A 947 -12.05 -23.42 -1.62
N SER A 948 -11.10 -24.06 -2.31
CA SER A 948 -11.16 -25.45 -2.76
C SER A 948 -10.61 -26.43 -1.71
N LEU A 949 -11.03 -27.70 -1.82
CA LEU A 949 -10.59 -28.93 -1.13
C LEU A 949 -11.33 -29.32 0.17
N LEU A 950 -12.48 -30.01 0.02
CA LEU A 950 -12.98 -31.11 0.88
C LEU A 950 -14.29 -31.65 0.26
N LYS A 951 -14.42 -32.97 0.06
CA LYS A 951 -15.72 -33.63 -0.17
C LYS A 951 -16.30 -33.97 1.21
N LEU A 952 -17.41 -33.35 1.60
CA LEU A 952 -18.16 -33.69 2.82
C LEU A 952 -19.32 -34.59 2.42
N GLU A 953 -19.32 -35.82 2.89
CA GLU A 953 -20.51 -36.69 2.91
C GLU A 953 -21.04 -36.77 4.34
N SER A 954 -22.36 -37.00 4.46
CA SER A 954 -23.01 -37.18 5.77
C SER A 954 -22.45 -38.41 6.48
N ILE A 955 -22.27 -38.32 7.80
CA ILE A 955 -21.86 -39.42 8.69
C ILE A 955 -22.77 -40.67 8.55
N GLU A 956 -24.00 -40.48 8.07
CA GLU A 956 -24.99 -41.53 7.89
C GLU A 956 -24.64 -42.54 6.78
N ASN A 957 -23.65 -42.24 5.93
CA ASN A 957 -23.25 -43.10 4.80
C ASN A 957 -21.90 -43.82 5.00
N VAL A 958 -21.30 -43.76 6.19
CA VAL A 958 -20.02 -44.44 6.47
C VAL A 958 -20.29 -45.86 6.98
N GLU A 959 -19.77 -46.88 6.27
CA GLU A 959 -19.94 -48.30 6.59
C GLU A 959 -19.50 -48.64 8.03
N ALA A 960 -20.35 -49.41 8.72
CA ALA A 960 -20.30 -49.67 10.16
C ALA A 960 -19.00 -50.34 10.67
N GLU A 961 -18.18 -50.89 9.79
CA GLU A 961 -16.95 -51.61 10.14
C GLU A 961 -15.80 -50.67 10.56
N ILE A 962 -15.86 -49.39 10.16
CA ILE A 962 -14.85 -48.37 10.53
C ILE A 962 -15.11 -47.76 11.92
N ASN A 963 -16.38 -47.73 12.38
CA ASN A 963 -16.75 -47.17 13.69
C ASN A 963 -16.27 -48.01 14.88
N ASN A 964 -16.11 -49.33 14.70
CA ASN A 964 -15.70 -50.23 15.78
C ASN A 964 -14.18 -50.23 16.05
N ASN A 965 -13.34 -49.85 15.07
CA ASN A 965 -11.89 -49.79 15.24
C ASN A 965 -11.39 -48.43 15.77
N LEU A 966 -12.27 -47.43 15.90
CA LEU A 966 -11.93 -46.10 16.44
C LEU A 966 -12.49 -45.86 17.86
N GLY A 967 -13.06 -46.87 18.51
CA GLY A 967 -13.47 -46.80 19.92
C GLY A 967 -14.55 -45.76 20.22
N LEU A 968 -15.45 -45.49 19.25
CA LEU A 968 -16.51 -44.49 19.34
C LEU A 968 -17.87 -45.12 19.71
N SER A 969 -17.92 -45.99 20.72
CA SER A 969 -19.14 -46.71 21.11
C SER A 969 -20.10 -45.91 22.01
N ASN A 970 -20.10 -44.58 21.98
CA ASN A 970 -21.05 -43.78 22.78
C ASN A 970 -21.32 -42.38 22.20
N LEU A 971 -21.72 -42.29 20.93
CA LEU A 971 -22.16 -41.06 20.27
C LEU A 971 -23.68 -41.04 20.09
N GLN A 972 -24.43 -40.71 21.14
CA GLN A 972 -25.80 -40.17 21.04
C GLN A 972 -25.99 -38.83 21.75
N SER A 973 -24.92 -38.22 22.26
CA SER A 973 -24.96 -36.86 22.76
C SER A 973 -23.67 -36.17 22.35
N MET A 974 -23.71 -35.47 21.22
CA MET A 974 -23.02 -34.20 20.98
C MET A 974 -23.13 -33.84 19.51
N GLY A 975 -23.87 -32.76 19.26
CA GLY A 975 -23.94 -32.10 17.97
C GLY A 975 -22.58 -31.50 17.59
N ASN A 976 -22.18 -31.86 16.38
CA ASN A 976 -21.34 -31.15 15.40
C ASN A 976 -20.06 -30.46 15.89
N LEU A 977 -18.94 -31.11 15.53
CA LEU A 977 -17.61 -30.51 15.36
C LEU A 977 -17.66 -29.30 14.39
N THR A 978 -16.91 -28.25 14.72
CA THR A 978 -16.68 -27.09 13.84
C THR A 978 -15.22 -27.04 13.37
N VAL A 979 -15.01 -27.12 12.06
CA VAL A 979 -13.72 -26.83 11.39
C VAL A 979 -13.58 -25.31 11.22
N LYS A 980 -12.39 -24.77 11.48
CA LYS A 980 -12.08 -23.33 11.51
C LYS A 980 -11.46 -22.87 10.18
N LEU A 981 -12.05 -21.85 9.54
CA LEU A 981 -11.44 -21.07 8.46
C LEU A 981 -11.68 -19.58 8.74
N THR A 982 -10.67 -18.74 8.55
CA THR A 982 -10.72 -17.28 8.75
C THR A 982 -10.46 -16.57 7.43
N SER A 983 -11.35 -15.66 7.01
CA SER A 983 -11.13 -14.68 5.95
C SER A 983 -11.50 -13.26 6.44
N TRP A 984 -10.86 -12.26 5.85
CA TRP A 984 -11.03 -10.84 6.12
C TRP A 984 -11.86 -10.19 5.01
N GLY A 985 -12.95 -9.50 5.40
CA GLY A 985 -13.53 -8.38 4.65
C GLY A 985 -14.86 -8.62 3.90
N GLY A 986 -15.99 -8.36 4.57
CA GLY A 986 -17.25 -7.93 3.91
C GLY A 986 -18.34 -9.00 3.73
N MET A 987 -19.26 -9.11 4.70
CA MET A 987 -20.38 -10.07 4.68
C MET A 987 -21.39 -9.83 3.53
N GLN A 988 -21.81 -10.93 2.91
CA GLN A 988 -23.23 -11.14 2.63
C GLN A 988 -23.84 -12.27 3.43
N ARG A 989 -25.11 -12.06 3.77
CA ARG A 989 -25.89 -12.87 4.71
C ARG A 989 -26.40 -14.15 4.04
N ARG A 990 -26.03 -15.32 4.58
CA ARG A 990 -27.03 -16.35 4.88
C ARG A 990 -27.32 -16.34 6.38
N ARG A 991 -28.59 -16.51 6.73
CA ARG A 991 -29.10 -16.52 8.12
C ARG A 991 -28.56 -17.75 8.84
N PHE A 992 -27.76 -17.54 9.88
CA PHE A 992 -27.55 -18.47 10.98
C PHE A 992 -27.53 -17.67 12.30
N PRO A 993 -28.00 -18.26 13.41
CA PRO A 993 -28.14 -17.58 14.70
C PRO A 993 -26.78 -17.09 15.22
N LEU A 994 -26.77 -15.89 15.83
CA LEU A 994 -25.60 -15.35 16.52
C LEU A 994 -25.34 -16.16 17.79
N GLN A 995 -24.51 -17.20 17.71
CA GLN A 995 -23.73 -17.63 18.86
C GLN A 995 -22.37 -16.93 18.77
N ALA A 996 -22.05 -16.15 19.80
CA ALA A 996 -20.77 -15.50 19.97
C ALA A 996 -19.65 -16.54 19.90
N CYS A 997 -18.63 -16.30 19.09
CA CYS A 997 -17.39 -17.07 19.13
C CYS A 997 -16.70 -16.86 20.48
N ILE A 998 -16.97 -17.74 21.44
CA ILE A 998 -16.08 -18.02 22.57
C ILE A 998 -14.97 -18.89 21.99
N HIS A 999 -13.73 -18.41 21.99
CA HIS A 999 -12.56 -19.17 21.56
C HIS A 999 -12.08 -20.05 22.72
N PRO A 1000 -12.18 -21.40 22.69
CA PRO A 1000 -11.87 -22.22 23.86
C PRO A 1000 -10.36 -22.50 24.07
N GLN A 1001 -9.47 -22.01 23.20
CA GLN A 1001 -8.04 -22.36 23.27
C GLN A 1001 -7.08 -21.19 22.99
N CYS A 1002 -7.27 -20.07 23.71
CA CYS A 1002 -6.23 -19.04 23.84
C CYS A 1002 -5.88 -18.87 25.33
N ASN A 1003 -4.94 -19.66 25.83
CA ASN A 1003 -4.28 -19.38 27.12
C ASN A 1003 -3.22 -18.29 26.94
N HIS A 1004 -3.66 -17.06 26.67
CA HIS A 1004 -2.81 -15.86 26.75
C HIS A 1004 -3.58 -14.72 27.44
N PRO A 1005 -3.11 -14.11 28.55
CA PRO A 1005 -3.98 -13.32 29.45
C PRO A 1005 -4.41 -11.90 28.99
N ARG A 1006 -4.35 -11.52 27.72
CA ARG A 1006 -4.58 -10.09 27.33
C ARG A 1006 -5.24 -9.86 25.95
N THR A 1007 -6.45 -10.36 25.75
CA THR A 1007 -7.32 -9.87 24.67
C THR A 1007 -8.69 -9.53 25.24
N LEU A 1008 -9.00 -8.23 25.40
CA LEU A 1008 -10.27 -7.72 25.91
C LEU A 1008 -11.32 -7.71 24.78
N SER A 1009 -12.42 -8.44 24.97
CA SER A 1009 -13.66 -8.32 24.19
C SER A 1009 -14.29 -6.93 24.44
N LEU A 1010 -14.58 -6.18 23.36
CA LEU A 1010 -14.93 -4.75 23.43
C LEU A 1010 -16.42 -4.45 23.73
N PHE A 1011 -17.35 -5.40 23.51
CA PHE A 1011 -18.78 -5.27 23.86
C PHE A 1011 -19.46 -6.65 23.96
N LYS A 1012 -20.63 -6.73 24.60
CA LYS A 1012 -21.53 -7.90 24.67
C LYS A 1012 -22.98 -7.45 24.39
N LEU A 1013 -23.70 -8.17 23.54
CA LEU A 1013 -25.15 -8.00 23.34
C LEU A 1013 -25.88 -9.18 23.98
N GLU A 1014 -26.93 -8.88 24.74
CA GLU A 1014 -27.74 -9.89 25.43
C GLU A 1014 -29.22 -9.54 25.30
N SER A 1015 -30.07 -10.56 25.15
CA SER A 1015 -31.52 -10.37 25.18
C SER A 1015 -31.92 -9.80 26.53
N ILE A 1016 -32.89 -8.88 26.56
CA ILE A 1016 -33.39 -8.31 27.82
C ILE A 1016 -33.94 -9.38 28.78
N GLU A 1017 -34.42 -10.51 28.25
CA GLU A 1017 -34.89 -11.68 29.04
C GLU A 1017 -33.75 -12.40 29.78
N ASN A 1018 -32.53 -12.30 29.27
CA ASN A 1018 -31.33 -12.91 29.86
C ASN A 1018 -30.51 -11.90 30.69
N ALA A 1019 -30.90 -10.62 30.71
CA ALA A 1019 -30.19 -9.59 31.46
C ALA A 1019 -30.57 -9.64 32.95
N GLU A 1020 -29.59 -9.43 33.83
CA GLU A 1020 -29.82 -9.39 35.28
C GLU A 1020 -30.86 -8.32 35.65
N ALA A 1021 -31.80 -8.68 36.53
CA ALA A 1021 -32.90 -7.80 36.94
C ALA A 1021 -32.39 -6.45 37.50
N GLU A 1022 -31.23 -6.44 38.18
CA GLU A 1022 -30.61 -5.21 38.67
C GLU A 1022 -30.18 -4.26 37.54
N ILE A 1023 -29.68 -4.80 36.42
CA ILE A 1023 -29.22 -4.01 35.26
C ILE A 1023 -30.42 -3.43 34.51
N VAL A 1024 -31.49 -4.21 34.38
CA VAL A 1024 -32.73 -3.76 33.74
C VAL A 1024 -33.42 -2.68 34.60
N ASN A 1025 -33.44 -2.87 35.93
CA ASN A 1025 -33.88 -1.84 36.87
C ASN A 1025 -33.01 -0.58 36.82
N ASN A 1026 -31.68 -0.74 36.70
CA ASN A 1026 -30.75 0.37 36.54
C ASN A 1026 -30.93 1.11 35.22
N LEU A 1027 -31.45 0.50 34.15
CA LEU A 1027 -31.84 1.23 32.91
C LEU A 1027 -33.20 1.92 33.02
N GLY A 1028 -33.92 1.73 34.13
CA GLY A 1028 -35.25 2.31 34.37
C GLY A 1028 -36.39 1.56 33.69
N LEU A 1029 -36.22 0.27 33.40
CA LEU A 1029 -37.20 -0.60 32.75
C LEU A 1029 -37.87 -1.50 33.81
N SER A 1030 -39.02 -1.10 34.33
CA SER A 1030 -39.67 -1.80 35.46
C SER A 1030 -40.64 -2.92 35.06
N ASP A 1031 -41.06 -3.02 33.79
CA ASP A 1031 -41.97 -4.06 33.28
C ASP A 1031 -41.29 -4.90 32.19
N LEU A 1032 -40.54 -5.92 32.61
CA LEU A 1032 -39.84 -6.86 31.72
C LEU A 1032 -40.78 -7.75 30.91
N GLN A 1033 -41.88 -8.21 31.53
CA GLN A 1033 -42.77 -9.24 30.95
C GLN A 1033 -43.59 -8.75 29.75
N SER A 1034 -43.78 -7.44 29.58
CA SER A 1034 -44.51 -6.85 28.44
C SER A 1034 -43.60 -6.51 27.25
N MET A 1035 -42.27 -6.54 27.43
CA MET A 1035 -41.30 -6.08 26.42
C MET A 1035 -40.66 -7.20 25.58
N GLY A 1036 -40.78 -8.47 25.97
CA GLY A 1036 -40.14 -9.60 25.28
C GLY A 1036 -40.53 -9.76 23.80
N ASN A 1037 -41.74 -9.31 23.42
CA ASN A 1037 -42.23 -9.37 22.04
C ASN A 1037 -41.87 -8.15 21.18
N LEU A 1038 -41.26 -7.09 21.76
CA LEU A 1038 -40.90 -5.89 21.01
C LEU A 1038 -39.60 -6.11 20.25
N THR A 1039 -39.65 -5.90 18.93
CA THR A 1039 -38.46 -6.00 18.08
C THR A 1039 -37.90 -4.62 17.75
N VAL A 1040 -36.58 -4.49 17.90
CA VAL A 1040 -35.82 -3.27 17.70
C VAL A 1040 -34.81 -3.50 16.58
N LYS A 1041 -34.74 -2.54 15.65
CA LYS A 1041 -33.77 -2.55 14.57
C LYS A 1041 -32.47 -1.88 15.04
N LEU A 1042 -31.42 -2.68 15.23
CA LEU A 1042 -30.09 -2.21 15.59
C LEU A 1042 -29.20 -2.10 14.35
N THR A 1043 -28.44 -1.01 14.27
CA THR A 1043 -27.51 -0.70 13.18
C THR A 1043 -26.09 -0.59 13.73
N SER A 1044 -25.13 -1.30 13.12
CA SER A 1044 -23.71 -1.24 13.50
C SER A 1044 -22.98 -0.06 12.85
N TRP A 1045 -21.82 0.33 13.41
CA TRP A 1045 -20.87 1.23 12.75
C TRP A 1045 -20.54 0.77 11.31
N GLY A 1046 -20.38 1.73 10.39
CA GLY A 1046 -20.18 1.50 8.95
C GLY A 1046 -21.47 1.31 8.15
N GLY A 1047 -22.65 1.31 8.80
CA GLY A 1047 -23.96 1.37 8.14
C GLY A 1047 -24.34 0.16 7.28
N MET A 1048 -23.49 -0.87 7.19
CA MET A 1048 -23.68 -2.01 6.30
C MET A 1048 -24.58 -3.12 6.88
N GLN A 1049 -24.86 -3.13 8.19
CA GLN A 1049 -25.71 -4.17 8.82
C GLN A 1049 -26.78 -3.58 9.75
N GLN A 1050 -28.04 -3.73 9.34
CA GLN A 1050 -29.22 -3.53 10.20
C GLN A 1050 -29.90 -4.87 10.46
N ARG A 1051 -30.16 -5.21 11.72
CA ARG A 1051 -30.90 -6.44 12.10
C ARG A 1051 -31.98 -6.09 13.11
N ARG A 1052 -33.15 -6.71 12.97
CA ARG A 1052 -34.19 -6.69 14.01
C ARG A 1052 -33.87 -7.77 15.03
N PHE A 1053 -33.80 -7.38 16.29
CA PHE A 1053 -33.67 -8.27 17.43
C PHE A 1053 -34.83 -8.00 18.39
N PRO A 1054 -35.24 -8.94 19.26
CA PRO A 1054 -35.91 -8.57 20.50
C PRO A 1054 -35.08 -7.50 21.22
N VAL A 1055 -35.67 -6.67 22.07
CA VAL A 1055 -34.93 -5.63 22.81
C VAL A 1055 -33.64 -6.23 23.41
N GLN A 1056 -32.49 -5.68 22.99
CA GLN A 1056 -31.18 -6.11 23.46
C GLN A 1056 -30.62 -5.09 24.44
N VAL A 1057 -29.93 -5.59 25.46
CA VAL A 1057 -29.07 -4.81 26.33
C VAL A 1057 -27.64 -4.91 25.79
N CYS A 1058 -27.03 -3.76 25.50
CA CYS A 1058 -25.66 -3.65 25.07
C CYS A 1058 -24.76 -3.30 26.26
N TYR A 1059 -23.76 -4.14 26.49
CA TYR A 1059 -22.72 -3.93 27.47
C TYR A 1059 -21.46 -3.48 26.73
N GLU A 1060 -21.12 -2.21 26.86
CA GLU A 1060 -19.85 -1.66 26.41
C GLU A 1060 -19.00 -1.36 27.65
N THR A 1061 -17.68 -1.50 27.57
CA THR A 1061 -16.71 -1.55 28.71
C THR A 1061 -17.10 -0.85 30.02
N HIS A 1062 -17.66 0.37 29.99
CA HIS A 1062 -18.14 1.11 31.17
C HIS A 1062 -19.57 1.69 31.07
N LEU A 1063 -20.34 1.32 30.06
CA LEU A 1063 -21.67 1.86 29.81
C LEU A 1063 -22.63 0.75 29.39
N ILE A 1064 -23.85 0.80 29.92
CA ILE A 1064 -24.92 -0.12 29.55
C ILE A 1064 -25.96 0.69 28.80
N CYS A 1065 -26.38 0.24 27.62
CA CYS A 1065 -27.44 0.92 26.88
C CYS A 1065 -28.46 -0.05 26.27
N ALA A 1066 -29.65 0.47 26.04
CA ALA A 1066 -30.74 -0.23 25.38
C ALA A 1066 -31.50 0.76 24.47
N TYR A 1067 -32.10 0.21 23.42
CA TYR A 1067 -32.89 0.97 22.46
C TYR A 1067 -34.29 0.40 22.41
N ILE A 1068 -35.31 1.26 22.49
CA ILE A 1068 -36.72 0.85 22.56
C ILE A 1068 -37.56 1.85 21.76
N PRO A 1069 -38.60 1.41 21.02
CA PRO A 1069 -39.51 2.33 20.35
C PRO A 1069 -40.25 3.20 21.39
N GLY A 1070 -40.35 4.50 21.15
CA GLY A 1070 -41.07 5.42 22.02
C GLY A 1070 -40.86 6.88 21.65
N SER A 1071 -41.90 7.68 21.87
CA SER A 1071 -42.00 9.06 21.40
C SER A 1071 -41.85 10.14 22.48
N LYS A 1072 -41.70 9.75 23.76
CA LYS A 1072 -41.52 10.67 24.91
C LYS A 1072 -40.67 10.04 26.00
N VAL A 1073 -39.94 10.86 26.75
CA VAL A 1073 -39.14 10.40 27.90
C VAL A 1073 -40.06 9.90 29.03
N PRO A 1074 -39.82 8.71 29.61
CA PRO A 1074 -40.66 8.15 30.68
C PRO A 1074 -40.78 9.07 31.92
N PRO A 1075 -41.89 9.02 32.67
CA PRO A 1075 -42.12 9.88 33.85
C PRO A 1075 -41.03 9.78 34.94
N GLY A 1076 -40.36 8.64 35.07
CA GLY A 1076 -39.32 8.39 36.09
C GLY A 1076 -38.02 9.19 35.94
N PHE A 1077 -37.83 9.95 34.85
CA PHE A 1077 -36.69 10.85 34.67
C PHE A 1077 -37.03 12.24 35.23
N LYS A 1078 -36.39 12.62 36.34
CA LYS A 1078 -36.72 13.85 37.09
C LYS A 1078 -36.35 15.13 36.34
N PHE A 1079 -35.21 15.16 35.65
CA PHE A 1079 -34.80 16.31 34.85
C PHE A 1079 -35.14 16.02 33.39
N LYS A 1080 -35.92 16.89 32.74
CA LYS A 1080 -36.29 16.75 31.33
C LYS A 1080 -36.15 18.08 30.62
N ASN A 1081 -35.75 18.04 29.36
CA ASN A 1081 -35.77 19.21 28.48
C ASN A 1081 -36.19 18.82 27.06
N LEU A 1082 -36.92 19.71 26.40
CA LEU A 1082 -37.21 19.59 24.97
C LEU A 1082 -35.98 20.04 24.17
N GLY A 1083 -35.58 19.23 23.20
CA GLY A 1083 -34.37 19.42 22.41
C GLY A 1083 -33.20 18.51 22.81
N SER A 1084 -32.02 18.80 22.27
CA SER A 1084 -30.84 17.92 22.31
C SER A 1084 -29.95 18.08 23.54
N SER A 1085 -30.20 19.04 24.44
CA SER A 1085 -29.32 19.32 25.57
C SER A 1085 -30.09 19.66 26.85
N ILE A 1086 -29.52 19.30 28.01
CA ILE A 1086 -30.06 19.61 29.33
C ILE A 1086 -28.93 19.99 30.29
N ALA A 1087 -29.12 21.10 31.02
CA ALA A 1087 -28.23 21.51 32.09
C ALA A 1087 -28.99 21.50 33.42
N PHE A 1088 -28.38 20.97 34.48
CA PHE A 1088 -28.96 20.93 35.81
C PHE A 1088 -27.87 20.92 36.88
N ILE A 1089 -28.22 21.38 38.09
CA ILE A 1089 -27.36 21.25 39.26
C ILE A 1089 -27.74 19.96 39.97
N VAL A 1090 -26.74 19.15 40.28
CA VAL A 1090 -26.93 17.88 41.01
C VAL A 1090 -27.47 18.20 42.40
N PRO A 1091 -28.65 17.70 42.80
CA PRO A 1091 -29.23 18.01 44.10
C PRO A 1091 -28.38 17.47 45.26
N SER A 1092 -28.10 18.32 46.24
CA SER A 1092 -27.38 17.95 47.46
C SER A 1092 -28.35 17.29 48.46
N TYR A 1093 -28.60 15.98 48.32
CA TYR A 1093 -29.31 15.23 49.36
C TYR A 1093 -28.32 14.70 50.41
N LEU A 1094 -28.69 14.81 51.69
CA LEU A 1094 -27.89 14.43 52.86
C LEU A 1094 -27.24 13.03 52.68
N ASN A 1095 -25.90 13.00 52.74
CA ASN A 1095 -25.00 11.84 52.81
C ASN A 1095 -25.10 10.71 51.76
N SER A 1096 -25.99 10.81 50.78
CA SER A 1096 -26.16 9.74 49.77
C SER A 1096 -25.17 9.89 48.61
N ARG A 1097 -24.19 8.99 48.48
CA ARG A 1097 -23.25 8.98 47.33
C ARG A 1097 -23.97 8.61 46.03
N ILE A 1098 -23.77 9.38 44.96
CA ILE A 1098 -24.37 9.11 43.65
C ILE A 1098 -23.68 7.89 43.03
N ARG A 1099 -24.45 6.85 42.73
CA ARG A 1099 -23.98 5.58 42.13
C ARG A 1099 -23.77 5.74 40.62
N GLY A 1100 -24.61 6.52 39.95
CA GLY A 1100 -24.54 6.76 38.52
C GLY A 1100 -25.72 7.58 37.99
N LEU A 1101 -25.79 7.72 36.66
CA LEU A 1101 -26.73 8.57 35.96
C LEU A 1101 -27.37 7.82 34.80
N ASN A 1102 -28.69 7.80 34.74
CA ASN A 1102 -29.44 7.30 33.60
C ASN A 1102 -29.82 8.46 32.68
N LEU A 1103 -29.57 8.27 31.40
CA LEU A 1103 -29.93 9.19 30.34
C LEU A 1103 -30.92 8.50 29.39
N CYS A 1104 -32.04 9.15 29.12
CA CYS A 1104 -32.99 8.78 28.08
C CYS A 1104 -33.00 9.87 27.02
N SER A 1105 -32.81 9.50 25.75
CA SER A 1105 -32.87 10.43 24.62
C SER A 1105 -33.87 9.92 23.59
N VAL A 1106 -34.86 10.74 23.28
CA VAL A 1106 -35.87 10.45 22.26
C VAL A 1106 -35.45 11.13 20.97
N TYR A 1107 -35.32 10.38 19.89
CA TYR A 1107 -34.97 10.92 18.58
C TYR A 1107 -35.74 10.25 17.45
N GLU A 1108 -35.82 10.96 16.33
CA GLU A 1108 -36.41 10.49 15.08
C GLU A 1108 -35.41 10.61 13.93
N HIS A 1109 -35.54 9.71 12.94
CA HIS A 1109 -34.73 9.72 11.73
C HIS A 1109 -35.51 10.39 10.59
N SER A 1110 -34.86 11.32 9.87
CA SER A 1110 -35.51 12.07 8.78
C SER A 1110 -35.25 11.50 7.37
N CYS A 1111 -34.24 10.63 7.17
CA CYS A 1111 -34.03 9.82 5.96
C CYS A 1111 -32.87 8.79 6.13
N HIS A 1112 -32.59 7.96 5.11
CA HIS A 1112 -31.71 6.79 5.13
C HIS A 1112 -30.43 6.93 6.01
N PRO A 1113 -30.12 5.94 6.89
CA PRO A 1113 -29.20 6.06 8.03
C PRO A 1113 -27.70 6.03 7.67
N LYS A 1114 -27.33 6.45 6.46
CA LYS A 1114 -25.97 6.23 5.95
C LYS A 1114 -24.91 7.17 6.53
N LEU A 1115 -25.25 8.26 7.23
CA LEU A 1115 -24.22 9.28 7.54
C LEU A 1115 -24.25 9.99 8.91
N CYS A 1116 -25.19 9.76 9.85
CA CYS A 1116 -25.09 10.40 11.17
C CYS A 1116 -25.53 9.49 12.33
N LYS A 1117 -24.74 9.50 13.43
CA LYS A 1117 -24.95 8.69 14.63
C LYS A 1117 -25.35 9.57 15.82
N PRO A 1118 -26.22 9.09 16.73
CA PRO A 1118 -26.42 9.75 18.01
C PRO A 1118 -25.15 9.63 18.88
N HIS A 1119 -24.71 10.74 19.45
CA HIS A 1119 -23.51 10.86 20.27
C HIS A 1119 -23.79 11.69 21.51
N THR A 1120 -23.35 11.23 22.68
CA THR A 1120 -23.63 11.88 23.97
C THR A 1120 -22.36 12.50 24.55
N VAL A 1121 -22.47 13.75 24.99
CA VAL A 1121 -21.45 14.49 25.74
C VAL A 1121 -22.02 14.90 27.09
N ILE A 1122 -21.31 14.58 28.16
CA ILE A 1122 -21.64 14.99 29.53
C ILE A 1122 -20.47 15.82 30.05
N SER A 1123 -20.75 17.05 30.50
CA SER A 1123 -19.76 17.99 31.02
C SER A 1123 -20.14 18.41 32.43
N ASN A 1124 -19.29 18.09 33.42
CA ASN A 1124 -19.36 18.68 34.75
C ASN A 1124 -18.55 19.99 34.73
N ARG A 1125 -19.26 21.12 34.70
CA ARG A 1125 -18.66 22.47 34.60
C ARG A 1125 -17.91 22.85 35.88
N THR A 1126 -18.42 22.44 37.05
CA THR A 1126 -17.80 22.73 38.35
C THR A 1126 -16.40 22.12 38.46
N LYS A 1127 -16.23 20.86 38.01
CA LYS A 1127 -14.94 20.13 38.11
C LYS A 1127 -14.10 20.21 36.83
N GLY A 1128 -14.69 20.71 35.74
CA GLY A 1128 -14.09 20.78 34.41
C GLY A 1128 -13.87 19.41 33.77
N LEU A 1129 -14.72 18.43 34.09
CA LEU A 1129 -14.63 17.05 33.58
C LEU A 1129 -15.60 16.87 32.40
N VAL A 1130 -15.13 16.26 31.31
CA VAL A 1130 -15.96 15.97 30.13
C VAL A 1130 -15.88 14.48 29.78
N TRP A 1131 -17.04 13.87 29.57
CA TRP A 1131 -17.21 12.51 29.10
C TRP A 1131 -17.92 12.50 27.74
N SER A 1132 -17.43 11.69 26.81
CA SER A 1132 -18.01 11.54 25.47
C SER A 1132 -18.20 10.06 25.15
N HIS A 1133 -19.37 9.73 24.58
CA HIS A 1133 -19.72 8.37 24.18
C HIS A 1133 -20.45 8.33 22.85
N GLY A 1134 -19.90 7.52 21.93
CA GLY A 1134 -20.54 7.09 20.69
C GLY A 1134 -20.74 5.57 20.75
N PRO A 1135 -22.00 5.08 20.69
CA PRO A 1135 -22.29 3.65 20.81
C PRO A 1135 -21.85 2.89 19.54
N TYR A 1136 -21.44 1.63 19.72
CA TYR A 1136 -21.06 0.76 18.59
C TYR A 1136 -22.25 0.36 17.72
N PHE A 1137 -23.42 0.23 18.36
CA PHE A 1137 -24.70 -0.04 17.74
C PHE A 1137 -25.71 1.00 18.19
N PHE A 1138 -26.57 1.45 17.28
CA PHE A 1138 -27.68 2.32 17.64
C PHE A 1138 -29.01 1.82 17.07
N GLY A 1139 -30.08 2.11 17.79
CA GLY A 1139 -31.44 1.84 17.35
C GLY A 1139 -31.84 2.75 16.19
N THR A 1140 -32.47 2.18 15.17
CA THR A 1140 -33.08 2.96 14.08
C THR A 1140 -34.59 2.75 14.12
N ALA A 1141 -35.35 3.81 14.38
CA ALA A 1141 -36.80 3.78 14.26
C ALA A 1141 -37.26 3.65 12.79
N GLU A 1142 -38.49 3.19 12.61
CA GLU A 1142 -39.16 3.15 11.31
C GLU A 1142 -39.71 4.53 10.93
N ASP A 1143 -39.98 4.78 9.65
CA ASP A 1143 -40.35 6.10 9.15
C ASP A 1143 -41.61 6.63 9.87
N GLY A 1144 -41.45 7.68 10.68
CA GLY A 1144 -42.50 8.30 11.49
C GLY A 1144 -42.60 7.84 12.94
N GLU A 1145 -41.75 6.91 13.39
CA GLU A 1145 -41.70 6.45 14.79
C GLU A 1145 -40.53 7.06 15.57
N GLY A 1146 -40.73 7.37 16.85
CA GLY A 1146 -39.69 7.82 17.77
C GLY A 1146 -38.89 6.65 18.34
N MET A 1147 -37.59 6.85 18.53
CA MET A 1147 -36.71 5.90 19.21
C MET A 1147 -36.23 6.46 20.54
N MET A 1148 -36.30 5.65 21.59
CA MET A 1148 -35.68 5.95 22.89
C MET A 1148 -34.33 5.26 22.99
N TRP A 1149 -33.30 6.02 23.32
CA TRP A 1149 -31.99 5.51 23.72
C TRP A 1149 -31.81 5.71 25.22
N LEU A 1150 -31.77 4.59 25.93
CA LEU A 1150 -31.52 4.50 27.36
C LEU A 1150 -30.05 4.16 27.57
N SER A 1151 -29.33 4.95 28.36
CA SER A 1151 -27.94 4.67 28.73
C SER A 1151 -27.71 4.90 30.22
N TYR A 1152 -27.01 3.97 30.85
CA TYR A 1152 -26.60 4.05 32.26
C TYR A 1152 -25.10 4.32 32.35
N TRP A 1153 -24.77 5.45 32.96
CA TRP A 1153 -23.41 5.96 33.14
C TRP A 1153 -22.97 5.79 34.59
N LYS A 1154 -21.91 5.01 34.81
CA LYS A 1154 -21.32 4.80 36.13
C LYS A 1154 -20.19 5.80 36.35
N PHE A 1155 -20.46 6.88 37.09
CA PHE A 1155 -19.49 7.95 37.37
C PHE A 1155 -18.62 7.71 38.61
N GLY A 1156 -18.88 6.67 39.41
CA GLY A 1156 -18.15 6.47 40.66
C GLY A 1156 -18.23 7.70 41.57
N ASN A 1157 -17.11 8.15 42.13
CA ASN A 1157 -17.04 9.33 43.00
C ASN A 1157 -16.86 10.66 42.23
N HIS A 1158 -17.04 10.69 40.91
CA HIS A 1158 -16.76 11.88 40.09
C HIS A 1158 -17.94 12.87 39.97
N LEU A 1159 -19.11 12.54 40.54
CA LEU A 1159 -20.29 13.39 40.55
C LEU A 1159 -20.84 13.53 41.98
N GLU A 1160 -20.96 14.76 42.47
CA GLU A 1160 -21.39 15.07 43.85
C GLU A 1160 -22.50 16.11 43.86
N GLY A 1161 -23.24 16.19 44.98
CA GLY A 1161 -24.25 17.23 45.18
C GLY A 1161 -23.65 18.63 45.05
N GLY A 1162 -24.27 19.49 44.25
CA GLY A 1162 -23.80 20.84 43.93
C GLY A 1162 -23.03 20.96 42.62
N ASP A 1163 -22.69 19.86 41.95
CA ASP A 1163 -22.03 19.91 40.64
C ASP A 1163 -22.99 20.42 39.55
N GLU A 1164 -22.54 21.35 38.70
CA GLU A 1164 -23.27 21.83 37.53
C GLU A 1164 -22.96 20.91 36.33
N VAL A 1165 -23.96 20.16 35.87
CA VAL A 1165 -23.81 19.18 34.79
C VAL A 1165 -24.58 19.64 33.56
N ASN A 1166 -23.90 19.64 32.42
CA ASN A 1166 -24.49 19.86 31.11
C ASN A 1166 -24.36 18.60 30.25
N ILE A 1167 -25.49 18.11 29.74
CA ILE A 1167 -25.57 16.93 28.86
C ILE A 1167 -26.05 17.40 27.50
N SER A 1168 -25.41 16.92 26.43
CA SER A 1168 -25.78 17.23 25.05
C SER A 1168 -25.70 15.98 24.19
N VAL A 1169 -26.75 15.72 23.41
CA VAL A 1169 -26.92 14.55 22.56
C VAL A 1169 -27.01 15.02 21.11
N TYR A 1170 -25.99 14.73 20.33
CA TYR A 1170 -25.84 15.18 18.96
C TYR A 1170 -26.23 14.09 17.98
N GLY A 1171 -27.01 14.44 16.96
CA GLY A 1171 -27.53 13.50 15.96
C GLY A 1171 -27.08 13.74 14.51
N GLY A 1172 -26.26 14.77 14.24
CA GLY A 1172 -25.96 15.23 12.88
C GLY A 1172 -27.20 15.75 12.12
N GLU A 1173 -27.09 16.02 10.81
CA GLU A 1173 -28.19 16.59 10.01
C GLU A 1173 -29.43 15.68 9.87
N PHE A 1174 -29.29 14.38 10.15
CA PHE A 1174 -30.30 13.35 9.85
C PHE A 1174 -30.93 12.66 11.06
N VAL A 1175 -30.49 12.97 12.29
CA VAL A 1175 -31.11 12.48 13.53
C VAL A 1175 -31.54 13.66 14.38
N GLN A 1176 -32.86 13.84 14.53
CA GLN A 1176 -33.41 14.93 15.32
C GLN A 1176 -33.76 14.43 16.72
N VAL A 1177 -33.01 14.89 17.73
CA VAL A 1177 -33.31 14.63 19.14
C VAL A 1177 -34.44 15.55 19.60
N LYS A 1178 -35.57 14.96 20.03
CA LYS A 1178 -36.79 15.66 20.44
C LYS A 1178 -36.81 15.98 21.93
N GLU A 1179 -36.37 15.05 22.76
CA GLU A 1179 -36.45 15.18 24.22
C GLU A 1179 -35.30 14.41 24.87
N VAL A 1180 -34.70 15.01 25.92
CA VAL A 1180 -33.66 14.37 26.73
C VAL A 1180 -34.09 14.40 28.20
N GLY A 1181 -33.94 13.27 28.89
CA GLY A 1181 -34.25 13.13 30.30
C GLY A 1181 -33.15 12.46 31.11
N VAL A 1182 -33.00 12.88 32.36
CA VAL A 1182 -31.97 12.41 33.29
C VAL A 1182 -32.57 11.94 34.60
N ARG A 1183 -32.12 10.78 35.08
CA ARG A 1183 -32.42 10.23 36.41
C ARG A 1183 -31.11 9.90 37.13
N LEU A 1184 -30.90 10.48 38.30
CA LEU A 1184 -29.76 10.16 39.17
C LEU A 1184 -30.09 8.96 40.05
N LEU A 1185 -29.12 8.05 40.22
CA LEU A 1185 -29.22 6.88 41.11
C LEU A 1185 -28.26 7.06 42.28
N TYR A 1186 -28.73 6.84 43.51
CA TYR A 1186 -27.94 6.98 44.75
C TYR A 1186 -27.64 5.58 45.33
N LYS A 1187 -26.54 5.44 46.09
CA LYS A 1187 -26.27 4.22 46.88
C LYS A 1187 -27.19 4.19 48.10
N GLU A 1188 -27.81 3.05 48.38
CA GLU A 1188 -28.58 2.83 49.63
C GLU A 1188 -27.63 2.45 50.78
N GLU A 1189 -27.86 2.97 51.98
CA GLU A 1189 -26.98 2.84 53.16
C GLU A 1189 -27.13 1.50 53.94
N GLN A 1190 -27.72 0.43 53.37
CA GLN A 1190 -28.10 -0.77 54.15
C GLN A 1190 -27.38 -2.11 53.86
N GLU A 1191 -26.31 -2.17 53.07
CA GLU A 1191 -25.57 -3.45 52.86
C GLU A 1191 -24.23 -3.56 53.60
N GLU A 1192 -23.95 -2.66 54.56
CA GLU A 1192 -22.90 -2.89 55.57
C GLU A 1192 -23.55 -3.34 56.88
N MET A 1193 -23.83 -4.64 57.00
CA MET A 1193 -23.84 -5.45 58.24
C MET A 1193 -24.78 -6.66 58.10
N SER A 1194 -24.25 -7.82 57.70
CA SER A 1194 -24.52 -9.09 58.41
C SER A 1194 -23.80 -10.29 57.76
N SER A 1195 -23.00 -10.95 58.61
CA SER A 1195 -22.62 -12.38 58.61
C SER A 1195 -21.85 -13.01 57.43
N GLN A 1196 -20.60 -13.34 57.73
CA GLN A 1196 -19.90 -14.54 57.23
C GLN A 1196 -20.73 -15.81 57.50
N SER A 1197 -20.96 -16.66 56.49
CA SER A 1197 -20.73 -18.12 56.57
C SER A 1197 -20.89 -18.78 55.19
N ILE A 1198 -20.18 -19.90 55.05
CA ILE A 1198 -19.88 -20.68 53.86
C ILE A 1198 -21.10 -21.46 53.35
N TYR A 1199 -21.39 -21.38 52.04
CA TYR A 1199 -21.73 -22.53 51.19
C TYR A 1199 -21.54 -22.13 49.72
N GLU A 1200 -20.56 -22.78 49.08
CA GLU A 1200 -20.48 -22.88 47.63
C GLU A 1200 -21.68 -23.69 47.12
N ASP A 1201 -22.36 -23.21 46.08
CA ASP A 1201 -22.92 -24.12 45.09
C ASP A 1201 -22.94 -23.47 43.69
N LYS A 1202 -22.00 -23.94 42.88
CA LYS A 1202 -22.12 -24.25 41.45
C LYS A 1202 -22.83 -23.22 40.57
N ILE A 1203 -22.05 -22.27 40.06
CA ILE A 1203 -22.28 -21.71 38.72
C ILE A 1203 -21.22 -22.32 37.78
N PRO A 1204 -21.58 -22.87 36.61
CA PRO A 1204 -20.65 -23.56 35.73
C PRO A 1204 -19.49 -22.65 35.30
N TYR A 1205 -18.30 -23.25 35.23
CA TYR A 1205 -16.97 -22.70 34.91
C TYR A 1205 -16.81 -21.97 33.56
N GLN A 1206 -17.80 -21.24 33.04
CA GLN A 1206 -17.72 -20.53 31.74
C GLN A 1206 -17.88 -19.00 31.78
N LEU A 1207 -18.05 -18.36 32.94
CA LEU A 1207 -18.24 -16.90 33.02
C LEU A 1207 -17.02 -16.08 33.50
N TYR A 1208 -15.86 -16.71 33.75
CA TYR A 1208 -14.63 -16.01 34.15
C TYR A 1208 -13.82 -15.39 32.99
N GLN A 1209 -14.30 -15.41 31.75
CA GLN A 1209 -13.60 -14.80 30.60
C GLN A 1209 -13.94 -13.31 30.35
N PHE A 1210 -14.86 -12.73 31.11
CA PHE A 1210 -15.10 -11.29 31.15
C PHE A 1210 -14.91 -10.81 32.59
N GLY A 1211 -13.69 -10.42 32.95
CA GLY A 1211 -13.41 -9.90 34.28
C GLY A 1211 -14.34 -8.73 34.63
N ASN A 1212 -14.97 -8.81 35.82
CA ASN A 1212 -15.69 -7.77 36.56
C ASN A 1212 -16.07 -6.52 35.75
N ILE A 1213 -17.25 -6.54 35.13
CA ILE A 1213 -17.84 -5.34 34.55
C ILE A 1213 -18.38 -4.46 35.71
N VAL A 1214 -17.51 -3.51 36.12
CA VAL A 1214 -17.64 -2.24 36.89
C VAL A 1214 -17.41 -2.30 38.43
N PRO A 1215 -16.77 -1.30 39.13
CA PRO A 1215 -16.42 0.10 38.78
C PRO A 1215 -14.98 0.59 39.03
N GLY A 1216 -14.56 1.65 38.31
CA GLY A 1216 -13.74 2.70 38.95
C GLY A 1216 -12.53 3.24 38.22
N ASN A 1217 -11.93 2.53 37.25
CA ASN A 1217 -10.69 3.01 36.64
C ASN A 1217 -10.92 3.71 35.29
N VAL A 1218 -11.57 4.88 35.33
CA VAL A 1218 -11.79 5.72 34.14
C VAL A 1218 -10.47 6.24 33.53
N SER A 1219 -9.34 6.10 34.26
CA SER A 1219 -8.00 6.49 33.79
C SER A 1219 -7.58 5.80 32.48
N ALA A 1220 -8.02 4.56 32.25
CA ALA A 1220 -7.71 3.83 31.02
C ALA A 1220 -8.35 4.45 29.76
N HIS A 1221 -9.38 5.29 29.94
CA HIS A 1221 -10.14 5.95 28.88
C HIS A 1221 -9.85 7.47 28.82
N GLN A 1222 -8.87 7.93 29.59
CA GLN A 1222 -8.48 9.33 29.65
C GLN A 1222 -7.53 9.67 28.49
N LEU A 1223 -7.99 10.47 27.54
CA LEU A 1223 -7.17 10.89 26.39
C LEU A 1223 -6.23 12.05 26.74
N ARG A 1224 -6.70 12.97 27.59
CA ARG A 1224 -5.97 14.14 28.12
C ARG A 1224 -6.50 14.49 29.51
N THR A 1225 -5.84 15.42 30.21
CA THR A 1225 -6.25 15.89 31.54
C THR A 1225 -7.74 16.28 31.54
N LYS A 1226 -8.57 15.61 32.35
CA LYS A 1226 -10.01 15.86 32.53
C LYS A 1226 -10.97 15.53 31.34
N LEU A 1227 -10.51 14.83 30.29
CA LEU A 1227 -11.36 14.36 29.18
C LEU A 1227 -11.34 12.82 29.07
N TYR A 1228 -12.52 12.21 29.09
CA TYR A 1228 -12.71 10.75 29.04
C TYR A 1228 -13.57 10.34 27.85
N GLN A 1229 -13.11 9.34 27.08
CA GLN A 1229 -13.84 8.81 25.91
C GLN A 1229 -14.22 7.35 26.14
N LEU A 1230 -15.52 7.07 26.15
CA LEU A 1230 -16.09 5.74 26.36
C LEU A 1230 -16.73 5.30 25.03
N GLY A 1231 -16.15 4.36 24.27
CA GLY A 1231 -16.70 3.91 22.97
C GLY A 1231 -15.83 4.24 21.75
N CYS A 1232 -16.32 3.97 20.52
CA CYS A 1232 -15.45 3.91 19.34
C CYS A 1232 -15.50 5.07 18.33
N HIS A 1233 -14.27 5.55 18.11
CA HIS A 1233 -13.71 6.47 17.11
C HIS A 1233 -13.99 7.97 17.19
N LEU A 1234 -12.86 8.69 17.04
CA LEU A 1234 -12.64 10.13 16.85
C LEU A 1234 -12.73 10.58 15.37
N ASP A 1235 -12.75 9.67 14.41
CA ASP A 1235 -12.37 9.99 13.02
C ASP A 1235 -13.55 10.30 12.07
N ASP A 1236 -14.82 10.17 12.49
CA ASP A 1236 -16.00 10.35 11.60
C ASP A 1236 -17.16 11.19 12.19
N CYS A 1237 -16.94 12.00 13.23
CA CYS A 1237 -17.95 12.90 13.75
C CYS A 1237 -17.57 14.36 13.47
N GLU A 1238 -18.20 14.99 12.47
CA GLU A 1238 -18.05 16.44 12.17
C GLU A 1238 -18.26 17.31 13.43
N TYR A 1239 -19.05 16.86 14.42
CA TYR A 1239 -19.27 17.59 15.67
C TYR A 1239 -18.14 17.47 16.69
N CYS A 1240 -17.29 16.44 16.65
CA CYS A 1240 -16.14 16.34 17.54
C CYS A 1240 -15.00 17.31 17.14
N GLU A 1241 -15.01 17.82 15.90
CA GLU A 1241 -14.17 18.97 15.52
C GLU A 1241 -14.66 20.30 16.12
N HIS A 1242 -15.92 20.35 16.57
CA HIS A 1242 -16.59 21.53 17.14
C HIS A 1242 -16.83 21.47 18.66
N LEU A 1243 -16.35 20.43 19.35
CA LEU A 1243 -16.23 20.43 20.82
C LEU A 1243 -14.98 21.22 21.26
N TYR A 1244 -14.90 22.48 20.82
CA TYR A 1244 -14.27 23.59 21.53
C TYR A 1244 -15.40 24.53 21.97
N PRO A 1245 -15.30 25.20 23.12
CA PRO A 1245 -16.45 25.54 23.94
C PRO A 1245 -17.41 26.56 23.28
N PRO A 1246 -18.71 26.57 23.64
CA PRO A 1246 -19.54 27.75 23.42
C PRO A 1246 -18.92 28.96 24.13
N PRO A 1247 -19.20 30.21 23.70
CA PRO A 1247 -18.41 31.42 23.95
C PRO A 1247 -18.31 31.93 25.43
N TRP A 1248 -18.55 31.08 26.42
CA TRP A 1248 -18.60 31.45 27.85
C TRP A 1248 -17.57 30.71 28.72
N ILE A 1249 -16.53 30.09 28.14
CA ILE A 1249 -15.36 29.59 28.90
C ILE A 1249 -14.14 30.46 28.55
N PRO A 1250 -13.46 31.07 29.54
CA PRO A 1250 -12.26 31.87 29.31
C PRO A 1250 -11.15 31.01 28.69
N THR A 1251 -10.53 31.55 27.64
CA THR A 1251 -9.38 31.01 26.91
C THR A 1251 -8.27 30.49 27.82
N ILE A 1252 -7.85 29.23 27.64
CA ILE A 1252 -6.52 28.74 28.02
C ILE A 1252 -5.74 28.55 26.70
N PRO A 1253 -4.54 29.13 26.55
CA PRO A 1253 -3.73 29.01 25.34
C PRO A 1253 -3.07 27.63 25.25
N ASP A 1254 -2.68 27.24 24.04
CA ASP A 1254 -2.04 25.96 23.65
C ASP A 1254 -2.96 24.76 23.40
N TYR A 1255 -3.26 24.52 22.12
CA TYR A 1255 -3.72 23.19 21.69
C TYR A 1255 -3.41 22.89 20.21
N ASP A 1256 -2.58 21.87 20.00
CA ASP A 1256 -2.25 21.25 18.71
C ASP A 1256 -3.18 20.04 18.45
N ARG A 1257 -3.87 20.05 17.30
CA ARG A 1257 -4.82 19.01 16.85
C ARG A 1257 -4.14 17.68 16.48
N SER A 1258 -2.81 17.65 16.28
CA SER A 1258 -2.11 16.47 15.73
C SER A 1258 -1.84 15.34 16.74
N VAL A 1259 -1.80 15.62 18.05
CA VAL A 1259 -1.37 14.64 19.06
C VAL A 1259 -2.50 13.73 19.57
N ALA A 1260 -3.76 14.18 19.51
CA ALA A 1260 -4.90 13.35 19.99
C ALA A 1260 -5.28 12.24 18.99
N CYS A 1261 -5.11 12.47 17.68
CA CYS A 1261 -5.37 11.47 16.66
C CYS A 1261 -4.32 10.33 16.70
N LEU A 1262 -3.10 10.63 17.15
CA LEU A 1262 -2.01 9.66 17.32
C LEU A 1262 -2.21 8.72 18.51
N ALA A 1263 -2.70 9.19 19.66
CA ALA A 1263 -2.89 8.35 20.84
C ALA A 1263 -4.01 7.32 20.67
N SER A 1264 -5.10 7.69 20.00
CA SER A 1264 -6.23 6.78 19.74
C SER A 1264 -5.92 5.77 18.62
N ARG A 1265 -5.16 6.18 17.59
CA ARG A 1265 -4.66 5.26 16.55
C ARG A 1265 -3.63 4.28 17.09
N LEU A 1266 -2.78 4.68 18.05
CA LEU A 1266 -1.81 3.80 18.72
C LEU A 1266 -2.46 2.72 19.60
N TRP A 1267 -3.67 2.93 20.11
CA TRP A 1267 -4.38 1.93 20.92
C TRP A 1267 -5.08 0.87 20.06
N MET A 1268 -5.69 1.24 18.93
CA MET A 1268 -6.22 0.24 17.97
C MET A 1268 -5.13 -0.53 17.22
N TRP A 1269 -3.98 0.10 16.94
CA TRP A 1269 -2.85 -0.57 16.27
C TRP A 1269 -2.17 -1.65 17.12
N ARG A 1270 -2.30 -1.61 18.45
CA ARG A 1270 -1.69 -2.63 19.33
C ARG A 1270 -2.50 -3.92 19.47
N SER A 1271 -3.78 -3.93 19.10
CA SER A 1271 -4.61 -5.15 19.15
C SER A 1271 -4.66 -5.92 17.83
N PHE A 1272 -4.11 -5.38 16.74
CA PHE A 1272 -4.10 -6.02 15.42
C PHE A 1272 -2.79 -6.70 15.02
N TYR A 1273 -1.78 -6.73 15.90
CA TYR A 1273 -0.46 -7.35 15.62
C TYR A 1273 -0.06 -8.37 16.69
N VAL A 1274 -0.81 -9.47 16.76
CA VAL A 1274 -0.28 -10.79 17.10
C VAL A 1274 -1.02 -11.79 16.21
N SER A 1275 -0.28 -12.58 15.43
CA SER A 1275 -0.73 -13.53 14.37
C SER A 1275 -0.81 -12.99 12.93
N GLN A 1276 0.30 -12.47 12.41
CA GLN A 1276 0.68 -12.69 11.01
C GLN A 1276 2.18 -12.98 10.95
N ASP A 1277 2.56 -14.13 11.50
CA ASP A 1277 3.68 -14.92 10.98
C ASP A 1277 3.07 -16.03 10.14
N LEU A 1278 3.39 -16.00 8.84
CA LEU A 1278 3.50 -17.09 7.86
C LEU A 1278 2.97 -16.70 6.46
N GLY A 1279 3.89 -16.18 5.63
CA GLY A 1279 3.93 -16.16 4.14
C GLY A 1279 2.90 -15.29 3.40
N CYS A 1280 3.24 -14.35 2.50
CA CYS A 1280 4.48 -13.98 1.82
C CYS A 1280 4.72 -12.46 1.92
#